data_AF-A0A6H9KWG4-F1
#
_entry.id   AF-A0A6H9KWG4-F1
#
_cell.length_a   1.000
_cell.length_b   1.000
_cell.length_c   1.000
_cell.angle_alpha   90.00
_cell.angle_beta   90.00
_cell.angle_gamma   90.00
#
_symmetry.space_group_name_H-M   'P 1'
#
loop_
_entity.id
_entity.type
_entity.pdbx_description
1 polymer ?
#
loop_
_entity_poly.entity_id
_entity_poly.type
_entity_poly.pdbx_seq_one_letter_code
_entity_poly.pdbx_strand_id
1 'polypeptide(L)'
;MLKMKIYFVASLFVFIGICTAVARTNENNRKTMIHSMEQLQSLFKTPPVAYRSAPLWVWNDEMTEDQIDQQLQDFKSAGIGGVFIHPRPGLITAYLSDKWFSLCKYTVQKGKEMGMNVWLYDENSYPSGFAGGHVPAEMPESYNQGQGLTLQRIGQLPADADKSFIVLRKQDSKFIDITDKLDHHKNSTGDFFLYQKSYYKNMPWHGGYSYVDLLVDGVTEKFIEVTMTGYEKSIGSEFGKTVPGIFTDEPNISSPGGLRWTPALFPEFEKRWGYDLKTNLPSLAYEIGDWKQVRHNYYTTLLELFIEKWSKPWFKYCEQNNMDWTGHYWEHGWPNPHHGGDNMAMYAWHQMPAIDILMNQYSEKVNAQFGNVRAVKELSSVANQMGRQRTLSETYGAGGWELSFEDMKRIGDWQYVLGVNFLNQHLSYVTIEGARKRDHPQSFSYHAPWWKNYKPLGDYFARLSLALSAGKQVNRILVFEPTSTAWMYFSDVQSHKNFSALGPQFQEFVLSLEKNQIEYDLASENIVKDIGKISGKEFIVGERAYDTIIFPPGMENLDKSTFNLVKTYLQQGGKLFSFSDIPRFVDGRESDELKAIVDEYSTQWTRVNSVHDPQLLQRLASDKIQFHQPEQVGGTFYHHRRELANGQVLFLTNTSQDKWATGSLDMRGKSVSELDLLTGVTKPYFSTAMDGFLKISFDLPPCGSVLLLVSDSIAKTTTENQPGKINIIPPLNTVQISKTSPNVLTLDYCDLQMGGMLEKDVYFFKAADKIFKHHGFAGNPWSRAVQYKSAIVDRDTFAVGSGFEVTYSFQIDGDVERSKLQAVIEHPDLWQVSIKGKIVKQNSAQFWLDRKFGVYNIGSHAIAGKNHVKLVASPMSVHSEVEAIYILGDFNLKPLEKGWKLSKAQRLNLGSWRGQGLPFYSDRVNYSKSYAIKKSDKRFVVKLTDWRGSVAEVLINDKSAGIIAWPPYELDVTDNLANGENEVVVVVTGTLKNLLGPHHIGPVRGTAWPASFESAHENMPAGNEYDFIDYGLFEDFVLLESDGPVQKVYWRIEQAASPVFGTMDTVSINSPVRVSISSATPEADIRYTLDGSAPNKTSKIYTGPFTLKQSAAVKVCAFKDGLKPSSVVERNIYIVSEKTGLVFRYFEGNWEKLPEFESLSPLKKGRIYDFNLASLPRRASNFAVEFSGFLKIEKAGEYRFYTNSNDGSRLFIGEKIVVDNDGLHGNFERQGRINLKSGLHPIKVQYFDGGGSQALRVLYKGPGIARQVIPVDKLRFSDE
;
A
#
# COMPACT_ATOMS: atom_id res chain seq x y z
N MET A 1 -51.02 -49.53 19.88
CA MET A 1 -50.92 -49.02 18.49
C MET A 1 -51.06 -47.49 18.36
N LEU A 2 -51.82 -46.78 19.19
CA LEU A 2 -51.99 -45.32 19.06
C LEU A 2 -50.74 -44.49 19.49
N LYS A 3 -50.01 -44.92 20.54
CA LYS A 3 -48.78 -44.25 20.97
C LYS A 3 -47.62 -44.38 19.96
N MET A 4 -47.53 -45.48 19.22
CA MET A 4 -46.45 -45.71 18.24
C MET A 4 -46.63 -44.88 16.96
N LYS A 5 -47.88 -44.55 16.59
CA LYS A 5 -48.17 -43.65 15.46
C LYS A 5 -47.86 -42.18 15.77
N ILE A 6 -48.02 -41.75 17.03
CA ILE A 6 -47.73 -40.35 17.44
C ILE A 6 -46.21 -40.08 17.44
N TYR A 7 -45.40 -41.04 17.91
CA TYR A 7 -43.94 -40.90 17.83
C TYR A 7 -43.43 -40.99 16.39
N PHE A 8 -43.98 -41.85 15.54
CA PHE A 8 -43.55 -41.94 14.13
C PHE A 8 -43.91 -40.67 13.33
N VAL A 9 -45.09 -40.07 13.57
CA VAL A 9 -45.49 -38.82 12.91
C VAL A 9 -44.71 -37.61 13.46
N ALA A 10 -44.45 -37.54 14.77
CA ALA A 10 -43.61 -36.48 15.35
C ALA A 10 -42.14 -36.57 14.88
N SER A 11 -41.58 -37.79 14.78
CA SER A 11 -40.25 -38.00 14.21
C SER A 11 -40.20 -37.69 12.72
N LEU A 12 -41.26 -37.98 11.95
CA LEU A 12 -41.33 -37.64 10.53
C LEU A 12 -41.46 -36.12 10.30
N PHE A 13 -42.18 -35.38 11.15
CA PHE A 13 -42.24 -33.91 11.07
C PHE A 13 -40.96 -33.23 11.55
N VAL A 14 -40.24 -33.81 12.52
CA VAL A 14 -38.91 -33.31 12.92
C VAL A 14 -37.85 -33.67 11.87
N PHE A 15 -37.94 -34.84 11.22
CA PHE A 15 -37.02 -35.23 10.15
C PHE A 15 -37.32 -34.48 8.84
N ILE A 16 -38.59 -34.23 8.50
CA ILE A 16 -38.97 -33.36 7.37
C ILE A 16 -38.68 -31.89 7.70
N GLY A 17 -38.82 -31.44 8.96
CA GLY A 17 -38.45 -30.10 9.41
C GLY A 17 -36.94 -29.85 9.42
N ILE A 18 -36.14 -30.85 9.80
CA ILE A 18 -34.67 -30.80 9.74
C ILE A 18 -34.19 -31.02 8.31
N CYS A 19 -34.79 -31.91 7.52
CA CYS A 19 -34.46 -32.05 6.10
C CYS A 19 -34.94 -30.86 5.27
N THR A 20 -36.00 -30.14 5.64
CA THR A 20 -36.39 -28.89 4.96
C THR A 20 -35.62 -27.68 5.47
N ALA A 21 -35.14 -27.67 6.72
CA ALA A 21 -34.20 -26.66 7.21
C ALA A 21 -32.79 -26.87 6.63
N VAL A 22 -32.34 -28.12 6.47
CA VAL A 22 -31.03 -28.50 5.92
C VAL A 22 -31.05 -28.54 4.37
N ALA A 23 -32.20 -28.82 3.74
CA ALA A 23 -32.36 -28.69 2.28
C ALA A 23 -32.64 -27.26 1.84
N ARG A 24 -33.32 -26.42 2.64
CA ARG A 24 -33.42 -24.97 2.35
C ARG A 24 -32.11 -24.22 2.54
N THR A 25 -31.13 -24.78 3.24
CA THR A 25 -29.76 -24.23 3.30
C THR A 25 -28.85 -24.67 2.15
N ASN A 26 -29.30 -25.57 1.27
CA ASN A 26 -28.48 -26.17 0.21
C ASN A 26 -29.01 -25.95 -1.22
N GLU A 27 -30.04 -25.13 -1.42
CA GLU A 27 -30.44 -24.64 -2.75
C GLU A 27 -29.84 -23.23 -2.98
N ASN A 28 -28.78 -23.13 -3.81
CA ASN A 28 -28.18 -21.92 -4.36
C ASN A 28 -27.94 -20.72 -3.39
N ASN A 29 -27.04 -20.89 -2.42
CA ASN A 29 -26.55 -19.85 -1.50
C ASN A 29 -25.81 -18.65 -2.12
N ARG A 30 -25.67 -18.54 -3.46
CA ARG A 30 -24.81 -17.50 -4.06
C ARG A 30 -25.41 -16.09 -4.09
N LYS A 31 -26.74 -15.97 -4.09
CA LYS A 31 -27.43 -14.71 -4.43
C LYS A 31 -28.62 -14.42 -3.53
N THR A 32 -28.61 -14.86 -2.27
CA THR A 32 -29.66 -14.46 -1.32
C THR A 32 -29.46 -12.98 -1.02
N MET A 33 -30.13 -12.13 -1.79
CA MET A 33 -30.09 -10.70 -1.57
C MET A 33 -30.64 -10.39 -0.18
N ILE A 34 -29.80 -9.74 0.61
CA ILE A 34 -30.16 -9.27 1.93
C ILE A 34 -30.92 -7.97 1.73
N HIS A 35 -32.24 -8.02 1.91
CA HIS A 35 -33.13 -6.90 1.63
C HIS A 35 -33.66 -6.22 2.88
N SER A 36 -33.64 -6.90 4.04
CA SER A 36 -34.15 -6.36 5.29
C SER A 36 -33.11 -6.36 6.41
N MET A 37 -33.38 -5.53 7.41
CA MET A 37 -32.56 -5.44 8.62
C MET A 37 -32.48 -6.76 9.39
N GLU A 38 -33.60 -7.49 9.48
CA GLU A 38 -33.68 -8.77 10.21
C GLU A 38 -32.80 -9.83 9.55
N GLN A 39 -32.80 -9.90 8.22
CA GLN A 39 -31.93 -10.79 7.46
C GLN A 39 -30.46 -10.46 7.73
N LEU A 40 -30.09 -9.18 7.62
CA LEU A 40 -28.72 -8.72 7.88
C LEU A 40 -28.28 -9.10 9.30
N GLN A 41 -29.08 -8.76 10.32
CA GLN A 41 -28.77 -9.03 11.72
C GLN A 41 -28.65 -10.53 12.01
N SER A 42 -29.49 -11.37 11.40
CA SER A 42 -29.45 -12.83 11.59
C SER A 42 -28.13 -13.46 11.09
N LEU A 43 -27.51 -12.86 10.07
CA LEU A 43 -26.28 -13.34 9.45
C LEU A 43 -25.02 -12.63 9.99
N PHE A 44 -25.17 -11.47 10.63
CA PHE A 44 -24.06 -10.58 10.98
C PHE A 44 -23.06 -11.19 11.98
N LYS A 45 -23.53 -11.97 12.95
CA LYS A 45 -22.64 -12.60 13.94
C LYS A 45 -21.67 -13.59 13.29
N THR A 46 -22.14 -14.33 12.31
CA THR A 46 -21.37 -15.36 11.59
C THR A 46 -21.68 -15.26 10.10
N PRO A 47 -21.01 -14.36 9.37
CA PRO A 47 -21.28 -14.14 7.96
C PRO A 47 -21.11 -15.43 7.13
N PRO A 48 -22.00 -15.70 6.16
CA PRO A 48 -21.83 -16.78 5.20
C PRO A 48 -20.51 -16.71 4.44
N VAL A 49 -20.08 -17.86 3.90
CA VAL A 49 -18.81 -18.02 3.18
C VAL A 49 -18.64 -17.02 2.02
N ALA A 50 -19.73 -16.67 1.33
CA ALA A 50 -19.72 -15.73 0.20
C ALA A 50 -19.27 -14.30 0.55
N TYR A 51 -19.28 -13.94 1.84
CA TYR A 51 -18.88 -12.62 2.32
C TYR A 51 -17.49 -12.62 2.98
N ARG A 52 -16.90 -13.79 3.20
CA ARG A 52 -15.54 -13.90 3.75
C ARG A 52 -14.52 -13.75 2.63
N SER A 53 -13.42 -13.05 2.88
CA SER A 53 -12.33 -12.87 1.91
C SER A 53 -11.76 -14.20 1.40
N ALA A 54 -11.09 -14.15 0.25
CA ALA A 54 -10.40 -15.28 -0.33
C ALA A 54 -9.07 -14.81 -0.93
N PRO A 55 -7.90 -15.24 -0.44
CA PRO A 55 -6.63 -14.79 -0.98
C PRO A 55 -6.31 -15.42 -2.33
N LEU A 56 -5.40 -14.79 -3.09
CA LEU A 56 -4.66 -15.44 -4.17
C LEU A 56 -3.72 -16.46 -3.53
N TRP A 57 -4.09 -17.74 -3.66
CA TRP A 57 -3.35 -18.86 -3.13
C TRP A 57 -2.34 -19.34 -4.16
N VAL A 58 -1.09 -18.98 -3.91
CA VAL A 58 -0.03 -19.07 -4.90
C VAL A 58 0.60 -20.44 -4.91
N TRP A 59 0.39 -21.17 -6.02
CA TRP A 59 1.07 -22.42 -6.31
C TRP A 59 2.38 -22.11 -7.03
N ASN A 60 3.47 -22.18 -6.27
CA ASN A 60 4.81 -21.78 -6.69
C ASN A 60 5.89 -22.83 -6.34
N ASP A 61 5.51 -24.11 -6.31
CA ASP A 61 6.36 -25.28 -6.10
C ASP A 61 5.70 -26.51 -6.74
N GLU A 62 6.20 -27.71 -6.46
CA GLU A 62 5.48 -28.96 -6.67
C GLU A 62 4.34 -29.08 -5.64
N MET A 63 3.10 -29.03 -6.13
CA MET A 63 1.92 -29.04 -5.27
C MET A 63 1.46 -30.48 -4.94
N THR A 64 1.20 -30.75 -3.67
CA THR A 64 0.74 -32.05 -3.16
C THR A 64 -0.61 -31.96 -2.44
N GLU A 65 -1.32 -33.10 -2.34
CA GLU A 65 -2.60 -33.21 -1.62
C GLU A 65 -2.48 -32.92 -0.12
N ASP A 66 -1.31 -33.17 0.49
CA ASP A 66 -1.05 -32.84 1.89
C ASP A 66 -0.91 -31.31 2.10
N GLN A 67 -0.27 -30.61 1.16
CA GLN A 67 -0.11 -29.14 1.21
C GLN A 67 -1.46 -28.44 1.02
N ILE A 68 -2.16 -28.74 -0.08
CA ILE A 68 -3.56 -29.20 -0.02
C ILE A 68 -4.38 -28.91 1.24
N ASP A 69 -4.57 -30.01 1.96
CA ASP A 69 -5.34 -30.13 3.17
C ASP A 69 -4.86 -29.17 4.27
N GLN A 70 -3.54 -29.08 4.48
CA GLN A 70 -2.98 -28.26 5.55
C GLN A 70 -3.27 -26.77 5.33
N GLN A 71 -3.07 -26.25 4.12
CA GLN A 71 -3.24 -24.81 3.87
C GLN A 71 -4.71 -24.40 3.82
N LEU A 72 -5.60 -25.23 3.23
CA LEU A 72 -7.04 -24.99 3.33
C LEU A 72 -7.50 -24.96 4.80
N GLN A 73 -6.96 -25.83 5.64
CA GLN A 73 -7.25 -25.83 7.08
C GLN A 73 -6.71 -24.58 7.78
N ASP A 74 -5.51 -24.12 7.43
CA ASP A 74 -4.93 -22.89 7.97
C ASP A 74 -5.75 -21.66 7.58
N PHE A 75 -6.17 -21.56 6.32
CA PHE A 75 -7.05 -20.50 5.83
C PHE A 75 -8.40 -20.51 6.57
N LYS A 76 -9.04 -21.68 6.69
CA LYS A 76 -10.31 -21.81 7.41
C LYS A 76 -10.20 -21.33 8.85
N SER A 77 -9.13 -21.73 9.55
CA SER A 77 -8.84 -21.32 10.93
C SER A 77 -8.63 -19.81 11.06
N ALA A 78 -8.04 -19.17 10.04
CA ALA A 78 -7.87 -17.72 9.95
C ALA A 78 -9.14 -16.95 9.55
N GLY A 79 -10.28 -17.62 9.36
CA GLY A 79 -11.56 -16.99 9.01
C GLY A 79 -11.74 -16.69 7.52
N ILE A 80 -10.88 -17.22 6.66
CA ILE A 80 -10.96 -17.13 5.20
C ILE A 80 -12.09 -18.02 4.66
N GLY A 81 -12.82 -17.52 3.66
CA GLY A 81 -13.98 -18.20 3.06
C GLY A 81 -13.67 -19.01 1.81
N GLY A 82 -12.57 -18.73 1.14
CA GLY A 82 -12.19 -19.43 -0.08
C GLY A 82 -10.79 -19.08 -0.50
N VAL A 83 -10.39 -19.54 -1.67
CA VAL A 83 -9.07 -19.27 -2.27
C VAL A 83 -9.22 -19.09 -3.77
N PHE A 84 -8.31 -18.33 -4.38
CA PHE A 84 -8.11 -18.30 -5.82
C PHE A 84 -6.83 -19.09 -6.13
N ILE A 85 -6.93 -20.19 -6.88
CA ILE A 85 -5.74 -20.99 -7.24
C ILE A 85 -4.91 -20.17 -8.23
N HIS A 86 -3.77 -19.65 -7.81
CA HIS A 86 -2.95 -18.73 -8.59
C HIS A 86 -1.57 -19.33 -8.89
N PRO A 87 -1.31 -19.80 -10.12
CA PRO A 87 0.05 -20.18 -10.54
C PRO A 87 0.96 -18.94 -10.67
N ARG A 88 2.18 -19.00 -10.12
CA ARG A 88 3.17 -17.89 -10.15
C ARG A 88 4.58 -18.41 -10.43
N PRO A 89 5.58 -17.51 -10.66
CA PRO A 89 6.97 -17.93 -10.81
C PRO A 89 7.39 -18.85 -9.65
N GLY A 90 7.95 -19.99 -10.03
CA GLY A 90 8.30 -21.05 -9.08
C GLY A 90 7.51 -22.34 -9.25
N LEU A 91 6.37 -22.31 -9.95
CA LEU A 91 5.54 -23.48 -10.22
C LEU A 91 6.34 -24.59 -10.93
N ILE A 92 6.44 -25.76 -10.29
CA ILE A 92 7.09 -26.95 -10.86
C ILE A 92 6.08 -27.79 -11.66
N THR A 93 4.86 -27.95 -11.15
CA THR A 93 3.80 -28.70 -11.83
C THR A 93 3.43 -27.99 -13.13
N ALA A 94 3.58 -28.67 -14.27
CA ALA A 94 3.24 -28.09 -15.57
C ALA A 94 1.79 -27.57 -15.59
N TYR A 95 1.62 -26.28 -15.86
CA TYR A 95 0.32 -25.62 -15.97
C TYR A 95 -0.54 -26.31 -17.05
N LEU A 96 -1.83 -26.50 -16.77
CA LEU A 96 -2.80 -27.20 -17.64
C LEU A 96 -2.43 -28.65 -17.99
N SER A 97 -1.56 -29.31 -17.21
CA SER A 97 -1.33 -30.76 -17.32
C SER A 97 -2.42 -31.58 -16.65
N ASP A 98 -2.48 -32.89 -16.93
CA ASP A 98 -3.37 -33.81 -16.21
C ASP A 98 -3.14 -33.77 -14.69
N LYS A 99 -1.88 -33.62 -14.26
CA LYS A 99 -1.55 -33.48 -12.84
C LYS A 99 -2.12 -32.20 -12.25
N TRP A 100 -1.98 -31.06 -12.96
CA TRP A 100 -2.58 -29.79 -12.56
C TRP A 100 -4.10 -29.92 -12.35
N PHE A 101 -4.82 -30.45 -13.35
CA PHE A 101 -6.27 -30.61 -13.24
C PHE A 101 -6.69 -31.59 -12.13
N SER A 102 -5.91 -32.65 -11.89
CA SER A 102 -6.16 -33.58 -10.79
C SER A 102 -6.07 -32.90 -9.41
N LEU A 103 -5.09 -32.01 -9.23
CA LEU A 103 -4.90 -31.25 -8.01
C LEU A 103 -5.98 -30.19 -7.85
N CYS A 104 -6.37 -29.49 -8.91
CA CYS A 104 -7.51 -28.56 -8.86
C CYS A 104 -8.81 -29.28 -8.47
N LYS A 105 -9.04 -30.48 -9.03
CA LYS A 105 -10.18 -31.32 -8.66
C LYS A 105 -10.15 -31.71 -7.17
N TYR A 106 -8.99 -32.13 -6.67
CA TYR A 106 -8.82 -32.43 -5.24
C TYR A 106 -9.10 -31.19 -4.37
N THR A 107 -8.54 -30.04 -4.74
CA THR A 107 -8.79 -28.76 -4.05
C THR A 107 -10.27 -28.40 -4.01
N VAL A 108 -11.00 -28.52 -5.12
CA VAL A 108 -12.44 -28.24 -5.17
C VAL A 108 -13.22 -29.22 -4.28
N GLN A 109 -12.86 -30.51 -4.28
CA GLN A 109 -13.46 -31.49 -3.40
C GLN A 109 -13.25 -31.12 -1.92
N LYS A 110 -12.01 -30.76 -1.54
CA LYS A 110 -11.68 -30.33 -0.17
C LYS A 110 -12.35 -29.03 0.23
N GLY A 111 -12.37 -28.04 -0.66
CA GLY A 111 -13.11 -26.80 -0.47
C GLY A 111 -14.59 -27.09 -0.16
N LYS A 112 -15.22 -27.98 -0.92
CA LYS A 112 -16.60 -28.42 -0.69
C LYS A 112 -16.79 -29.09 0.67
N GLU A 113 -15.92 -30.04 1.03
CA GLU A 113 -15.93 -30.73 2.34
C GLU A 113 -15.82 -29.73 3.51
N MET A 114 -15.05 -28.65 3.33
CA MET A 114 -14.79 -27.64 4.36
C MET A 114 -15.75 -26.43 4.33
N GLY A 115 -16.68 -26.39 3.36
CA GLY A 115 -17.54 -25.23 3.13
C GLY A 115 -16.74 -23.97 2.80
N MET A 116 -15.80 -24.09 1.87
CA MET A 116 -14.98 -23.03 1.29
C MET A 116 -15.17 -22.97 -0.21
N ASN A 117 -15.06 -21.77 -0.79
CA ASN A 117 -15.09 -21.57 -2.23
C ASN A 117 -13.68 -21.72 -2.83
N VAL A 118 -13.61 -22.23 -4.06
CA VAL A 118 -12.36 -22.38 -4.82
C VAL A 118 -12.53 -21.70 -6.16
N TRP A 119 -11.97 -20.50 -6.29
CA TRP A 119 -11.95 -19.74 -7.53
C TRP A 119 -10.82 -20.19 -8.44
N LEU A 120 -11.06 -20.08 -9.74
CA LEU A 120 -10.06 -20.31 -10.76
C LEU A 120 -9.36 -18.99 -11.12
N TYR A 121 -8.15 -19.12 -11.61
CA TYR A 121 -7.37 -18.04 -12.21
C TYR A 121 -7.04 -18.49 -13.64
N ASP A 122 -7.26 -17.63 -14.63
CA ASP A 122 -7.24 -18.03 -16.05
C ASP A 122 -5.84 -18.11 -16.67
N GLU A 123 -4.83 -17.54 -16.03
CA GLU A 123 -3.48 -17.38 -16.56
C GLU A 123 -2.40 -18.04 -15.69
N ASN A 124 -1.21 -18.28 -16.25
CA ASN A 124 -0.01 -18.57 -15.49
C ASN A 124 0.75 -17.27 -15.19
N SER A 125 0.59 -16.75 -13.98
CA SER A 125 0.98 -15.39 -13.57
C SER A 125 0.08 -14.30 -14.19
N TYR A 126 0.60 -13.41 -15.02
CA TYR A 126 -0.16 -12.30 -15.64
C TYR A 126 0.67 -11.71 -16.79
N PRO A 127 0.11 -10.87 -17.68
CA PRO A 127 -1.31 -10.58 -17.87
C PRO A 127 -2.06 -11.69 -18.62
N SER A 128 -3.37 -11.81 -18.43
CA SER A 128 -4.21 -12.82 -19.08
C SER A 128 -4.19 -12.72 -20.61
N GLY A 129 -4.22 -13.88 -21.26
CA GLY A 129 -4.44 -14.04 -22.70
C GLY A 129 -3.47 -15.00 -23.39
N PHE A 130 -2.33 -15.32 -22.77
CA PHE A 130 -1.30 -16.16 -23.40
C PHE A 130 -1.23 -17.59 -22.81
N ALA A 131 -1.95 -17.87 -21.73
CA ALA A 131 -2.09 -19.17 -21.07
C ALA A 131 -0.74 -19.85 -20.77
N GLY A 132 0.21 -19.14 -20.16
CA GLY A 132 1.55 -19.65 -19.85
C GLY A 132 2.40 -19.96 -21.08
N GLY A 133 2.01 -19.45 -22.25
CA GLY A 133 2.66 -19.65 -23.54
C GLY A 133 1.91 -20.62 -24.46
N HIS A 134 0.81 -21.21 -24.01
CA HIS A 134 0.06 -22.20 -24.80
C HIS A 134 -0.70 -21.58 -25.98
N VAL A 135 -1.35 -20.42 -25.81
CA VAL A 135 -2.04 -19.74 -26.93
C VAL A 135 -1.08 -19.38 -28.07
N PRO A 136 0.02 -18.64 -27.84
CA PRO A 136 0.94 -18.31 -28.92
C PRO A 136 1.63 -19.55 -29.52
N ALA A 137 1.77 -20.65 -28.76
CA ALA A 137 2.31 -21.91 -29.29
C ALA A 137 1.33 -22.62 -30.25
N GLU A 138 0.02 -22.61 -29.93
CA GLU A 138 -1.01 -23.29 -30.71
C GLU A 138 -1.63 -22.42 -31.81
N MET A 139 -1.53 -21.09 -31.67
CA MET A 139 -2.07 -20.09 -32.60
C MET A 139 -1.03 -18.98 -32.85
N PRO A 140 0.05 -19.22 -33.64
CA PRO A 140 1.11 -18.23 -33.85
C PRO A 140 0.63 -16.89 -34.44
N GLU A 141 -0.48 -16.91 -35.19
CA GLU A 141 -1.17 -15.73 -35.70
C GLU A 141 -1.68 -14.79 -34.61
N SER A 142 -1.85 -15.27 -33.38
CA SER A 142 -2.20 -14.45 -32.22
C SER A 142 -1.19 -13.34 -31.94
N TYR A 143 0.08 -13.46 -32.36
CA TYR A 143 1.10 -12.45 -32.07
C TYR A 143 1.96 -12.02 -33.26
N ASN A 144 1.87 -12.69 -34.42
CA ASN A 144 2.78 -12.45 -35.54
C ASN A 144 2.23 -11.48 -36.62
N GLN A 145 1.09 -10.81 -36.37
CA GLN A 145 0.48 -9.88 -37.32
C GLN A 145 1.16 -8.49 -37.34
N GLY A 146 1.91 -8.18 -36.27
CA GLY A 146 2.34 -6.83 -35.92
C GLY A 146 1.29 -6.19 -35.03
N GLN A 147 1.68 -5.63 -33.89
CA GLN A 147 0.76 -5.07 -32.89
C GLN A 147 0.87 -3.54 -32.79
N GLY A 148 1.86 -2.94 -33.43
CA GLY A 148 1.98 -1.49 -33.48
C GLY A 148 2.53 -0.98 -34.80
N LEU A 149 2.48 0.34 -34.97
CA LEU A 149 3.00 1.07 -36.11
C LEU A 149 3.95 2.17 -35.62
N THR A 150 5.26 1.95 -35.77
CA THR A 150 6.28 2.97 -35.50
C THR A 150 6.33 3.97 -36.65
N LEU A 151 6.35 5.25 -36.32
CA LEU A 151 6.37 6.35 -37.28
C LEU A 151 7.78 6.92 -37.47
N GLN A 152 8.19 7.09 -38.73
CA GLN A 152 9.34 7.88 -39.12
C GLN A 152 8.91 9.00 -40.08
N ARG A 153 9.25 10.26 -39.76
CA ARG A 153 9.03 11.42 -40.64
C ARG A 153 10.34 11.83 -41.31
N ILE A 154 10.33 11.95 -42.63
CA ILE A 154 11.57 12.21 -43.41
C ILE A 154 11.34 13.18 -44.56
N GLY A 155 12.40 13.90 -44.93
CA GLY A 155 12.41 14.88 -46.03
C GLY A 155 12.75 14.30 -47.41
N GLN A 156 13.28 13.08 -47.45
CA GLN A 156 13.68 12.37 -48.67
C GLN A 156 13.39 10.89 -48.49
N LEU A 157 12.75 10.28 -49.50
CA LEU A 157 12.37 8.88 -49.45
C LEU A 157 13.62 7.96 -49.61
N PRO A 158 13.91 7.05 -48.67
CA PRO A 158 15.10 6.20 -48.71
C PRO A 158 14.97 5.13 -49.80
N ALA A 159 16.10 4.57 -50.21
CA ALA A 159 16.14 3.52 -51.22
C ALA A 159 15.40 2.24 -50.81
N ASP A 160 15.30 1.98 -49.50
CA ASP A 160 14.63 0.82 -48.92
C ASP A 160 13.26 1.15 -48.28
N ALA A 161 12.59 2.19 -48.79
CA ALA A 161 11.24 2.57 -48.37
C ALA A 161 10.20 1.46 -48.61
N ASP A 162 10.48 0.52 -49.50
CA ASP A 162 9.69 -0.69 -49.78
C ASP A 162 9.53 -1.62 -48.57
N LYS A 163 10.36 -1.47 -47.54
CA LYS A 163 10.22 -2.18 -46.25
C LYS A 163 9.15 -1.58 -45.34
N SER A 164 8.61 -0.41 -45.66
CA SER A 164 7.58 0.24 -44.85
C SER A 164 6.22 -0.41 -45.10
N PHE A 165 5.40 -0.52 -44.06
CA PHE A 165 4.04 -1.05 -44.18
C PHE A 165 3.09 -0.03 -44.83
N ILE A 166 3.24 1.26 -44.49
CA ILE A 166 2.51 2.37 -45.11
C ILE A 166 3.48 3.52 -45.36
N VAL A 167 3.42 4.10 -46.55
CA VAL A 167 4.16 5.33 -46.90
C VAL A 167 3.17 6.40 -47.34
N LEU A 168 3.06 7.45 -46.53
CA LEU A 168 2.25 8.61 -46.87
C LEU A 168 3.13 9.76 -47.34
N ARG A 169 2.68 10.45 -48.38
CA ARG A 169 3.25 11.71 -48.83
C ARG A 169 2.27 12.83 -48.56
N LYS A 170 2.75 13.93 -47.95
CA LYS A 170 1.96 15.14 -47.82
C LYS A 170 1.81 15.81 -49.20
N GLN A 171 0.57 16.09 -49.59
CA GLN A 171 0.23 16.87 -50.76
C GLN A 171 -0.78 17.95 -50.32
N ASP A 172 -0.35 19.20 -50.35
CA ASP A 172 -1.07 20.34 -49.77
C ASP A 172 -1.41 20.13 -48.29
N SER A 173 -2.71 20.14 -47.93
CA SER A 173 -3.23 19.87 -46.58
C SER A 173 -3.62 18.40 -46.35
N LYS A 174 -3.42 17.52 -47.33
CA LYS A 174 -3.84 16.11 -47.28
C LYS A 174 -2.64 15.15 -47.37
N PHE A 175 -2.89 13.90 -47.03
CA PHE A 175 -1.93 12.82 -47.20
C PHE A 175 -2.46 11.83 -48.23
N ILE A 176 -1.58 11.41 -49.13
CA ILE A 176 -1.86 10.35 -50.09
C ILE A 176 -1.03 9.12 -49.74
N ASP A 177 -1.66 7.95 -49.79
CA ASP A 177 -0.97 6.68 -49.68
C ASP A 177 -0.24 6.38 -51.00
N ILE A 178 1.09 6.32 -50.92
CA ILE A 178 1.97 6.02 -52.05
C ILE A 178 2.67 4.66 -51.91
N THR A 179 2.21 3.81 -50.99
CA THR A 179 2.83 2.51 -50.68
C THR A 179 2.98 1.64 -51.93
N ASP A 180 1.95 1.59 -52.79
CA ASP A 180 1.99 0.82 -54.04
C ASP A 180 2.64 1.57 -55.22
N LYS A 181 3.16 2.78 -54.99
CA LYS A 181 3.69 3.68 -56.03
C LYS A 181 5.11 4.19 -55.70
N LEU A 182 5.85 3.49 -54.85
CA LEU A 182 7.16 3.92 -54.36
C LEU A 182 8.19 4.12 -55.48
N ASP A 183 8.17 3.28 -56.52
CA ASP A 183 9.09 3.37 -57.65
C ASP A 183 9.03 4.72 -58.38
N HIS A 184 7.86 5.37 -58.42
CA HIS A 184 7.70 6.70 -59.01
C HIS A 184 8.22 7.84 -58.13
N HIS A 185 8.59 7.55 -56.88
CA HIS A 185 8.95 8.53 -55.85
C HIS A 185 10.32 8.27 -55.20
N LYS A 186 11.08 7.27 -55.66
CA LYS A 186 12.43 6.95 -55.14
C LYS A 186 13.35 8.17 -55.19
N ASN A 187 14.01 8.46 -54.07
CA ASN A 187 14.91 9.61 -53.88
C ASN A 187 14.27 11.00 -54.08
N SER A 188 12.94 11.09 -54.24
CA SER A 188 12.25 12.38 -54.32
C SER A 188 12.24 13.09 -52.96
N THR A 189 12.24 14.41 -53.00
CA THR A 189 12.13 15.27 -51.81
C THR A 189 10.68 15.61 -51.53
N GLY A 190 10.33 15.71 -50.25
CA GLY A 190 8.95 15.93 -49.79
C GLY A 190 8.78 15.64 -48.31
N ASP A 191 7.58 15.81 -47.79
CA ASP A 191 7.25 15.45 -46.40
C ASP A 191 6.61 14.05 -46.40
N PHE A 192 7.40 13.05 -46.03
CA PHE A 192 7.00 11.64 -46.04
C PHE A 192 6.87 11.09 -44.63
N PHE A 193 5.87 10.23 -44.43
CA PHE A 193 5.58 9.54 -43.18
C PHE A 193 5.58 8.05 -43.45
N LEU A 194 6.58 7.35 -42.91
CA LEU A 194 6.78 5.93 -43.09
C LEU A 194 6.35 5.23 -41.81
N TYR A 195 5.45 4.27 -41.93
CA TYR A 195 4.99 3.43 -40.83
C TYR A 195 5.53 2.02 -41.01
N GLN A 196 6.14 1.49 -39.96
CA GLN A 196 6.62 0.11 -39.90
C GLN A 196 5.90 -0.65 -38.80
N LYS A 197 5.59 -1.93 -39.06
CA LYS A 197 5.01 -2.79 -38.04
C LYS A 197 6.02 -3.06 -36.92
N SER A 198 5.59 -2.91 -35.68
CA SER A 198 6.31 -3.32 -34.48
C SER A 198 5.69 -4.57 -33.88
N TYR A 199 6.52 -5.38 -33.22
CA TYR A 199 6.16 -6.70 -32.69
C TYR A 199 6.65 -6.82 -31.26
N TYR A 200 5.86 -7.50 -30.42
CA TYR A 200 6.34 -7.94 -29.12
C TYR A 200 7.50 -8.92 -29.29
N LYS A 201 8.52 -8.79 -28.45
CA LYS A 201 9.64 -9.75 -28.40
C LYS A 201 9.23 -10.97 -27.61
N ASN A 202 9.84 -12.11 -27.95
CA ASN A 202 9.79 -13.29 -27.11
C ASN A 202 10.45 -12.97 -25.76
N MET A 203 9.77 -13.27 -24.66
CA MET A 203 10.23 -12.98 -23.31
C MET A 203 10.02 -14.20 -22.41
N PRO A 204 10.94 -14.49 -21.46
CA PRO A 204 10.75 -15.57 -20.49
C PRO A 204 9.46 -15.43 -19.67
N TRP A 205 8.98 -14.20 -19.46
CA TRP A 205 7.73 -13.91 -18.76
C TRP A 205 6.48 -14.46 -19.49
N HIS A 206 6.50 -14.58 -20.82
CA HIS A 206 5.39 -15.16 -21.59
C HIS A 206 5.67 -16.63 -21.99
N GLY A 207 6.32 -17.40 -21.12
CA GLY A 207 6.68 -18.79 -21.41
C GLY A 207 7.73 -18.95 -22.53
N GLY A 208 8.48 -17.90 -22.85
CA GLY A 208 9.42 -17.89 -23.98
C GLY A 208 8.81 -17.44 -25.32
N TYR A 209 7.55 -17.03 -25.34
CA TYR A 209 6.82 -16.49 -26.49
C TYR A 209 6.63 -14.97 -26.37
N SER A 210 5.89 -14.38 -27.31
CA SER A 210 5.43 -12.99 -27.26
C SER A 210 4.02 -12.91 -26.64
N TYR A 211 3.66 -11.72 -26.12
CA TYR A 211 2.28 -11.46 -25.73
C TYR A 211 1.36 -11.45 -26.96
N VAL A 212 0.12 -11.88 -26.75
CA VAL A 212 -0.89 -12.03 -27.81
C VAL A 212 -1.58 -10.70 -28.12
N ASP A 213 -2.14 -10.60 -29.32
CA ASP A 213 -3.01 -9.50 -29.75
C ASP A 213 -4.48 -9.88 -29.48
N LEU A 214 -5.02 -9.35 -28.38
CA LEU A 214 -6.42 -9.59 -27.98
C LEU A 214 -7.48 -8.99 -28.93
N LEU A 215 -7.06 -8.25 -29.95
CA LEU A 215 -7.94 -7.68 -30.97
C LEU A 215 -7.98 -8.52 -32.26
N VAL A 216 -7.17 -9.58 -32.36
CA VAL A 216 -7.22 -10.54 -33.47
C VAL A 216 -8.35 -11.54 -33.24
N ASP A 217 -9.13 -11.79 -34.30
CA ASP A 217 -10.26 -12.73 -34.27
C ASP A 217 -9.82 -14.14 -33.83
N GLY A 218 -10.55 -14.73 -32.89
CA GLY A 218 -10.32 -16.09 -32.41
C GLY A 218 -9.31 -16.23 -31.27
N VAL A 219 -8.54 -15.17 -30.92
CA VAL A 219 -7.51 -15.26 -29.88
C VAL A 219 -8.13 -15.52 -28.50
N THR A 220 -9.20 -14.80 -28.14
CA THR A 220 -9.89 -15.01 -26.86
C THR A 220 -10.60 -16.35 -26.81
N GLU A 221 -11.23 -16.79 -27.91
CA GLU A 221 -11.83 -18.11 -28.01
C GLU A 221 -10.79 -19.22 -27.83
N LYS A 222 -9.60 -19.06 -28.44
CA LYS A 222 -8.48 -19.99 -28.25
C LYS A 222 -7.96 -19.95 -26.80
N PHE A 223 -7.88 -18.78 -26.17
CA PHE A 223 -7.50 -18.66 -24.76
C PHE A 223 -8.48 -19.40 -23.84
N ILE A 224 -9.79 -19.21 -24.03
CA ILE A 224 -10.84 -19.94 -23.31
C ILE A 224 -10.75 -21.44 -23.59
N GLU A 225 -10.58 -21.86 -24.85
CA GLU A 225 -10.43 -23.26 -25.23
C GLU A 225 -9.27 -23.93 -24.49
N VAL A 226 -8.08 -23.33 -24.55
CA VAL A 226 -6.83 -23.86 -23.97
C VAL A 226 -6.94 -23.96 -22.45
N THR A 227 -7.47 -22.93 -21.80
CA THR A 227 -7.52 -22.85 -20.33
C THR A 227 -8.67 -23.68 -19.76
N MET A 228 -9.87 -23.57 -20.34
CA MET A 228 -11.09 -24.04 -19.69
C MET A 228 -11.46 -25.49 -19.97
N THR A 229 -11.09 -26.04 -21.13
CA THR A 229 -11.48 -27.42 -21.52
C THR A 229 -11.14 -28.46 -20.46
N GLY A 230 -9.95 -28.35 -19.85
CA GLY A 230 -9.52 -29.28 -18.80
C GLY A 230 -10.26 -29.08 -17.47
N TYR A 231 -10.61 -27.83 -17.13
CA TYR A 231 -11.43 -27.54 -15.95
C TYR A 231 -12.87 -28.01 -16.13
N GLU A 232 -13.49 -27.77 -17.30
CA GLU A 232 -14.83 -28.26 -17.62
C GLU A 232 -14.93 -29.78 -17.44
N LYS A 233 -13.96 -30.51 -18.00
CA LYS A 233 -13.87 -31.97 -17.89
C LYS A 233 -13.70 -32.44 -16.44
N SER A 234 -12.90 -31.73 -15.64
CA SER A 234 -12.45 -32.22 -14.33
C SER A 234 -13.35 -31.77 -13.17
N ILE A 235 -13.87 -30.55 -13.23
CA ILE A 235 -14.59 -29.86 -12.16
C ILE A 235 -15.82 -29.06 -12.66
N GLY A 236 -16.19 -29.13 -13.94
CA GLY A 236 -17.28 -28.35 -14.51
C GLY A 236 -18.64 -28.56 -13.83
N SER A 237 -18.89 -29.72 -13.22
CA SER A 237 -20.11 -29.98 -12.44
C SER A 237 -20.23 -29.12 -11.16
N GLU A 238 -19.13 -28.52 -10.72
CA GLU A 238 -19.05 -27.62 -9.55
C GLU A 238 -18.99 -26.14 -9.95
N PHE A 239 -18.96 -25.80 -11.25
CA PHE A 239 -19.18 -24.44 -11.73
C PHE A 239 -20.57 -23.96 -11.24
N GLY A 240 -20.65 -22.71 -10.81
CA GLY A 240 -21.89 -22.21 -10.19
C GLY A 240 -22.13 -22.68 -8.74
N LYS A 241 -21.29 -23.57 -8.19
CA LYS A 241 -21.36 -24.08 -6.81
C LYS A 241 -20.09 -23.74 -6.03
N THR A 242 -19.27 -24.73 -5.69
CA THR A 242 -17.98 -24.57 -5.00
C THR A 242 -16.97 -23.77 -5.81
N VAL A 243 -17.11 -23.74 -7.15
CA VAL A 243 -16.30 -22.90 -8.06
C VAL A 243 -17.09 -21.65 -8.45
N PRO A 244 -17.06 -20.55 -7.64
CA PRO A 244 -17.67 -19.24 -7.90
C PRO A 244 -17.52 -18.74 -9.33
N GLY A 245 -16.29 -18.73 -9.80
CA GLY A 245 -15.98 -18.35 -11.15
C GLY A 245 -14.49 -18.18 -11.30
N ILE A 246 -14.11 -17.20 -12.10
CA ILE A 246 -12.75 -17.07 -12.62
C ILE A 246 -12.25 -15.64 -12.53
N PHE A 247 -10.97 -15.52 -12.20
CA PHE A 247 -10.23 -14.27 -12.14
C PHE A 247 -9.36 -14.09 -13.38
N THR A 248 -9.41 -12.89 -13.95
CA THR A 248 -8.62 -12.42 -15.10
C THR A 248 -7.76 -11.23 -14.66
N ASP A 249 -6.48 -11.24 -14.99
CA ASP A 249 -5.51 -10.25 -14.51
C ASP A 249 -4.88 -9.43 -15.64
N GLU A 250 -5.08 -8.11 -15.60
CA GLU A 250 -4.48 -7.09 -16.48
C GLU A 250 -4.43 -7.38 -18.00
N PRO A 251 -5.47 -7.98 -18.64
CA PRO A 251 -5.49 -8.10 -20.09
C PRO A 251 -5.44 -6.69 -20.70
N ASN A 252 -4.58 -6.50 -21.71
CA ASN A 252 -4.36 -5.16 -22.25
C ASN A 252 -4.10 -5.16 -23.76
N ILE A 253 -4.27 -3.98 -24.36
CA ILE A 253 -4.06 -3.73 -25.79
C ILE A 253 -2.91 -2.77 -26.05
N SER A 254 -1.89 -2.78 -25.19
CA SER A 254 -0.72 -1.91 -25.34
C SER A 254 -0.01 -2.16 -26.68
N SER A 255 0.78 -1.17 -27.12
CA SER A 255 1.59 -1.28 -28.33
C SER A 255 3.02 -1.72 -27.98
N PRO A 256 3.66 -2.61 -28.75
CA PRO A 256 5.10 -2.89 -28.60
C PRO A 256 6.00 -1.73 -29.09
N GLY A 257 5.40 -0.67 -29.63
CA GLY A 257 6.06 0.58 -30.03
C GLY A 257 5.27 1.31 -31.10
N GLY A 258 5.13 2.63 -30.95
CA GLY A 258 4.31 3.46 -31.84
C GLY A 258 2.80 3.23 -31.66
N LEU A 259 2.01 3.58 -32.68
CA LEU A 259 0.54 3.52 -32.62
C LEU A 259 0.05 2.08 -32.51
N ARG A 260 -0.98 1.81 -31.70
CA ARG A 260 -1.59 0.48 -31.63
C ARG A 260 -2.22 0.07 -32.96
N TRP A 261 -1.94 -1.14 -33.44
CA TRP A 261 -2.48 -1.66 -34.70
C TRP A 261 -2.84 -3.13 -34.62
N THR A 262 -3.92 -3.52 -35.31
CA THR A 262 -4.40 -4.89 -35.48
C THR A 262 -5.00 -5.01 -36.90
N PRO A 263 -5.04 -6.19 -37.54
CA PRO A 263 -5.63 -6.35 -38.87
C PRO A 263 -7.04 -5.77 -39.04
N ALA A 264 -7.86 -5.81 -37.99
CA ALA A 264 -9.24 -5.30 -38.02
C ALA A 264 -9.35 -3.76 -37.96
N LEU A 265 -8.27 -3.05 -37.58
CA LEU A 265 -8.33 -1.62 -37.24
C LEU A 265 -8.87 -0.76 -38.39
N PHE A 266 -8.24 -0.83 -39.56
CA PHE A 266 -8.64 0.02 -40.70
C PHE A 266 -10.05 -0.25 -41.23
N PRO A 267 -10.45 -1.51 -41.53
CA PRO A 267 -11.79 -1.77 -42.03
C PRO A 267 -12.88 -1.43 -41.01
N GLU A 268 -12.68 -1.72 -39.71
CA GLU A 268 -13.68 -1.39 -38.69
C GLU A 268 -13.75 0.11 -38.41
N PHE A 269 -12.63 0.83 -38.48
CA PHE A 269 -12.63 2.28 -38.39
C PHE A 269 -13.43 2.92 -39.54
N GLU A 270 -13.15 2.56 -40.79
CA GLU A 270 -13.82 3.12 -41.96
C GLU A 270 -15.32 2.82 -41.93
N LYS A 271 -15.69 1.59 -41.55
CA LYS A 271 -17.09 1.16 -41.38
C LYS A 271 -17.85 1.99 -40.34
N ARG A 272 -17.20 2.38 -39.24
CA ARG A 272 -17.82 3.14 -38.15
C ARG A 272 -17.92 4.63 -38.44
N TRP A 273 -16.87 5.21 -39.06
CA TRP A 273 -16.72 6.66 -39.16
C TRP A 273 -16.85 7.21 -40.58
N GLY A 274 -16.84 6.36 -41.61
CA GLY A 274 -17.06 6.75 -43.00
C GLY A 274 -15.88 7.46 -43.67
N TYR A 275 -14.68 7.36 -43.11
CA TYR A 275 -13.45 7.85 -43.71
C TYR A 275 -12.25 6.95 -43.41
N ASP A 276 -11.24 7.01 -44.29
CA ASP A 276 -10.04 6.17 -44.20
C ASP A 276 -9.06 6.67 -43.13
N LEU A 277 -8.74 5.81 -42.17
CA LEU A 277 -7.74 6.10 -41.14
C LEU A 277 -6.31 6.11 -41.71
N LYS A 278 -5.98 5.33 -42.74
CA LYS A 278 -4.60 5.23 -43.26
C LYS A 278 -4.07 6.59 -43.68
N THR A 279 -4.84 7.32 -44.47
CA THR A 279 -4.52 8.69 -44.90
C THR A 279 -4.57 9.72 -43.78
N ASN A 280 -5.05 9.36 -42.58
CA ASN A 280 -5.12 10.23 -41.40
C ASN A 280 -4.20 9.80 -40.25
N LEU A 281 -3.39 8.74 -40.40
CA LEU A 281 -2.44 8.29 -39.37
C LEU A 281 -1.54 9.42 -38.81
N PRO A 282 -1.04 10.39 -39.62
CA PRO A 282 -0.22 11.48 -39.10
C PRO A 282 -0.93 12.31 -38.01
N SER A 283 -2.26 12.38 -38.03
CA SER A 283 -3.07 13.10 -37.04
C SER A 283 -3.08 12.43 -35.66
N LEU A 284 -2.76 11.14 -35.57
CA LEU A 284 -2.61 10.44 -34.29
C LEU A 284 -1.30 10.84 -33.57
N ALA A 285 -0.26 11.18 -34.34
CA ALA A 285 1.02 11.65 -33.79
C ALA A 285 1.07 13.17 -33.62
N TYR A 286 0.57 13.93 -34.61
CA TYR A 286 0.73 15.38 -34.70
C TYR A 286 -0.62 16.11 -34.77
N GLU A 287 -0.64 17.39 -34.40
CA GLU A 287 -1.83 18.24 -34.46
C GLU A 287 -2.09 18.76 -35.90
N ILE A 288 -2.44 17.87 -36.82
CA ILE A 288 -2.64 18.16 -38.25
C ILE A 288 -3.96 17.59 -38.75
N GLY A 289 -4.62 18.32 -39.66
CA GLY A 289 -5.98 17.98 -40.09
C GLY A 289 -6.97 18.00 -38.92
N ASP A 290 -8.00 17.15 -38.99
CA ASP A 290 -9.04 17.03 -37.95
C ASP A 290 -8.58 16.13 -36.78
N TRP A 291 -7.38 16.39 -36.25
CA TRP A 291 -6.68 15.47 -35.34
C TRP A 291 -7.44 15.10 -34.08
N LYS A 292 -8.26 16.01 -33.53
CA LYS A 292 -9.11 15.73 -32.37
C LYS A 292 -10.16 14.66 -32.69
N GLN A 293 -10.86 14.82 -33.81
CA GLN A 293 -11.84 13.84 -34.30
C GLN A 293 -11.16 12.51 -34.62
N VAL A 294 -10.01 12.53 -35.31
CA VAL A 294 -9.28 11.31 -35.68
C VAL A 294 -8.83 10.53 -34.45
N ARG A 295 -8.26 11.20 -33.44
CA ARG A 295 -7.80 10.53 -32.19
C ARG A 295 -8.97 10.01 -31.37
N HIS A 296 -10.03 10.79 -31.22
CA HIS A 296 -11.27 10.36 -30.58
C HIS A 296 -11.77 9.05 -31.21
N ASN A 297 -12.04 9.09 -32.52
CA ASN A 297 -12.60 7.97 -33.27
C ASN A 297 -11.68 6.73 -33.24
N TYR A 298 -10.36 6.94 -33.23
CA TYR A 298 -9.37 5.87 -33.14
C TYR A 298 -9.44 5.13 -31.80
N TYR A 299 -9.43 5.87 -30.67
CA TYR A 299 -9.52 5.25 -29.35
C TYR A 299 -10.89 4.64 -29.08
N THR A 300 -11.98 5.24 -29.57
CA THR A 300 -13.31 4.61 -29.55
C THR A 300 -13.31 3.28 -30.32
N THR A 301 -12.67 3.25 -31.49
CA THR A 301 -12.57 2.02 -32.30
C THR A 301 -11.81 0.93 -31.56
N LEU A 302 -10.68 1.26 -30.94
CA LEU A 302 -9.87 0.31 -30.16
C LEU A 302 -10.63 -0.23 -28.93
N LEU A 303 -11.29 0.64 -28.16
CA LEU A 303 -12.09 0.23 -27.01
C LEU A 303 -13.19 -0.75 -27.41
N GLU A 304 -13.97 -0.41 -28.44
CA GLU A 304 -15.06 -1.26 -28.91
C GLU A 304 -14.55 -2.60 -29.47
N LEU A 305 -13.42 -2.60 -30.20
CA LEU A 305 -12.78 -3.85 -30.62
C LEU A 305 -12.37 -4.68 -29.41
N PHE A 306 -11.80 -4.06 -28.38
CA PHE A 306 -11.40 -4.80 -27.18
C PHE A 306 -12.60 -5.40 -26.46
N ILE A 307 -13.69 -4.64 -26.29
CA ILE A 307 -14.96 -5.15 -25.73
C ILE A 307 -15.51 -6.32 -26.58
N GLU A 308 -15.52 -6.17 -27.91
CA GLU A 308 -16.07 -7.16 -28.83
C GLU A 308 -15.27 -8.45 -28.87
N LYS A 309 -13.94 -8.36 -28.80
CA LYS A 309 -13.03 -9.49 -28.98
C LYS A 309 -12.58 -10.11 -27.66
N TRP A 310 -12.63 -9.39 -26.55
CA TRP A 310 -12.23 -9.90 -25.23
C TRP A 310 -13.42 -10.03 -24.27
N SER A 311 -14.10 -8.91 -23.97
CA SER A 311 -15.06 -8.87 -22.86
C SER A 311 -16.36 -9.61 -23.15
N LYS A 312 -16.93 -9.44 -24.34
CA LYS A 312 -18.17 -10.12 -24.73
C LYS A 312 -18.01 -11.65 -24.77
N PRO A 313 -16.94 -12.24 -25.36
CA PRO A 313 -16.71 -13.68 -25.29
C PRO A 313 -16.62 -14.22 -23.86
N TRP A 314 -15.82 -13.59 -22.99
CA TRP A 314 -15.67 -14.01 -21.58
C TRP A 314 -16.97 -13.90 -20.80
N PHE A 315 -17.67 -12.76 -20.91
CA PHE A 315 -18.98 -12.57 -20.27
C PHE A 315 -19.96 -13.68 -20.67
N LYS A 316 -20.04 -13.98 -21.97
CA LYS A 316 -20.93 -15.04 -22.49
C LYS A 316 -20.54 -16.42 -21.98
N TYR A 317 -19.26 -16.75 -21.97
CA TYR A 317 -18.76 -18.04 -21.48
C TYR A 317 -19.12 -18.24 -19.99
N CYS A 318 -18.92 -17.21 -19.16
CA CYS A 318 -19.25 -17.26 -17.73
C CYS A 318 -20.77 -17.32 -17.48
N GLU A 319 -21.60 -16.57 -18.21
CA GLU A 319 -23.07 -16.69 -18.14
C GLU A 319 -23.53 -18.11 -18.47
N GLN A 320 -23.00 -18.71 -19.55
CA GLN A 320 -23.38 -20.05 -20.01
C GLN A 320 -23.02 -21.15 -19.00
N ASN A 321 -21.96 -20.93 -18.21
CA ASN A 321 -21.46 -21.86 -17.20
C ASN A 321 -21.90 -21.50 -15.77
N ASN A 322 -22.77 -20.51 -15.60
CA ASN A 322 -23.23 -20.01 -14.29
C ASN A 322 -22.05 -19.63 -13.36
N MET A 323 -21.02 -19.00 -13.92
CA MET A 323 -19.85 -18.51 -13.19
C MET A 323 -19.85 -16.99 -13.10
N ASP A 324 -19.25 -16.46 -12.04
CA ASP A 324 -18.97 -15.03 -11.95
C ASP A 324 -17.61 -14.75 -12.60
N TRP A 325 -17.57 -13.96 -13.67
CA TRP A 325 -16.34 -13.39 -14.19
C TRP A 325 -15.93 -12.20 -13.31
N THR A 326 -14.71 -12.25 -12.77
CA THR A 326 -14.07 -11.19 -12.00
C THR A 326 -12.64 -10.99 -12.49
N GLY A 327 -12.00 -9.93 -12.03
CA GLY A 327 -10.68 -9.51 -12.49
C GLY A 327 -10.63 -8.02 -12.70
N HIS A 328 -9.44 -7.48 -12.95
CA HIS A 328 -9.23 -6.06 -13.16
C HIS A 328 -8.42 -5.78 -14.42
N TYR A 329 -8.37 -4.48 -14.76
CA TYR A 329 -7.57 -3.93 -15.84
C TYR A 329 -6.50 -3.03 -15.19
N TRP A 330 -5.93 -2.07 -15.92
CA TRP A 330 -4.94 -1.16 -15.36
C TRP A 330 -5.53 0.24 -15.06
N GLU A 331 -6.40 0.32 -14.05
CA GLU A 331 -7.11 1.57 -13.70
C GLU A 331 -6.20 2.71 -13.24
N HIS A 332 -5.03 2.36 -12.71
CA HIS A 332 -4.05 3.33 -12.27
C HIS A 332 -3.45 4.11 -13.43
N GLY A 333 -3.58 3.62 -14.68
CA GLY A 333 -3.08 4.28 -15.88
C GLY A 333 -3.92 5.46 -16.37
N TRP A 334 -5.18 5.58 -15.95
CA TRP A 334 -6.07 6.64 -16.43
C TRP A 334 -5.49 8.05 -16.15
N PRO A 335 -5.58 9.02 -17.08
CA PRO A 335 -6.37 9.01 -18.33
C PRO A 335 -5.64 8.47 -19.56
N ASN A 336 -4.53 7.74 -19.40
CA ASN A 336 -3.82 7.15 -20.53
C ASN A 336 -4.62 5.98 -21.15
N PRO A 337 -4.95 6.00 -22.46
CA PRO A 337 -5.76 4.97 -23.09
C PRO A 337 -5.01 3.68 -23.44
N HIS A 338 -3.69 3.60 -23.25
CA HIS A 338 -2.85 2.48 -23.74
C HIS A 338 -3.33 1.07 -23.36
N HIS A 339 -3.77 0.88 -22.12
CA HIS A 339 -4.06 -0.47 -21.61
C HIS A 339 -5.44 -0.97 -22.05
N GLY A 340 -6.44 -0.09 -22.16
CA GLY A 340 -7.81 -0.48 -22.46
C GLY A 340 -8.80 0.66 -22.75
N GLY A 341 -8.34 1.92 -22.89
CA GLY A 341 -9.18 3.07 -23.24
C GLY A 341 -10.08 3.61 -22.13
N ASP A 342 -10.96 2.78 -21.56
CA ASP A 342 -11.99 3.11 -20.55
C ASP A 342 -12.24 1.90 -19.63
N ASN A 343 -11.79 1.97 -18.37
CA ASN A 343 -11.92 0.84 -17.44
C ASN A 343 -13.38 0.57 -17.06
N MET A 344 -14.21 1.61 -16.92
CA MET A 344 -15.61 1.46 -16.57
C MET A 344 -16.36 0.67 -17.64
N ALA A 345 -16.12 1.00 -18.92
CA ALA A 345 -16.70 0.27 -20.04
C ALA A 345 -16.33 -1.21 -20.00
N MET A 346 -15.10 -1.55 -19.61
CA MET A 346 -14.67 -2.93 -19.45
C MET A 346 -15.33 -3.61 -18.25
N TYR A 347 -15.41 -2.95 -17.09
CA TYR A 347 -16.06 -3.45 -15.88
C TYR A 347 -17.54 -3.81 -16.08
N ALA A 348 -18.24 -3.13 -16.99
CA ALA A 348 -19.66 -3.39 -17.25
C ALA A 348 -19.94 -4.83 -17.69
N TRP A 349 -18.93 -5.48 -18.29
CA TRP A 349 -18.98 -6.85 -18.77
C TRP A 349 -18.57 -7.89 -17.73
N HIS A 350 -18.13 -7.52 -16.53
CA HIS A 350 -17.87 -8.49 -15.45
C HIS A 350 -19.18 -8.78 -14.68
N GLN A 351 -19.45 -10.05 -14.34
CA GLN A 351 -20.50 -10.37 -13.36
C GLN A 351 -20.17 -9.79 -11.99
N MET A 352 -18.87 -9.71 -11.69
CA MET A 352 -18.31 -9.16 -10.46
C MET A 352 -17.10 -8.29 -10.83
N PRO A 353 -17.27 -6.99 -11.05
CA PRO A 353 -16.14 -6.13 -11.43
C PRO A 353 -15.15 -5.98 -10.28
N ALA A 354 -13.88 -5.71 -10.61
CA ALA A 354 -12.80 -5.60 -9.62
C ALA A 354 -11.70 -4.62 -10.02
N ILE A 355 -10.85 -4.28 -9.04
CA ILE A 355 -9.68 -3.39 -9.11
C ILE A 355 -8.49 -3.96 -8.32
N ASP A 356 -7.29 -3.39 -8.43
CA ASP A 356 -6.12 -3.67 -7.60
C ASP A 356 -5.72 -2.48 -6.72
N ILE A 357 -5.38 -2.75 -5.45
CA ILE A 357 -4.88 -1.76 -4.48
C ILE A 357 -3.78 -2.43 -3.64
N LEU A 358 -2.58 -2.54 -4.21
CA LEU A 358 -1.49 -3.36 -3.68
C LEU A 358 -0.60 -2.65 -2.65
N MET A 359 -0.34 -1.36 -2.83
CA MET A 359 0.64 -0.59 -2.05
C MET A 359 0.02 0.14 -0.84
N ASN A 360 0.81 0.31 0.23
CA ASN A 360 0.42 1.03 1.45
C ASN A 360 0.91 2.50 1.47
N GLN A 361 1.15 3.09 0.30
CA GLN A 361 1.55 4.49 0.19
C GLN A 361 0.32 5.36 -0.09
N TYR A 362 -0.12 6.12 0.92
CA TYR A 362 -1.26 7.04 0.76
C TYR A 362 -0.86 8.23 -0.13
N SER A 363 -1.63 8.45 -1.18
CA SER A 363 -1.49 9.60 -2.07
C SER A 363 -2.83 9.90 -2.74
N GLU A 364 -3.22 11.17 -2.77
CA GLU A 364 -4.45 11.62 -3.44
C GLU A 364 -4.25 11.89 -4.94
N LYS A 365 -3.07 11.57 -5.49
CA LYS A 365 -2.74 11.76 -6.92
C LYS A 365 -3.50 10.79 -7.81
N VAL A 366 -3.70 11.19 -9.07
CA VAL A 366 -4.49 10.45 -10.07
C VAL A 366 -4.00 9.03 -10.34
N ASN A 367 -2.70 8.72 -10.24
CA ASN A 367 -2.17 7.37 -10.47
C ASN A 367 -1.75 6.65 -9.17
N ALA A 368 -2.18 7.14 -8.01
CA ALA A 368 -1.96 6.42 -6.76
C ALA A 368 -2.84 5.16 -6.72
N GLN A 369 -2.41 4.14 -5.97
CA GLN A 369 -3.28 3.02 -5.62
C GLN A 369 -4.13 3.39 -4.41
N PHE A 370 -3.48 3.60 -3.26
CA PHE A 370 -4.17 3.96 -2.04
C PHE A 370 -4.34 5.49 -1.90
N GLY A 371 -5.59 5.95 -1.84
CA GLY A 371 -5.99 7.37 -1.82
C GLY A 371 -6.57 7.89 -3.14
N ASN A 372 -6.53 7.08 -4.20
CA ASN A 372 -7.15 7.38 -5.49
C ASN A 372 -8.66 7.04 -5.46
N VAL A 373 -9.46 7.97 -4.96
CA VAL A 373 -10.92 7.78 -4.85
C VAL A 373 -11.59 7.51 -6.20
N ARG A 374 -11.07 8.08 -7.30
CA ARG A 374 -11.63 7.92 -8.64
C ARG A 374 -11.66 6.46 -9.08
N ALA A 375 -10.56 5.72 -8.93
CA ALA A 375 -10.48 4.30 -9.30
C ALA A 375 -11.53 3.44 -8.56
N VAL A 376 -11.71 3.63 -7.25
CA VAL A 376 -12.72 2.87 -6.50
C VAL A 376 -14.14 3.31 -6.87
N LYS A 377 -14.32 4.59 -7.18
CA LYS A 377 -15.61 5.14 -7.60
C LYS A 377 -16.01 4.69 -9.01
N GLU A 378 -15.09 4.54 -9.95
CA GLU A 378 -15.32 3.91 -11.27
C GLU A 378 -15.98 2.53 -11.06
N LEU A 379 -15.32 1.65 -10.29
CA LEU A 379 -15.82 0.32 -9.93
C LEU A 379 -17.21 0.36 -9.28
N SER A 380 -17.37 1.17 -8.24
CA SER A 380 -18.63 1.24 -7.49
C SER A 380 -19.80 1.71 -8.36
N SER A 381 -19.55 2.66 -9.27
CA SER A 381 -20.57 3.27 -10.13
C SER A 381 -21.06 2.26 -11.17
N VAL A 382 -20.13 1.54 -11.80
CA VAL A 382 -20.48 0.47 -12.74
C VAL A 382 -21.27 -0.63 -12.03
N ALA A 383 -20.82 -1.08 -10.85
CA ALA A 383 -21.55 -2.08 -10.09
C ALA A 383 -22.97 -1.61 -9.76
N ASN A 384 -23.14 -0.35 -9.39
CA ASN A 384 -24.42 0.24 -9.05
C ASN A 384 -25.37 0.31 -10.26
N GLN A 385 -24.86 0.79 -11.41
CA GLN A 385 -25.59 0.95 -12.67
C GLN A 385 -25.96 -0.39 -13.32
N MET A 386 -25.06 -1.37 -13.26
CA MET A 386 -25.25 -2.70 -13.85
C MET A 386 -25.98 -3.68 -12.91
N GLY A 387 -26.36 -3.24 -11.70
CA GLY A 387 -27.03 -4.08 -10.71
C GLY A 387 -26.15 -5.20 -10.14
N ARG A 388 -24.81 -5.04 -10.17
CA ARG A 388 -23.87 -6.01 -9.59
C ARG A 388 -23.85 -5.83 -8.07
N GLN A 389 -23.98 -6.93 -7.35
CA GLN A 389 -24.03 -6.92 -5.89
C GLN A 389 -22.65 -7.01 -5.25
N ARG A 390 -21.68 -7.55 -5.99
CA ARG A 390 -20.37 -7.89 -5.51
C ARG A 390 -19.31 -7.15 -6.32
N THR A 391 -18.33 -6.61 -5.63
CA THR A 391 -17.18 -5.90 -6.16
C THR A 391 -15.94 -6.40 -5.43
N LEU A 392 -14.86 -6.68 -6.15
CA LEU A 392 -13.62 -7.18 -5.55
C LEU A 392 -12.50 -6.15 -5.62
N SER A 393 -11.58 -6.24 -4.67
CA SER A 393 -10.24 -5.74 -4.89
C SER A 393 -9.18 -6.78 -4.57
N GLU A 394 -8.23 -6.94 -5.49
CA GLU A 394 -6.93 -7.49 -5.20
C GLU A 394 -6.15 -6.50 -4.32
N THR A 395 -5.71 -6.89 -3.13
CA THR A 395 -5.19 -5.94 -2.14
C THR A 395 -3.95 -6.45 -1.42
N TYR A 396 -3.05 -5.52 -1.05
CA TYR A 396 -1.86 -5.69 -0.19
C TYR A 396 -0.58 -6.21 -0.87
N GLY A 397 -0.66 -6.53 -2.16
CA GLY A 397 0.36 -7.25 -2.89
C GLY A 397 1.76 -6.68 -2.89
N ALA A 398 1.92 -5.37 -2.78
CA ALA A 398 3.24 -4.75 -2.78
C ALA A 398 3.46 -3.96 -1.49
N GLY A 399 2.66 -4.18 -0.43
CA GLY A 399 2.74 -3.42 0.81
C GLY A 399 4.06 -3.59 1.58
N GLY A 400 4.88 -4.57 1.20
CA GLY A 400 6.14 -4.91 1.86
C GLY A 400 5.95 -5.83 3.05
N TRP A 401 7.03 -6.48 3.49
CA TRP A 401 7.01 -7.36 4.66
C TRP A 401 6.72 -6.62 5.97
N GLU A 402 6.62 -5.29 5.96
CA GLU A 402 6.27 -4.42 7.07
C GLU A 402 4.77 -4.19 7.28
N LEU A 403 3.91 -4.65 6.36
CA LEU A 403 2.47 -4.41 6.42
C LEU A 403 1.87 -4.85 7.76
N SER A 404 1.22 -3.91 8.46
CA SER A 404 0.62 -4.13 9.80
C SER A 404 -0.89 -4.35 9.73
N PHE A 405 -1.51 -4.81 10.82
CA PHE A 405 -2.98 -4.90 10.90
C PHE A 405 -3.66 -3.53 10.82
N GLU A 406 -3.01 -2.49 11.33
CA GLU A 406 -3.47 -1.11 11.20
C GLU A 406 -3.56 -0.71 9.72
N ASP A 407 -2.50 -0.99 8.95
CA ASP A 407 -2.48 -0.73 7.51
C ASP A 407 -3.55 -1.52 6.78
N MET A 408 -3.66 -2.82 7.07
CA MET A 408 -4.66 -3.70 6.45
C MET A 408 -6.08 -3.18 6.70
N LYS A 409 -6.39 -2.82 7.95
CA LYS A 409 -7.70 -2.28 8.32
C LYS A 409 -7.98 -0.96 7.60
N ARG A 410 -7.03 -0.03 7.63
CA ARG A 410 -7.17 1.31 7.06
C ARG A 410 -7.38 1.30 5.55
N ILE A 411 -6.58 0.51 4.82
CA ILE A 411 -6.71 0.33 3.38
C ILE A 411 -8.02 -0.38 3.06
N GLY A 412 -8.37 -1.44 3.80
CA GLY A 412 -9.63 -2.16 3.59
C GLY A 412 -10.84 -1.25 3.84
N ASP A 413 -10.91 -0.54 4.96
CA ASP A 413 -12.03 0.36 5.27
C ASP A 413 -12.21 1.46 4.21
N TRP A 414 -11.11 2.03 3.72
CA TRP A 414 -11.12 3.02 2.63
C TRP A 414 -11.73 2.45 1.34
N GLN A 415 -11.40 1.22 0.99
CA GLN A 415 -11.98 0.56 -0.19
C GLN A 415 -13.46 0.24 0.02
N TYR A 416 -13.82 -0.28 1.20
CA TYR A 416 -15.20 -0.69 1.50
C TYR A 416 -16.16 0.49 1.55
N VAL A 417 -15.74 1.61 2.13
CA VAL A 417 -16.57 2.82 2.18
C VAL A 417 -16.81 3.39 0.78
N LEU A 418 -15.85 3.25 -0.14
CA LEU A 418 -16.00 3.77 -1.51
C LEU A 418 -16.72 2.81 -2.47
N GLY A 419 -16.84 1.52 -2.12
CA GLY A 419 -17.72 0.58 -2.83
C GLY A 419 -17.14 -0.80 -3.15
N VAL A 420 -15.94 -1.15 -2.69
CA VAL A 420 -15.48 -2.55 -2.67
C VAL A 420 -16.27 -3.33 -1.61
N ASN A 421 -16.57 -4.60 -1.85
CA ASN A 421 -17.17 -5.43 -0.82
C ASN A 421 -16.65 -6.87 -0.76
N PHE A 422 -15.56 -7.18 -1.44
CA PHE A 422 -14.85 -8.46 -1.35
C PHE A 422 -13.35 -8.23 -1.45
N LEU A 423 -12.57 -8.69 -0.47
CA LEU A 423 -11.10 -8.62 -0.53
C LEU A 423 -10.52 -9.92 -1.04
N ASN A 424 -9.53 -9.75 -1.90
CA ASN A 424 -8.66 -10.79 -2.40
C ASN A 424 -7.22 -10.44 -2.02
N GLN A 425 -6.69 -11.07 -0.96
CA GLN A 425 -5.35 -10.75 -0.48
C GLN A 425 -4.27 -11.25 -1.46
N HIS A 426 -3.42 -10.35 -1.92
CA HIS A 426 -2.19 -10.62 -2.67
C HIS A 426 -1.01 -10.61 -1.67
N LEU A 427 -0.28 -11.70 -1.40
CA LEU A 427 -0.44 -13.10 -1.84
C LEU A 427 -0.47 -14.06 -0.65
N SER A 428 -0.83 -15.32 -0.88
CA SER A 428 -0.63 -16.41 0.08
C SER A 428 0.16 -17.56 -0.54
N TYR A 429 1.46 -17.66 -0.27
CA TYR A 429 2.30 -18.67 -0.91
C TYR A 429 2.18 -20.07 -0.30
N VAL A 430 2.35 -21.09 -1.15
CA VAL A 430 2.66 -22.46 -0.72
C VAL A 430 4.03 -22.49 -0.02
N THR A 431 5.04 -21.88 -0.65
CA THR A 431 6.40 -21.74 -0.12
C THR A 431 6.95 -20.34 -0.38
N ILE A 432 7.83 -19.88 0.51
CA ILE A 432 8.63 -18.66 0.38
C ILE A 432 10.11 -18.99 0.12
N GLU A 433 10.43 -20.12 -0.49
CA GLU A 433 11.81 -20.47 -0.88
C GLU A 433 12.37 -19.55 -1.99
N GLY A 434 13.68 -19.34 -2.00
CA GLY A 434 14.38 -18.69 -3.09
C GLY A 434 13.79 -17.34 -3.51
N ALA A 435 13.60 -17.17 -4.82
CA ALA A 435 12.94 -16.01 -5.43
C ALA A 435 11.56 -15.65 -4.86
N ARG A 436 10.80 -16.62 -4.37
CA ARG A 436 9.36 -16.48 -4.12
C ARG A 436 9.05 -15.54 -2.96
N LYS A 437 9.92 -15.44 -1.95
CA LYS A 437 9.74 -14.50 -0.82
C LYS A 437 9.86 -13.02 -1.19
N ARG A 438 10.25 -12.71 -2.43
CA ARG A 438 10.42 -11.35 -2.95
C ARG A 438 9.33 -10.96 -3.94
N ASP A 439 8.48 -11.93 -4.30
CA ASP A 439 7.50 -11.82 -5.36
C ASP A 439 6.27 -11.05 -4.89
N HIS A 440 6.40 -9.72 -4.75
CA HIS A 440 5.35 -8.83 -4.25
C HIS A 440 4.91 -9.24 -2.81
N PRO A 441 5.75 -9.01 -1.80
CA PRO A 441 5.43 -9.32 -0.41
C PRO A 441 4.36 -8.36 0.16
N GLN A 442 3.51 -8.82 1.07
CA GLN A 442 3.73 -9.91 2.04
C GLN A 442 2.86 -11.18 1.81
N SER A 443 3.09 -12.23 2.63
CA SER A 443 2.35 -13.52 2.57
C SER A 443 1.26 -13.70 3.64
N PHE A 444 -0.01 -13.86 3.25
CA PHE A 444 -1.14 -14.11 4.15
C PHE A 444 -1.29 -15.60 4.47
N SER A 445 -0.30 -16.14 5.20
CA SER A 445 -0.25 -17.56 5.55
C SER A 445 0.60 -17.77 6.81
N TYR A 446 0.80 -19.03 7.21
CA TYR A 446 1.55 -19.42 8.40
C TYR A 446 2.99 -18.88 8.47
N HIS A 447 3.55 -18.43 7.33
CA HIS A 447 4.86 -17.77 7.27
C HIS A 447 4.88 -16.46 8.07
N ALA A 448 3.77 -15.72 8.13
CA ALA A 448 3.71 -14.45 8.85
C ALA A 448 3.59 -14.68 10.37
N PRO A 449 4.40 -14.00 11.21
CA PRO A 449 4.43 -14.25 12.66
C PRO A 449 3.10 -13.93 13.35
N TRP A 450 2.28 -13.07 12.74
CA TRP A 450 0.97 -12.64 13.23
C TRP A 450 -0.20 -13.48 12.70
N TRP A 451 0.03 -14.48 11.82
CA TRP A 451 -1.04 -15.20 11.11
C TRP A 451 -2.08 -15.82 12.04
N LYS A 452 -1.63 -16.40 13.15
CA LYS A 452 -2.51 -16.99 14.18
C LYS A 452 -3.51 -15.98 14.79
N ASN A 453 -3.24 -14.68 14.65
CA ASN A 453 -4.05 -13.59 15.15
C ASN A 453 -4.90 -12.92 14.04
N TYR A 454 -4.92 -13.46 12.81
CA TYR A 454 -5.62 -12.83 11.67
C TYR A 454 -7.16 -12.92 11.75
N LYS A 455 -7.70 -13.95 12.38
CA LYS A 455 -9.14 -14.24 12.39
C LYS A 455 -10.05 -13.05 12.78
N PRO A 456 -9.75 -12.23 13.82
CA PRO A 456 -10.56 -11.06 14.14
C PRO A 456 -10.66 -10.05 12.99
N LEU A 457 -9.57 -9.85 12.23
CA LEU A 457 -9.56 -8.95 11.07
C LEU A 457 -10.30 -9.58 9.88
N GLY A 458 -10.14 -10.89 9.65
CA GLY A 458 -10.91 -11.63 8.65
C GLY A 458 -12.42 -11.61 8.91
N ASP A 459 -12.85 -11.80 10.17
CA ASP A 459 -14.26 -11.69 10.57
C ASP A 459 -14.77 -10.25 10.47
N TYR A 460 -13.94 -9.25 10.80
CA TYR A 460 -14.28 -7.83 10.64
C TYR A 460 -14.66 -7.51 9.19
N PHE A 461 -13.82 -7.89 8.22
CA PHE A 461 -14.13 -7.66 6.81
C PHE A 461 -15.26 -8.54 6.29
N ALA A 462 -15.45 -9.74 6.83
CA ALA A 462 -16.59 -10.57 6.46
C ALA A 462 -17.94 -9.93 6.85
N ARG A 463 -17.98 -9.28 8.02
CA ARG A 463 -19.16 -8.54 8.50
C ARG A 463 -19.39 -7.27 7.70
N LEU A 464 -18.32 -6.55 7.38
CA LEU A 464 -18.40 -5.35 6.55
C LEU A 464 -18.87 -5.70 5.13
N SER A 465 -18.34 -6.78 4.55
CA SER A 465 -18.76 -7.35 3.27
C SER A 465 -20.23 -7.69 3.22
N LEU A 466 -20.73 -8.38 4.26
CA LEU A 466 -22.14 -8.70 4.39
C LEU A 466 -23.01 -7.43 4.40
N ALA A 467 -22.66 -6.46 5.26
CA ALA A 467 -23.44 -5.24 5.44
C ALA A 467 -23.43 -4.34 4.21
N LEU A 468 -22.26 -4.17 3.57
CA LEU A 468 -22.10 -3.32 2.39
C LEU A 468 -22.48 -4.00 1.07
N SER A 469 -22.96 -5.24 1.14
CA SER A 469 -23.68 -5.90 0.04
C SER A 469 -25.19 -5.91 0.22
N ALA A 470 -25.68 -5.60 1.43
CA ALA A 470 -27.10 -5.63 1.74
C ALA A 470 -27.80 -4.41 1.13
N GLY A 471 -29.00 -4.60 0.60
CA GLY A 471 -29.78 -3.53 0.01
C GLY A 471 -29.13 -2.93 -1.25
N LYS A 472 -29.48 -1.67 -1.54
CA LYS A 472 -29.01 -0.94 -2.72
C LYS A 472 -28.41 0.39 -2.34
N GLN A 473 -27.37 0.82 -3.05
CA GLN A 473 -26.93 2.21 -3.02
C GLN A 473 -27.75 3.01 -4.03
N VAL A 474 -28.29 4.16 -3.61
CA VAL A 474 -29.16 5.00 -4.44
C VAL A 474 -28.61 6.43 -4.41
N ASN A 475 -28.00 6.83 -5.52
CA ASN A 475 -27.38 8.14 -5.72
C ASN A 475 -28.21 8.93 -6.74
N ARG A 476 -28.45 10.23 -6.51
CA ARG A 476 -29.23 11.07 -7.44
C ARG A 476 -28.39 11.79 -8.50
N ILE A 477 -27.08 11.89 -8.25
CA ILE A 477 -26.15 12.68 -9.06
C ILE A 477 -25.33 11.74 -9.95
N LEU A 478 -25.24 12.09 -11.24
CA LEU A 478 -24.37 11.45 -12.21
C LEU A 478 -23.26 12.42 -12.65
N VAL A 479 -22.00 12.04 -12.47
CA VAL A 479 -20.83 12.82 -12.88
C VAL A 479 -20.18 12.15 -14.08
N PHE A 480 -20.07 12.84 -15.22
CA PHE A 480 -19.39 12.27 -16.38
C PHE A 480 -17.88 12.25 -16.19
N GLU A 481 -17.23 11.12 -16.50
CA GLU A 481 -15.77 11.06 -16.59
C GLU A 481 -15.31 11.58 -17.96
N PRO A 482 -14.33 12.51 -18.04
CA PRO A 482 -13.96 13.15 -19.30
C PRO A 482 -13.05 12.28 -20.19
N THR A 483 -13.30 10.97 -20.26
CA THR A 483 -12.46 9.98 -20.97
C THR A 483 -12.39 10.23 -22.48
N SER A 484 -13.51 10.52 -23.14
CA SER A 484 -13.54 10.87 -24.57
C SER A 484 -12.78 12.17 -24.88
N THR A 485 -12.79 13.12 -23.94
CA THR A 485 -11.98 14.35 -24.03
C THR A 485 -10.48 14.05 -23.89
N ALA A 486 -10.09 13.11 -23.02
CA ALA A 486 -8.70 12.67 -22.89
C ALA A 486 -8.16 12.13 -24.22
N TRP A 487 -8.95 11.30 -24.91
CA TRP A 487 -8.57 10.69 -26.17
C TRP A 487 -8.28 11.69 -27.28
N MET A 488 -9.05 12.79 -27.37
CA MET A 488 -8.79 13.86 -28.35
C MET A 488 -7.37 14.43 -28.22
N TYR A 489 -6.84 14.50 -27.00
CA TYR A 489 -5.58 15.18 -26.67
C TYR A 489 -4.38 14.24 -26.56
N PHE A 490 -4.59 12.94 -26.46
CA PHE A 490 -3.51 11.97 -26.27
C PHE A 490 -2.67 11.76 -27.56
N SER A 491 -1.35 11.66 -27.42
CA SER A 491 -0.40 11.30 -28.50
C SER A 491 0.87 10.69 -27.91
N ASP A 492 1.38 9.64 -28.54
CA ASP A 492 2.62 8.95 -28.16
C ASP A 492 3.89 9.72 -28.54
N VAL A 493 3.75 10.74 -29.39
CA VAL A 493 4.87 11.50 -29.94
C VAL A 493 4.99 12.87 -29.29
N GLN A 494 3.86 13.50 -28.96
CA GLN A 494 3.82 14.86 -28.43
C GLN A 494 2.83 14.96 -27.28
N SER A 495 3.34 15.27 -26.08
CA SER A 495 2.49 15.56 -24.93
C SER A 495 1.67 16.84 -25.16
N HIS A 496 0.40 16.81 -24.75
CA HIS A 496 -0.51 17.95 -24.80
C HIS A 496 -0.83 18.42 -23.38
N LYS A 497 -0.85 19.75 -23.18
CA LYS A 497 -1.10 20.35 -21.85
C LYS A 497 -2.49 20.00 -21.28
N ASN A 498 -3.53 19.95 -22.13
CA ASN A 498 -4.88 19.63 -21.68
C ASN A 498 -4.98 18.16 -21.24
N PHE A 499 -4.28 17.23 -21.92
CA PHE A 499 -4.22 15.83 -21.50
C PHE A 499 -3.56 15.70 -20.12
N SER A 500 -2.41 16.35 -19.95
CA SER A 500 -1.64 16.29 -18.69
C SER A 500 -2.40 16.90 -17.50
N ALA A 501 -3.28 17.89 -17.75
CA ALA A 501 -4.05 18.55 -16.71
C ALA A 501 -5.32 17.78 -16.31
N LEU A 502 -5.92 17.03 -17.23
CA LEU A 502 -7.24 16.42 -17.06
C LEU A 502 -7.28 15.42 -15.90
N GLY A 503 -6.28 14.53 -15.83
CA GLY A 503 -6.20 13.50 -14.81
C GLY A 503 -6.21 14.06 -13.37
N PRO A 504 -5.23 14.91 -13.01
CA PRO A 504 -5.20 15.58 -11.72
C PRO A 504 -6.45 16.41 -11.42
N GLN A 505 -6.98 17.16 -12.40
CA GLN A 505 -8.17 17.99 -12.21
C GLN A 505 -9.41 17.17 -11.88
N PHE A 506 -9.64 16.06 -12.59
CA PHE A 506 -10.79 15.20 -12.33
C PHE A 506 -10.67 14.47 -10.98
N GLN A 507 -9.48 13.96 -10.65
CA GLN A 507 -9.21 13.34 -9.36
C GLN A 507 -9.46 14.32 -8.19
N GLU A 508 -8.99 15.57 -8.30
CA GLU A 508 -9.24 16.62 -7.29
C GLU A 508 -10.73 16.95 -7.18
N PHE A 509 -11.43 16.98 -8.31
CA PHE A 509 -12.86 17.24 -8.37
C PHE A 509 -13.68 16.18 -7.61
N VAL A 510 -13.48 14.89 -7.90
CA VAL A 510 -14.21 13.81 -7.22
C VAL A 510 -13.81 13.70 -5.74
N LEU A 511 -12.54 13.92 -5.41
CA LEU A 511 -12.09 13.99 -4.02
C LEU A 511 -12.75 15.13 -3.24
N SER A 512 -13.00 16.26 -3.89
CA SER A 512 -13.72 17.38 -3.28
C SER A 512 -15.18 17.03 -3.03
N LEU A 513 -15.84 16.27 -3.92
CA LEU A 513 -17.19 15.75 -3.66
C LEU A 513 -17.21 14.82 -2.45
N GLU A 514 -16.24 13.90 -2.35
CA GLU A 514 -16.08 13.01 -1.19
C GLU A 514 -15.87 13.80 0.11
N LYS A 515 -14.98 14.81 0.12
CA LYS A 515 -14.72 15.66 1.30
C LYS A 515 -15.97 16.43 1.74
N ASN A 516 -16.83 16.84 0.81
CA ASN A 516 -18.12 17.48 1.10
C ASN A 516 -19.26 16.47 1.37
N GLN A 517 -18.97 15.17 1.43
CA GLN A 517 -19.93 14.09 1.71
C GLN A 517 -21.10 14.05 0.72
N ILE A 518 -20.82 14.25 -0.57
CA ILE A 518 -21.83 14.20 -1.64
C ILE A 518 -21.94 12.77 -2.20
N GLU A 519 -23.17 12.26 -2.34
CA GLU A 519 -23.47 10.93 -2.89
C GLU A 519 -23.65 10.99 -4.43
N TYR A 520 -22.76 10.34 -5.19
CA TYR A 520 -22.79 10.33 -6.67
C TYR A 520 -22.29 9.01 -7.28
N ASP A 521 -22.66 8.78 -8.54
CA ASP A 521 -22.03 7.80 -9.43
C ASP A 521 -21.29 8.49 -10.58
N LEU A 522 -20.24 7.86 -11.07
CA LEU A 522 -19.53 8.23 -12.30
C LEU A 522 -20.24 7.67 -13.54
N ALA A 523 -20.09 8.32 -14.69
CA ALA A 523 -20.58 7.86 -15.98
C ALA A 523 -19.45 7.71 -17.00
N SER A 524 -19.42 6.54 -17.64
CA SER A 524 -18.71 6.30 -18.90
C SER A 524 -19.67 6.55 -20.07
N GLU A 525 -19.22 7.31 -21.08
CA GLU A 525 -20.02 7.56 -22.28
C GLU A 525 -20.28 6.27 -23.09
N ASN A 526 -19.39 5.29 -23.02
CA ASN A 526 -19.58 3.99 -23.68
C ASN A 526 -20.73 3.19 -23.05
N ILE A 527 -20.82 3.16 -21.72
CA ILE A 527 -21.95 2.54 -21.01
C ILE A 527 -23.24 3.29 -21.33
N VAL A 528 -23.21 4.63 -21.27
CA VAL A 528 -24.37 5.47 -21.59
C VAL A 528 -24.87 5.25 -23.02
N LYS A 529 -23.96 5.06 -23.99
CA LYS A 529 -24.31 4.71 -25.37
C LYS A 529 -25.15 3.43 -25.45
N ASP A 530 -24.78 2.40 -24.70
CA ASP A 530 -25.39 1.08 -24.82
C ASP A 530 -26.68 0.92 -24.01
N ILE A 531 -26.77 1.53 -22.82
CA ILE A 531 -27.89 1.32 -21.87
C ILE A 531 -28.48 2.60 -21.26
N GLY A 532 -28.04 3.77 -21.71
CA GLY A 532 -28.56 5.07 -21.27
C GLY A 532 -29.94 5.38 -21.86
N LYS A 533 -30.84 5.98 -21.07
CA LYS A 533 -32.15 6.48 -21.53
C LYS A 533 -32.66 7.63 -20.67
N ILE A 534 -33.61 8.39 -21.19
CA ILE A 534 -34.30 9.47 -20.45
C ILE A 534 -35.74 9.06 -20.15
N SER A 535 -36.17 9.27 -18.89
CA SER A 535 -37.55 9.05 -18.46
C SER A 535 -38.02 10.21 -17.58
N GLY A 536 -38.82 11.12 -18.13
CA GLY A 536 -39.18 12.36 -17.43
C GLY A 536 -37.93 13.19 -17.11
N LYS A 537 -37.79 13.59 -15.85
CA LYS A 537 -36.64 14.37 -15.37
C LYS A 537 -35.47 13.51 -14.92
N GLU A 538 -35.48 12.22 -15.23
CA GLU A 538 -34.46 11.28 -14.80
C GLU A 538 -33.61 10.84 -15.99
N PHE A 539 -32.29 10.95 -15.84
CA PHE A 539 -31.30 10.29 -16.68
C PHE A 539 -31.07 8.90 -16.11
N ILE A 540 -31.32 7.85 -16.89
CA ILE A 540 -31.21 6.46 -16.45
C ILE A 540 -29.99 5.82 -17.09
N VAL A 541 -29.15 5.18 -16.29
CA VAL A 541 -28.07 4.30 -16.74
C VAL A 541 -28.28 2.94 -16.08
N GLY A 542 -28.71 1.95 -16.87
CA GLY A 542 -29.05 0.62 -16.38
C GLY A 542 -30.13 0.65 -15.29
N GLU A 543 -29.76 0.22 -14.08
CA GLU A 543 -30.60 0.08 -12.90
C GLU A 543 -30.67 1.35 -12.02
N ARG A 544 -30.06 2.46 -12.44
CA ARG A 544 -30.01 3.71 -11.66
C ARG A 544 -30.57 4.90 -12.43
N ALA A 545 -31.24 5.78 -11.69
CA ALA A 545 -31.91 6.96 -12.18
C ALA A 545 -31.36 8.19 -11.45
N TYR A 546 -31.03 9.22 -12.20
CA TYR A 546 -30.34 10.42 -11.72
C TYR A 546 -31.15 11.66 -12.10
N ASP A 547 -31.38 12.55 -11.15
CA ASP A 547 -32.14 13.79 -11.35
C ASP A 547 -31.24 15.02 -11.58
N THR A 548 -29.92 14.82 -11.49
CA THR A 548 -28.90 15.86 -11.58
C THR A 548 -27.68 15.32 -12.32
N ILE A 549 -27.27 16.02 -13.37
CA ILE A 549 -26.07 15.71 -14.16
C ILE A 549 -24.97 16.73 -13.87
N ILE A 550 -23.73 16.27 -13.79
CA ILE A 550 -22.55 17.11 -13.62
C ILE A 550 -21.55 16.84 -14.74
N PHE A 551 -21.11 17.92 -15.40
CA PHE A 551 -19.94 17.92 -16.28
C PHE A 551 -18.75 18.50 -15.52
N PRO A 552 -17.68 17.72 -15.27
CA PRO A 552 -16.56 18.14 -14.46
C PRO A 552 -15.66 19.16 -15.17
N PRO A 553 -14.64 19.71 -14.49
CA PRO A 553 -13.59 20.52 -15.12
C PRO A 553 -12.87 19.78 -16.26
N GLY A 554 -12.51 20.50 -17.33
CA GLY A 554 -11.77 19.97 -18.47
C GLY A 554 -12.58 19.15 -19.48
N MET A 555 -13.87 18.91 -19.26
CA MET A 555 -14.73 18.18 -20.20
C MET A 555 -15.08 19.07 -21.41
N GLU A 556 -14.62 18.69 -22.61
CA GLU A 556 -14.80 19.46 -23.84
C GLU A 556 -15.57 18.72 -24.94
N ASN A 557 -15.74 17.40 -24.79
CA ASN A 557 -16.38 16.51 -25.75
C ASN A 557 -17.59 15.79 -25.16
N LEU A 558 -18.52 15.45 -26.04
CA LEU A 558 -19.54 14.42 -25.81
C LEU A 558 -19.59 13.47 -27.01
N ASP A 559 -19.80 12.20 -26.76
CA ASP A 559 -20.19 11.26 -27.80
C ASP A 559 -21.60 11.63 -28.31
N LYS A 560 -21.89 11.43 -29.61
CA LYS A 560 -23.18 11.84 -30.19
C LYS A 560 -24.37 11.18 -29.49
N SER A 561 -24.23 9.95 -29.01
CA SER A 561 -25.24 9.25 -28.20
C SER A 561 -25.52 9.99 -26.89
N THR A 562 -24.48 10.33 -26.12
CA THR A 562 -24.57 11.11 -24.89
C THR A 562 -25.18 12.48 -25.14
N PHE A 563 -24.71 13.18 -26.18
CA PHE A 563 -25.24 14.48 -26.59
C PHE A 563 -26.76 14.43 -26.83
N ASN A 564 -27.25 13.42 -27.56
CA ASN A 564 -28.67 13.26 -27.85
C ASN A 564 -29.48 13.03 -26.56
N LEU A 565 -28.97 12.22 -25.63
CA LEU A 565 -29.62 11.98 -24.34
C LEU A 565 -29.65 13.24 -23.47
N VAL A 566 -28.54 13.99 -23.40
CA VAL A 566 -28.46 15.26 -22.67
C VAL A 566 -29.46 16.28 -23.23
N LYS A 567 -29.59 16.37 -24.56
CA LYS A 567 -30.61 17.20 -25.21
C LYS A 567 -32.02 16.81 -24.77
N THR A 568 -32.36 15.51 -24.82
CA THR A 568 -33.68 15.03 -24.39
C THR A 568 -33.92 15.25 -22.90
N TYR A 569 -32.89 15.10 -22.07
CA TYR A 569 -32.96 15.34 -20.63
C TYR A 569 -33.28 16.82 -20.30
N LEU A 570 -32.61 17.75 -20.96
CA LEU A 570 -32.87 19.19 -20.81
C LEU A 570 -34.28 19.57 -21.31
N GLN A 571 -34.71 18.99 -22.43
CA GLN A 571 -36.08 19.14 -22.98
C GLN A 571 -37.17 18.72 -21.98
N GLN A 572 -36.91 17.67 -21.19
CA GLN A 572 -37.86 17.18 -20.18
C GLN A 572 -37.73 17.93 -18.83
N GLY A 573 -36.88 18.95 -18.76
CA GLY A 573 -36.70 19.79 -17.57
C GLY A 573 -35.72 19.24 -16.55
N GLY A 574 -34.82 18.34 -16.98
CA GLY A 574 -33.67 17.90 -16.20
C GLY A 574 -32.69 19.05 -15.91
N LYS A 575 -31.82 18.87 -14.90
CA LYS A 575 -30.85 19.87 -14.45
C LYS A 575 -29.41 19.41 -14.68
N LEU A 576 -28.56 20.33 -15.13
CA LEU A 576 -27.14 20.08 -15.38
C LEU A 576 -26.27 21.19 -14.77
N PHE A 577 -25.23 20.80 -14.04
CA PHE A 577 -24.18 21.69 -13.55
C PHE A 577 -22.87 21.47 -14.31
N SER A 578 -22.30 22.54 -14.89
CA SER A 578 -21.07 22.45 -15.69
C SER A 578 -19.92 23.21 -15.06
N PHE A 579 -18.84 22.48 -14.75
CA PHE A 579 -17.55 23.00 -14.30
C PHE A 579 -16.56 23.22 -15.44
N SER A 580 -16.94 22.85 -16.66
CA SER A 580 -16.29 23.30 -17.90
C SER A 580 -17.12 24.34 -18.64
N ASP A 581 -16.47 25.08 -19.54
CA ASP A 581 -17.21 25.86 -20.54
C ASP A 581 -18.07 24.90 -21.36
N ILE A 582 -19.08 25.42 -22.06
CA ILE A 582 -19.97 24.58 -22.87
C ILE A 582 -19.10 23.69 -23.78
N PRO A 583 -19.19 22.34 -23.68
CA PRO A 583 -18.40 21.45 -24.52
C PRO A 583 -18.55 21.83 -25.99
N ARG A 584 -17.42 21.87 -26.70
CA ARG A 584 -17.36 22.38 -28.07
C ARG A 584 -17.34 21.29 -29.12
N PHE A 585 -17.14 20.05 -28.69
CA PHE A 585 -16.92 18.91 -29.57
C PHE A 585 -18.01 17.85 -29.38
N VAL A 586 -18.44 17.29 -30.49
CA VAL A 586 -19.27 16.07 -30.55
C VAL A 586 -18.55 15.06 -31.42
N ASP A 587 -18.27 13.87 -30.89
CA ASP A 587 -17.38 12.87 -31.50
C ASP A 587 -16.01 13.45 -31.92
N GLY A 588 -15.44 14.35 -31.10
CA GLY A 588 -14.18 15.04 -31.35
C GLY A 588 -14.23 16.11 -32.46
N ARG A 589 -15.39 16.35 -33.08
CA ARG A 589 -15.60 17.37 -34.11
C ARG A 589 -16.26 18.61 -33.52
N GLU A 590 -15.77 19.79 -33.90
CA GLU A 590 -16.37 21.06 -33.44
C GLU A 590 -17.84 21.16 -33.88
N SER A 591 -18.72 21.53 -32.95
CA SER A 591 -20.15 21.64 -33.19
C SER A 591 -20.78 22.75 -32.35
N ASP A 592 -21.53 23.64 -33.02
CA ASP A 592 -22.35 24.67 -32.37
C ASP A 592 -23.67 24.10 -31.82
N GLU A 593 -24.00 22.82 -32.09
CA GLU A 593 -25.26 22.22 -31.66
C GLU A 593 -25.41 22.26 -30.13
N LEU A 594 -24.34 22.00 -29.37
CA LEU A 594 -24.43 22.02 -27.91
C LEU A 594 -24.62 23.43 -27.38
N LYS A 595 -23.95 24.42 -27.97
CA LYS A 595 -24.17 25.82 -27.64
C LYS A 595 -25.63 26.23 -27.88
N ALA A 596 -26.21 25.86 -29.03
CA ALA A 596 -27.61 26.14 -29.34
C ALA A 596 -28.57 25.50 -28.32
N ILE A 597 -28.30 24.26 -27.89
CA ILE A 597 -29.08 23.59 -26.83
C ILE A 597 -28.92 24.30 -25.48
N VAL A 598 -27.72 24.72 -25.10
CA VAL A 598 -27.52 25.46 -23.85
C VAL A 598 -28.22 26.81 -23.88
N ASP A 599 -28.21 27.51 -25.01
CA ASP A 599 -28.92 28.79 -25.17
C ASP A 599 -30.45 28.59 -25.04
N GLU A 600 -31.00 27.52 -25.63
CA GLU A 600 -32.42 27.15 -25.57
C GLU A 600 -32.86 26.74 -24.14
N TYR A 601 -32.02 26.01 -23.41
CA TYR A 601 -32.28 25.49 -22.06
C TYR A 601 -31.41 26.13 -20.98
N SER A 602 -31.16 27.43 -21.09
CA SER A 602 -30.24 28.18 -20.22
C SER A 602 -30.64 28.22 -18.73
N THR A 603 -31.92 27.96 -18.42
CA THR A 603 -32.38 27.85 -17.01
C THR A 603 -32.10 26.48 -16.39
N GLN A 604 -31.92 25.45 -17.21
CA GLN A 604 -31.62 24.07 -16.82
C GLN A 604 -30.11 23.83 -16.72
N TRP A 605 -29.32 24.56 -17.51
CA TRP A 605 -27.85 24.47 -17.55
C TRP A 605 -27.21 25.56 -16.68
N THR A 606 -26.59 25.18 -15.56
CA THR A 606 -25.93 26.12 -14.65
C THR A 606 -24.41 25.97 -14.74
N ARG A 607 -23.71 27.02 -15.16
CA ARG A 607 -22.24 27.09 -15.06
C ARG A 607 -21.85 27.29 -13.59
N VAL A 608 -20.91 26.49 -13.09
CA VAL A 608 -20.37 26.59 -11.73
C VAL A 608 -18.86 26.78 -11.80
N ASN A 609 -18.34 27.69 -10.98
CA ASN A 609 -16.91 28.00 -10.93
C ASN A 609 -16.14 27.16 -9.91
N SER A 610 -16.80 26.69 -8.84
CA SER A 610 -16.15 25.97 -7.74
C SER A 610 -17.09 24.96 -7.11
N VAL A 611 -16.57 23.77 -6.80
CA VAL A 611 -17.32 22.71 -6.10
C VAL A 611 -17.62 23.10 -4.65
N HIS A 612 -16.92 24.11 -4.12
CA HIS A 612 -17.13 24.67 -2.78
C HIS A 612 -18.19 25.78 -2.74
N ASP A 613 -18.90 26.05 -3.84
CA ASP A 613 -19.99 27.04 -3.83
C ASP A 613 -21.12 26.58 -2.88
N PRO A 614 -21.44 27.35 -1.82
CA PRO A 614 -22.49 26.97 -0.87
C PRO A 614 -23.86 26.77 -1.50
N GLN A 615 -24.22 27.54 -2.55
CA GLN A 615 -25.50 27.39 -3.24
C GLN A 615 -25.54 26.10 -4.04
N LEU A 616 -24.41 25.69 -4.64
CA LEU A 616 -24.30 24.39 -5.29
C LEU A 616 -24.42 23.28 -4.25
N LEU A 617 -23.61 23.32 -3.18
CA LEU A 617 -23.61 22.28 -2.14
C LEU A 617 -25.01 22.08 -1.54
N GLN A 618 -25.77 23.17 -1.33
CA GLN A 618 -27.15 23.08 -0.90
C GLN A 618 -28.07 22.36 -1.91
N ARG A 619 -27.82 22.51 -3.21
CA ARG A 619 -28.59 21.81 -4.27
C ARG A 619 -28.18 20.36 -4.45
N LEU A 620 -26.92 20.02 -4.17
CA LEU A 620 -26.40 18.65 -4.22
C LEU A 620 -26.66 17.86 -2.92
N ALA A 621 -27.05 18.55 -1.84
CA ALA A 621 -27.33 17.94 -0.55
C ALA A 621 -28.42 16.86 -0.64
N SER A 622 -28.21 15.74 0.05
CA SER A 622 -29.19 14.68 0.16
C SER A 622 -30.32 15.10 1.12
N ASP A 623 -31.55 14.68 0.83
CA ASP A 623 -32.69 14.79 1.73
C ASP A 623 -32.78 13.61 2.71
N LYS A 624 -31.93 12.58 2.53
CA LYS A 624 -31.90 11.38 3.38
C LYS A 624 -30.79 11.44 4.43
N ILE A 625 -29.69 12.13 4.14
CA ILE A 625 -28.53 12.28 5.03
C ILE A 625 -27.87 13.65 4.84
N GLN A 626 -27.55 14.35 5.93
CA GLN A 626 -26.92 15.66 5.92
C GLN A 626 -25.84 15.75 6.99
N PHE A 627 -24.59 15.97 6.59
CA PHE A 627 -23.49 16.18 7.52
C PHE A 627 -23.42 17.65 7.94
N HIS A 628 -23.23 17.89 9.24
CA HIS A 628 -23.05 19.23 9.79
C HIS A 628 -21.58 19.63 9.67
N GLN A 629 -21.29 20.69 8.90
CA GLN A 629 -19.94 21.24 8.72
C GLN A 629 -18.90 20.17 8.32
N PRO A 630 -19.13 19.39 7.24
CA PRO A 630 -18.24 18.31 6.82
C PRO A 630 -16.79 18.76 6.62
N GLU A 631 -16.57 20.02 6.24
CA GLU A 631 -15.25 20.63 6.08
C GLU A 631 -14.45 20.78 7.39
N GLN A 632 -15.13 20.70 8.55
CA GLN A 632 -14.51 20.78 9.88
C GLN A 632 -14.25 19.40 10.49
N VAL A 633 -14.72 18.32 9.85
CA VAL A 633 -14.43 16.96 10.30
C VAL A 633 -12.95 16.68 10.04
N GLY A 634 -12.20 16.46 11.13
CA GLY A 634 -10.77 16.13 11.05
C GLY A 634 -10.50 14.76 10.41
N GLY A 635 -9.22 14.45 10.18
CA GLY A 635 -8.80 13.16 9.63
C GLY A 635 -9.09 13.01 8.14
N THR A 636 -9.22 11.76 7.69
CA THR A 636 -9.56 11.39 6.32
C THR A 636 -10.87 10.61 6.38
N PHE A 637 -11.97 11.33 6.27
CA PHE A 637 -13.30 10.85 6.63
C PHE A 637 -14.16 10.56 5.41
N TYR A 638 -14.84 9.40 5.42
CA TYR A 638 -15.73 8.94 4.35
C TYR A 638 -16.99 8.28 4.94
N HIS A 639 -18.05 8.22 4.13
CA HIS A 639 -19.26 7.48 4.46
C HIS A 639 -19.76 6.61 3.30
N HIS A 640 -20.50 5.55 3.64
CA HIS A 640 -21.22 4.71 2.69
C HIS A 640 -22.62 4.42 3.22
N ARG A 641 -23.64 4.63 2.39
CA ARG A 641 -25.04 4.40 2.76
C ARG A 641 -25.71 3.43 1.80
N ARG A 642 -26.52 2.51 2.35
CA ARG A 642 -27.35 1.57 1.57
C ARG A 642 -28.77 1.51 2.11
N GLU A 643 -29.73 1.38 1.22
CA GLU A 643 -31.16 1.31 1.51
C GLU A 643 -31.64 -0.14 1.56
N LEU A 644 -32.31 -0.48 2.66
CA LEU A 644 -33.01 -1.74 2.90
C LEU A 644 -34.53 -1.48 2.84
N ALA A 645 -35.32 -2.55 2.84
CA ALA A 645 -36.79 -2.45 2.78
C ALA A 645 -37.42 -1.76 4.00
N ASN A 646 -36.74 -1.76 5.15
CA ASN A 646 -37.26 -1.27 6.44
C ASN A 646 -36.24 -0.42 7.23
N GLY A 647 -35.25 0.13 6.54
CA GLY A 647 -34.23 0.98 7.12
C GLY A 647 -33.01 1.14 6.22
N GLN A 648 -31.87 1.48 6.82
CA GLN A 648 -30.65 1.82 6.11
C GLN A 648 -29.41 1.32 6.85
N VAL A 649 -28.35 1.03 6.08
CA VAL A 649 -27.00 0.79 6.60
C VAL A 649 -26.18 2.05 6.37
N LEU A 650 -25.44 2.50 7.37
CA LEU A 650 -24.49 3.61 7.28
C LEU A 650 -23.14 3.16 7.84
N PHE A 651 -22.10 3.18 7.00
CA PHE A 651 -20.72 2.95 7.42
C PHE A 651 -19.96 4.28 7.42
N LEU A 652 -19.31 4.61 8.53
CA LEU A 652 -18.44 5.78 8.65
C LEU A 652 -17.03 5.30 8.98
N THR A 653 -16.03 5.88 8.33
CA THR A 653 -14.63 5.53 8.59
C THR A 653 -13.71 6.74 8.53
N ASN A 654 -12.68 6.70 9.38
CA ASN A 654 -11.56 7.61 9.39
C ASN A 654 -10.28 6.84 9.05
N THR A 655 -9.71 7.11 7.88
CA THR A 655 -8.53 6.42 7.35
C THR A 655 -7.24 7.20 7.62
N SER A 656 -7.30 8.27 8.42
CA SER A 656 -6.11 8.97 8.93
C SER A 656 -5.39 8.10 9.96
N GLN A 657 -4.05 8.16 9.96
CA GLN A 657 -3.19 7.46 10.92
C GLN A 657 -2.99 8.22 12.23
N ASP A 658 -3.28 9.53 12.25
CA ASP A 658 -2.87 10.41 13.35
C ASP A 658 -3.95 11.40 13.82
N LYS A 659 -5.01 11.62 13.05
CA LYS A 659 -6.08 12.57 13.37
C LYS A 659 -7.40 11.89 13.65
N TRP A 660 -8.17 12.46 14.56
CA TRP A 660 -9.55 12.07 14.83
C TRP A 660 -10.51 12.67 13.80
N ALA A 661 -11.61 11.98 13.54
CA ALA A 661 -12.75 12.49 12.78
C ALA A 661 -13.97 12.57 13.70
N THR A 662 -14.43 13.79 13.97
CA THR A 662 -15.53 14.06 14.91
C THR A 662 -16.54 14.96 14.24
N GLY A 663 -17.82 14.63 14.39
CA GLY A 663 -18.87 15.41 13.78
C GLY A 663 -20.26 14.91 14.15
N SER A 664 -21.25 15.45 13.46
CA SER A 664 -22.62 14.97 13.56
C SER A 664 -23.31 15.05 12.20
N LEU A 665 -24.37 14.28 12.04
CA LEU A 665 -25.20 14.25 10.85
C LEU A 665 -26.68 14.09 11.22
N ASP A 666 -27.55 14.53 10.33
CA ASP A 666 -28.99 14.26 10.38
C ASP A 666 -29.32 13.18 9.33
N MET A 667 -30.08 12.17 9.72
CA MET A 667 -30.44 11.07 8.83
C MET A 667 -31.88 10.63 9.05
N ARG A 668 -32.60 10.33 7.97
CA ARG A 668 -33.98 9.85 8.05
C ARG A 668 -34.05 8.50 8.75
N GLY A 669 -34.88 8.39 9.79
CA GLY A 669 -35.02 7.18 10.60
C GLY A 669 -35.70 7.46 11.95
N LYS A 670 -35.96 6.40 12.72
CA LYS A 670 -36.60 6.47 14.05
C LYS A 670 -35.78 5.87 15.18
N SER A 671 -34.84 4.98 14.88
CA SER A 671 -33.85 4.49 15.84
C SER A 671 -32.55 4.08 15.15
N VAL A 672 -31.45 4.01 15.89
CA VAL A 672 -30.14 3.59 15.37
C VAL A 672 -29.49 2.57 16.32
N SER A 673 -28.80 1.59 15.73
CA SER A 673 -28.00 0.60 16.45
C SER A 673 -26.62 0.46 15.80
N GLU A 674 -25.59 0.23 16.59
CA GLU A 674 -24.27 -0.17 16.11
C GLU A 674 -24.24 -1.67 15.83
N LEU A 675 -23.72 -2.04 14.67
CA LEU A 675 -23.34 -3.39 14.32
C LEU A 675 -21.83 -3.53 14.57
N ASP A 676 -21.45 -4.07 15.73
CA ASP A 676 -20.04 -4.17 16.14
C ASP A 676 -19.27 -5.11 15.19
N LEU A 677 -18.40 -4.53 14.36
CA LEU A 677 -17.67 -5.26 13.33
C LEU A 677 -16.67 -6.28 13.91
N LEU A 678 -16.23 -6.16 15.16
CA LEU A 678 -15.30 -7.11 15.78
C LEU A 678 -16.02 -8.29 16.44
N THR A 679 -17.13 -8.01 17.14
CA THR A 679 -17.84 -9.05 17.92
C THR A 679 -19.04 -9.63 17.20
N GLY A 680 -19.60 -8.92 16.22
CA GLY A 680 -20.85 -9.27 15.55
C GLY A 680 -22.10 -9.02 16.39
N VAL A 681 -21.99 -8.31 17.52
CA VAL A 681 -23.11 -7.98 18.41
C VAL A 681 -23.75 -6.67 17.98
N THR A 682 -25.09 -6.64 17.95
CA THR A 682 -25.85 -5.40 17.78
C THR A 682 -26.07 -4.72 19.12
N LYS A 683 -25.79 -3.41 19.20
CA LYS A 683 -25.97 -2.60 20.41
C LYS A 683 -26.73 -1.32 20.06
N PRO A 684 -27.59 -0.78 20.93
CA PRO A 684 -28.17 0.54 20.71
C PRO A 684 -27.06 1.59 20.51
N TYR A 685 -27.30 2.61 19.68
CA TYR A 685 -26.38 3.72 19.47
C TYR A 685 -27.09 5.04 19.82
N PHE A 686 -26.34 6.01 20.36
CA PHE A 686 -26.94 7.28 20.79
C PHE A 686 -27.39 8.12 19.60
N SER A 687 -28.61 8.65 19.68
CA SER A 687 -29.15 9.60 18.72
C SER A 687 -30.24 10.46 19.35
N THR A 688 -30.41 11.68 18.85
CA THR A 688 -31.53 12.55 19.23
C THR A 688 -32.60 12.50 18.15
N ALA A 689 -33.82 12.09 18.51
CA ALA A 689 -34.94 12.09 17.58
C ALA A 689 -35.43 13.51 17.27
N MET A 690 -35.71 13.77 16.01
CA MET A 690 -36.29 14.99 15.46
C MET A 690 -37.46 14.59 14.54
N ASP A 691 -38.23 15.55 14.02
CA ASP A 691 -39.41 15.25 13.18
C ASP A 691 -39.02 14.50 11.89
N GLY A 692 -39.14 13.16 11.90
CA GLY A 692 -38.76 12.27 10.79
C GLY A 692 -37.26 11.98 10.62
N PHE A 693 -36.40 12.56 11.46
CA PHE A 693 -34.93 12.44 11.38
C PHE A 693 -34.31 12.06 12.73
N LEU A 694 -33.08 11.54 12.67
CA LEU A 694 -32.20 11.32 13.81
C LEU A 694 -30.96 12.21 13.65
N LYS A 695 -30.62 12.95 14.70
CA LYS A 695 -29.29 13.54 14.84
C LYS A 695 -28.35 12.52 15.46
N ILE A 696 -27.30 12.16 14.72
CA ILE A 696 -26.31 11.15 15.09
C ILE A 696 -24.95 11.83 15.21
N SER A 697 -24.32 11.71 16.38
CA SER A 697 -22.95 12.16 16.61
C SER A 697 -21.98 11.00 16.44
N PHE A 698 -20.78 11.27 15.93
CA PHE A 698 -19.71 10.29 15.80
C PHE A 698 -18.37 10.88 16.26
N ASP A 699 -17.55 10.00 16.85
CA ASP A 699 -16.17 10.32 17.22
C ASP A 699 -15.27 9.13 16.87
N LEU A 700 -14.54 9.24 15.76
CA LEU A 700 -13.72 8.17 15.22
C LEU A 700 -12.23 8.44 15.50
N PRO A 701 -11.53 7.54 16.20
CA PRO A 701 -10.08 7.65 16.36
C PRO A 701 -9.38 7.51 15.00
N PRO A 702 -8.07 7.76 14.92
CA PRO A 702 -7.29 7.38 13.76
C PRO A 702 -7.49 5.89 13.44
N CYS A 703 -7.64 5.55 12.16
CA CYS A 703 -7.99 4.21 11.66
C CYS A 703 -9.32 3.64 12.23
N GLY A 704 -10.19 4.50 12.78
CA GLY A 704 -11.45 4.15 13.42
C GLY A 704 -12.62 4.06 12.44
N SER A 705 -13.58 3.20 12.73
CA SER A 705 -14.78 3.02 11.91
C SER A 705 -15.98 2.61 12.76
N VAL A 706 -17.19 2.88 12.27
CA VAL A 706 -18.47 2.46 12.88
C VAL A 706 -19.46 2.06 11.80
N LEU A 707 -20.19 0.97 12.03
CA LEU A 707 -21.27 0.49 11.17
C LEU A 707 -22.60 0.65 11.93
N LEU A 708 -23.50 1.42 11.35
CA LEU A 708 -24.78 1.78 11.93
C LEU A 708 -25.93 1.20 11.11
N LEU A 709 -26.97 0.79 11.82
CA LEU A 709 -28.22 0.31 11.27
C LEU A 709 -29.33 1.26 11.71
N VAL A 710 -29.88 2.02 10.76
CA VAL A 710 -30.88 3.06 11.00
C VAL A 710 -32.26 2.53 10.61
N SER A 711 -33.16 2.38 11.59
CA SER A 711 -34.47 1.74 11.39
C SER A 711 -35.59 2.75 11.17
N ASP A 712 -36.58 2.36 10.37
CA ASP A 712 -37.86 3.07 10.24
C ASP A 712 -38.82 2.80 11.41
N SER A 713 -38.44 1.92 12.33
CA SER A 713 -39.20 1.56 13.53
C SER A 713 -38.61 2.19 14.79
N ILE A 714 -39.47 2.46 15.77
CA ILE A 714 -39.07 2.96 17.08
C ILE A 714 -38.45 1.82 17.87
N ALA A 715 -37.26 2.04 18.44
CA ALA A 715 -36.61 1.16 19.39
C ALA A 715 -36.16 1.97 20.61
N LYS A 716 -35.74 1.30 21.70
CA LYS A 716 -35.20 1.98 22.88
C LYS A 716 -33.94 2.76 22.50
N THR A 717 -34.01 4.08 22.58
CA THR A 717 -32.84 4.96 22.53
C THR A 717 -32.06 4.88 23.83
N THR A 718 -30.73 4.89 23.75
CA THR A 718 -29.87 5.07 24.92
C THR A 718 -29.71 6.56 25.22
N THR A 719 -29.54 6.92 26.49
CA THR A 719 -29.16 8.27 26.91
C THR A 719 -27.67 8.51 26.61
N GLU A 720 -27.30 9.78 26.38
CA GLU A 720 -25.91 10.18 26.20
C GLU A 720 -25.13 9.83 27.47
N ASN A 721 -24.15 8.95 27.35
CA ASN A 721 -23.39 8.48 28.49
C ASN A 721 -22.24 9.43 28.75
N GLN A 722 -22.23 10.05 29.93
CA GLN A 722 -21.06 10.80 30.40
C GLN A 722 -19.85 9.85 30.46
N PRO A 723 -18.64 10.31 30.07
CA PRO A 723 -17.44 9.54 30.25
C PRO A 723 -17.28 9.22 31.74
N GLY A 724 -17.30 7.93 32.10
CA GLY A 724 -16.97 7.48 33.46
C GLY A 724 -15.58 7.95 33.92
N LYS A 725 -15.38 8.02 35.23
CA LYS A 725 -14.06 8.18 35.83
C LYS A 725 -13.21 6.95 35.50
N ILE A 726 -11.96 7.19 35.14
CA ILE A 726 -10.97 6.14 34.88
C ILE A 726 -10.00 6.08 36.06
N ASN A 727 -9.80 4.88 36.61
CA ASN A 727 -8.73 4.60 37.56
C ASN A 727 -7.72 3.64 36.93
N ILE A 728 -6.43 3.93 37.05
CA ILE A 728 -5.38 2.97 36.68
C ILE A 728 -5.22 2.00 37.85
N ILE A 729 -5.35 0.70 37.59
CA ILE A 729 -5.14 -0.33 38.60
C ILE A 729 -3.63 -0.55 38.77
N PRO A 730 -3.08 -0.41 39.99
CA PRO A 730 -1.67 -0.68 40.21
C PRO A 730 -1.38 -2.19 40.05
N PRO A 731 -0.30 -2.57 39.33
CA PRO A 731 0.11 -3.95 39.23
C PRO A 731 0.76 -4.44 40.54
N LEU A 732 0.71 -5.75 40.78
CA LEU A 732 1.34 -6.42 41.92
C LEU A 732 2.86 -6.60 41.73
N ASN A 733 3.34 -6.55 40.49
CA ASN A 733 4.73 -6.73 40.12
C ASN A 733 5.13 -5.78 38.98
N THR A 734 6.43 -5.59 38.80
CA THR A 734 6.97 -4.93 37.61
C THR A 734 6.83 -5.82 36.38
N VAL A 735 6.73 -5.21 35.20
CA VAL A 735 6.59 -5.92 33.93
C VAL A 735 7.69 -6.96 33.73
N GLN A 736 7.28 -8.21 33.47
CA GLN A 736 8.17 -9.30 33.09
C GLN A 736 8.18 -9.46 31.58
N ILE A 737 9.37 -9.50 30.98
CA ILE A 737 9.54 -9.48 29.52
C ILE A 737 10.28 -10.74 29.08
N SER A 738 9.70 -11.46 28.11
CA SER A 738 10.31 -12.68 27.55
C SER A 738 10.04 -12.81 26.06
N LYS A 739 11.01 -13.35 25.32
CA LYS A 739 10.87 -13.72 23.90
C LYS A 739 10.20 -15.09 23.81
N THR A 740 9.41 -15.32 22.78
CA THR A 740 8.86 -16.65 22.49
C THR A 740 9.79 -17.50 21.63
N SER A 741 10.73 -16.88 20.92
CA SER A 741 11.60 -17.53 19.94
C SER A 741 13.07 -17.11 20.10
N PRO A 742 14.02 -17.91 19.59
CA PRO A 742 15.44 -17.53 19.54
C PRO A 742 15.66 -16.21 18.79
N ASN A 743 16.74 -15.49 19.10
CA ASN A 743 17.19 -14.37 18.28
C ASN A 743 17.80 -14.90 16.97
N VAL A 744 17.86 -14.04 15.95
CA VAL A 744 18.29 -14.40 14.60
C VAL A 744 19.35 -13.41 14.09
N LEU A 745 20.29 -13.94 13.31
CA LEU A 745 21.19 -13.19 12.45
C LEU A 745 20.97 -13.65 11.00
N THR A 746 20.61 -12.73 10.12
CA THR A 746 20.59 -12.96 8.67
C THR A 746 21.99 -12.74 8.10
N LEU A 747 22.49 -13.71 7.33
CA LEU A 747 23.75 -13.63 6.58
C LEU A 747 23.44 -13.60 5.09
N ASP A 748 23.56 -12.42 4.49
CA ASP A 748 23.14 -12.12 3.11
C ASP A 748 24.30 -11.83 2.15
N TYR A 749 25.54 -11.96 2.62
CA TYR A 749 26.75 -11.93 1.80
C TYR A 749 27.57 -13.21 1.98
N CYS A 750 28.12 -13.72 0.87
CA CYS A 750 28.89 -14.95 0.81
C CYS A 750 30.14 -14.81 -0.07
N ASP A 751 31.13 -15.67 0.18
CA ASP A 751 32.21 -15.91 -0.78
C ASP A 751 31.73 -17.00 -1.76
N LEU A 752 31.79 -16.73 -3.08
CA LEU A 752 31.40 -17.64 -4.17
C LEU A 752 32.65 -18.24 -4.83
N GLN A 753 32.73 -19.58 -4.85
CA GLN A 753 33.73 -20.33 -5.59
C GLN A 753 33.07 -21.12 -6.72
N MET A 754 33.40 -20.80 -7.97
CA MET A 754 32.85 -21.46 -9.16
C MET A 754 33.85 -21.37 -10.32
N GLY A 755 34.01 -22.45 -11.10
CA GLY A 755 34.91 -22.44 -12.28
C GLY A 755 36.38 -22.11 -11.96
N GLY A 756 36.86 -22.45 -10.76
CA GLY A 756 38.22 -22.12 -10.29
C GLY A 756 38.43 -20.67 -9.83
N MET A 757 37.40 -19.80 -9.92
CA MET A 757 37.45 -18.42 -9.46
C MET A 757 36.80 -18.26 -8.08
N LEU A 758 37.42 -17.45 -7.21
CA LEU A 758 36.90 -17.07 -5.90
C LEU A 758 36.54 -15.59 -5.91
N GLU A 759 35.27 -15.29 -5.72
CA GLU A 759 34.77 -13.94 -5.46
C GLU A 759 34.35 -13.84 -4.00
N LYS A 760 34.81 -12.79 -3.30
CA LYS A 760 34.54 -12.62 -1.88
C LYS A 760 33.47 -11.56 -1.66
N ASP A 761 32.75 -11.70 -0.55
CA ASP A 761 31.85 -10.67 -0.05
C ASP A 761 30.76 -10.27 -1.06
N VAL A 762 30.20 -11.27 -1.75
CA VAL A 762 29.19 -11.10 -2.79
C VAL A 762 27.80 -11.22 -2.16
N TYR A 763 26.93 -10.25 -2.43
CA TYR A 763 25.52 -10.32 -2.04
C TYR A 763 24.85 -11.55 -2.67
N PHE A 764 24.09 -12.32 -1.88
CA PHE A 764 23.58 -13.64 -2.30
C PHE A 764 22.82 -13.59 -3.64
N PHE A 765 22.02 -12.55 -3.89
CA PHE A 765 21.25 -12.40 -5.12
C PHE A 765 22.15 -12.32 -6.35
N LYS A 766 23.25 -11.56 -6.24
CA LYS A 766 24.26 -11.44 -7.30
C LYS A 766 25.03 -12.75 -7.48
N ALA A 767 25.28 -13.49 -6.40
CA ALA A 767 25.90 -14.81 -6.48
C ALA A 767 24.99 -15.80 -7.25
N ALA A 768 23.69 -15.85 -6.91
CA ALA A 768 22.71 -16.68 -7.62
C ALA A 768 22.63 -16.32 -9.11
N ASP A 769 22.50 -15.03 -9.45
CA ASP A 769 22.44 -14.56 -10.84
C ASP A 769 23.70 -14.97 -11.64
N LYS A 770 24.89 -14.87 -11.03
CA LYS A 770 26.15 -15.32 -11.66
C LYS A 770 26.20 -16.84 -11.88
N ILE A 771 25.75 -17.63 -10.91
CA ILE A 771 25.71 -19.10 -11.02
C ILE A 771 24.82 -19.50 -12.19
N PHE A 772 23.57 -19.02 -12.23
CA PHE A 772 22.64 -19.36 -13.31
C PHE A 772 23.14 -18.90 -14.69
N LYS A 773 23.75 -17.71 -14.79
CA LYS A 773 24.37 -17.23 -16.04
C LYS A 773 25.55 -18.09 -16.49
N HIS A 774 26.40 -18.54 -15.57
CA HIS A 774 27.49 -19.46 -15.88
C HIS A 774 26.98 -20.78 -16.48
N HIS A 775 25.80 -21.22 -16.06
CA HIS A 775 25.14 -22.42 -16.56
C HIS A 775 24.13 -22.18 -17.70
N GLY A 776 24.22 -21.04 -18.39
CA GLY A 776 23.50 -20.77 -19.64
C GLY A 776 22.06 -20.26 -19.48
N PHE A 777 21.68 -19.73 -18.32
CA PHE A 777 20.42 -18.99 -18.15
C PHE A 777 20.64 -17.48 -18.31
N ALA A 778 19.57 -16.72 -18.53
CA ALA A 778 19.65 -15.25 -18.56
C ALA A 778 19.84 -14.62 -17.16
N GLY A 779 19.62 -15.40 -16.11
CA GLY A 779 19.62 -15.06 -14.69
C GLY A 779 18.91 -16.19 -13.94
N ASN A 780 18.58 -15.99 -12.66
CA ASN A 780 17.75 -16.97 -11.92
C ASN A 780 16.38 -17.13 -12.63
N PRO A 781 16.06 -18.33 -13.15
CA PRO A 781 14.83 -18.54 -13.91
C PRO A 781 13.57 -18.44 -13.03
N TRP A 782 13.67 -18.69 -11.72
CA TRP A 782 12.53 -18.69 -10.81
C TRP A 782 12.05 -17.30 -10.40
N SER A 783 12.84 -16.25 -10.67
CA SER A 783 12.44 -14.85 -10.42
C SER A 783 12.02 -14.10 -11.68
N ARG A 784 12.23 -14.66 -12.87
CA ARG A 784 12.22 -13.90 -14.14
C ARG A 784 11.48 -14.59 -15.30
N ALA A 785 10.87 -15.75 -15.06
CA ALA A 785 10.21 -16.50 -16.11
C ALA A 785 8.94 -17.19 -15.63
N VAL A 786 8.00 -17.32 -16.56
CA VAL A 786 6.89 -18.25 -16.46
C VAL A 786 7.32 -19.56 -17.13
N GLN A 787 7.09 -20.69 -16.45
CA GLN A 787 7.43 -21.98 -17.02
C GLN A 787 6.38 -22.41 -18.07
N TYR A 788 6.78 -22.52 -19.33
CA TYR A 788 6.00 -23.23 -20.34
C TYR A 788 6.23 -24.73 -20.18
N LYS A 789 5.17 -25.48 -19.87
CA LYS A 789 5.22 -26.93 -19.57
C LYS A 789 6.26 -27.24 -18.48
N SER A 790 7.36 -27.89 -18.84
CA SER A 790 8.48 -28.29 -17.98
C SER A 790 9.81 -27.67 -18.41
N ALA A 791 9.79 -26.61 -19.24
CA ALA A 791 10.99 -26.11 -19.92
C ALA A 791 12.13 -25.62 -19.00
N ILE A 792 11.85 -25.24 -17.76
CA ILE A 792 12.90 -24.87 -16.78
C ILE A 792 13.43 -26.13 -16.10
N VAL A 793 12.55 -26.98 -15.57
CA VAL A 793 12.95 -28.21 -14.86
C VAL A 793 13.63 -29.24 -15.78
N ASP A 794 13.24 -29.33 -17.05
CA ASP A 794 13.88 -30.23 -18.04
C ASP A 794 15.34 -29.84 -18.34
N ARG A 795 15.75 -28.61 -17.99
CA ARG A 795 17.14 -28.17 -18.11
C ARG A 795 18.02 -28.68 -16.97
N ASP A 796 17.46 -29.36 -15.97
CA ASP A 796 18.20 -29.92 -14.83
C ASP A 796 19.02 -31.17 -15.21
N THR A 797 19.97 -30.99 -16.13
CA THR A 797 20.77 -32.05 -16.75
C THR A 797 22.27 -31.82 -16.57
N PHE A 798 22.65 -31.11 -15.51
CA PHE A 798 24.04 -30.67 -15.30
C PHE A 798 24.98 -31.86 -15.02
N ALA A 799 26.17 -31.81 -15.63
CA ALA A 799 27.18 -32.87 -15.49
C ALA A 799 27.78 -32.93 -14.09
N VAL A 800 28.26 -34.12 -13.69
CA VAL A 800 29.10 -34.28 -12.50
C VAL A 800 30.31 -33.33 -12.58
N GLY A 801 30.55 -32.55 -11.53
CA GLY A 801 31.60 -31.52 -11.50
C GLY A 801 31.13 -30.11 -11.88
N SER A 802 29.88 -29.92 -12.28
CA SER A 802 29.25 -28.60 -12.53
C SER A 802 28.95 -27.79 -11.26
N GLY A 803 29.32 -28.31 -10.09
CA GLY A 803 28.99 -27.71 -8.80
C GLY A 803 29.69 -26.38 -8.50
N PHE A 804 29.32 -25.80 -7.37
CA PHE A 804 29.92 -24.57 -6.83
C PHE A 804 29.93 -24.62 -5.30
N GLU A 805 30.70 -23.72 -4.68
CA GLU A 805 30.70 -23.55 -3.23
C GLU A 805 30.33 -22.12 -2.85
N VAL A 806 29.51 -21.96 -1.81
CA VAL A 806 29.28 -20.66 -1.16
C VAL A 806 29.64 -20.74 0.31
N THR A 807 30.33 -19.72 0.83
CA THR A 807 30.76 -19.66 2.24
C THR A 807 30.28 -18.38 2.91
N TYR A 808 29.46 -18.53 3.94
CA TYR A 808 28.97 -17.43 4.78
C TYR A 808 29.84 -17.31 6.04
N SER A 809 30.19 -16.07 6.40
CA SER A 809 31.05 -15.80 7.56
C SER A 809 30.30 -15.03 8.65
N PHE A 810 30.54 -15.37 9.92
CA PHE A 810 30.01 -14.63 11.06
C PHE A 810 30.96 -14.67 12.26
N GLN A 811 30.79 -13.75 13.21
CA GLN A 811 31.65 -13.63 14.39
C GLN A 811 30.89 -13.87 15.69
N ILE A 812 31.55 -14.49 16.68
CA ILE A 812 30.98 -14.81 18.00
C ILE A 812 31.93 -14.29 19.10
N ASP A 813 31.43 -13.48 20.03
CA ASP A 813 32.16 -13.10 21.26
C ASP A 813 32.40 -14.35 22.16
N GLY A 814 33.44 -14.32 23.00
CA GLY A 814 33.86 -15.50 23.78
C GLY A 814 32.87 -15.99 24.84
N ASP A 815 31.94 -15.13 25.26
CA ASP A 815 30.98 -15.35 26.35
C ASP A 815 29.56 -15.71 25.85
N VAL A 816 29.40 -16.00 24.55
CA VAL A 816 28.12 -16.46 23.98
C VAL A 816 27.90 -17.95 24.28
N GLU A 817 26.67 -18.28 24.70
CA GLU A 817 26.19 -19.66 24.85
C GLU A 817 26.07 -20.32 23.47
N ARG A 818 27.04 -21.16 23.11
CA ARG A 818 27.12 -21.75 21.77
C ARG A 818 26.32 -23.04 21.61
N SER A 819 26.06 -23.76 22.70
CA SER A 819 25.47 -25.12 22.68
C SER A 819 24.12 -25.19 21.94
N LYS A 820 23.37 -24.08 21.93
CA LYS A 820 22.04 -23.95 21.32
C LYS A 820 22.05 -23.23 19.96
N LEU A 821 23.21 -22.94 19.38
CA LEU A 821 23.26 -22.29 18.07
C LEU A 821 22.80 -23.25 16.97
N GLN A 822 21.93 -22.74 16.10
CA GLN A 822 21.46 -23.44 14.91
C GLN A 822 21.72 -22.58 13.66
N ALA A 823 21.93 -23.23 12.52
CA ALA A 823 21.89 -22.58 11.20
C ALA A 823 20.63 -23.03 10.46
N VAL A 824 20.04 -22.15 9.68
CA VAL A 824 18.91 -22.46 8.81
C VAL A 824 19.32 -22.19 7.37
N ILE A 825 19.12 -23.20 6.53
CA ILE A 825 19.51 -23.21 5.12
C ILE A 825 18.36 -23.82 4.31
N GLU A 826 17.95 -23.14 3.25
CA GLU A 826 16.90 -23.58 2.33
C GLU A 826 17.34 -24.82 1.55
N HIS A 827 16.41 -25.69 1.14
CA HIS A 827 16.69 -26.93 0.39
C HIS A 827 17.82 -27.78 0.99
N PRO A 828 17.66 -28.30 2.22
CA PRO A 828 18.72 -29.05 2.90
C PRO A 828 19.11 -30.37 2.21
N ASP A 829 18.34 -30.81 1.23
CA ASP A 829 18.60 -31.92 0.32
C ASP A 829 19.62 -31.60 -0.79
N LEU A 830 19.84 -30.33 -1.13
CA LEU A 830 20.75 -29.91 -2.21
C LEU A 830 22.20 -29.71 -1.75
N TRP A 831 22.43 -29.46 -0.46
CA TRP A 831 23.72 -28.97 0.03
C TRP A 831 24.47 -30.00 0.86
N GLN A 832 25.77 -30.17 0.56
CA GLN A 832 26.69 -30.63 1.59
C GLN A 832 27.10 -29.44 2.46
N VAL A 833 26.60 -29.41 3.70
CA VAL A 833 26.86 -28.32 4.65
C VAL A 833 28.04 -28.68 5.55
N SER A 834 28.98 -27.76 5.69
CA SER A 834 30.09 -27.91 6.64
C SER A 834 30.39 -26.64 7.43
N ILE A 835 30.86 -26.84 8.66
CA ILE A 835 31.24 -25.78 9.58
C ILE A 835 32.67 -26.04 10.03
N LYS A 836 33.56 -25.11 9.71
CA LYS A 836 35.02 -25.29 9.91
C LYS A 836 35.54 -26.61 9.29
N GLY A 837 35.01 -27.00 8.13
CA GLY A 837 35.40 -28.22 7.41
C GLY A 837 34.81 -29.52 7.95
N LYS A 838 34.01 -29.49 9.04
CA LYS A 838 33.26 -30.65 9.52
C LYS A 838 31.85 -30.65 8.92
N ILE A 839 31.47 -31.76 8.29
CA ILE A 839 30.13 -31.92 7.70
C ILE A 839 29.08 -31.98 8.81
N VAL A 840 27.99 -31.23 8.65
CA VAL A 840 26.85 -31.21 9.58
C VAL A 840 25.61 -31.66 8.80
N LYS A 841 24.78 -32.48 9.43
CA LYS A 841 23.51 -32.94 8.85
C LYS A 841 22.34 -32.10 9.35
N GLN A 842 21.33 -31.94 8.50
CA GLN A 842 20.06 -31.35 8.89
C GLN A 842 19.35 -32.17 9.97
N ASN A 843 18.57 -31.50 10.80
CA ASN A 843 17.59 -32.12 11.68
C ASN A 843 16.28 -32.31 10.90
N SER A 844 16.06 -33.49 10.33
CA SER A 844 14.89 -33.78 9.49
C SER A 844 13.53 -33.68 10.19
N ALA A 845 13.51 -33.60 11.53
CA ALA A 845 12.28 -33.41 12.30
C ALA A 845 11.90 -31.94 12.50
N GLN A 846 12.71 -31.00 12.01
CA GLN A 846 12.54 -29.57 12.26
C GLN A 846 12.74 -28.74 11.00
N PHE A 847 11.79 -27.83 10.74
CA PHE A 847 11.95 -26.73 9.80
C PHE A 847 11.81 -25.40 10.55
N TRP A 848 12.14 -24.28 9.89
CA TRP A 848 11.95 -22.95 10.45
C TRP A 848 11.36 -21.99 9.43
N LEU A 849 10.27 -21.30 9.80
CA LEU A 849 9.52 -20.35 8.97
C LEU A 849 8.80 -20.99 7.76
N ASP A 850 9.49 -21.79 6.97
CA ASP A 850 8.99 -22.50 5.79
C ASP A 850 9.46 -23.97 5.81
N ARG A 851 8.68 -24.88 5.24
CA ARG A 851 8.98 -26.32 5.21
C ARG A 851 10.26 -26.68 4.46
N LYS A 852 10.74 -25.80 3.58
CA LYS A 852 11.98 -25.96 2.80
C LYS A 852 13.20 -25.40 3.53
N PHE A 853 13.02 -24.78 4.69
CA PHE A 853 14.10 -24.16 5.47
C PHE A 853 14.58 -25.15 6.52
N GLY A 854 15.61 -25.91 6.18
CA GLY A 854 16.18 -26.97 7.02
C GLY A 854 17.02 -26.42 8.17
N VAL A 855 16.89 -27.03 9.36
CA VAL A 855 17.60 -26.61 10.58
C VAL A 855 18.80 -27.50 10.86
N TYR A 856 19.96 -26.90 11.13
CA TYR A 856 21.23 -27.57 11.43
C TYR A 856 21.70 -27.19 12.82
N ASN A 857 22.01 -28.17 13.67
CA ASN A 857 22.59 -27.90 14.99
C ASN A 857 24.10 -27.64 14.86
N ILE A 858 24.51 -26.39 15.06
CA ILE A 858 25.89 -25.95 14.81
C ILE A 858 26.70 -25.71 16.08
N GLY A 859 26.04 -25.71 17.24
CA GLY A 859 26.62 -25.29 18.51
C GLY A 859 27.90 -26.01 18.93
N SER A 860 27.98 -27.32 18.70
CA SER A 860 29.18 -28.13 19.02
C SER A 860 30.38 -27.85 18.10
N HIS A 861 30.15 -27.18 16.98
CA HIS A 861 31.17 -26.84 15.97
C HIS A 861 31.56 -25.36 15.99
N ALA A 862 30.73 -24.51 16.59
CA ALA A 862 30.95 -23.07 16.67
C ALA A 862 32.06 -22.71 17.69
N ILE A 863 32.95 -21.79 17.30
CA ILE A 863 34.04 -21.29 18.15
C ILE A 863 33.90 -19.80 18.43
N ALA A 864 34.57 -19.31 19.48
CA ALA A 864 34.76 -17.87 19.64
C ALA A 864 35.57 -17.31 18.45
N GLY A 865 35.25 -16.10 18.01
CA GLY A 865 35.85 -15.46 16.83
C GLY A 865 35.12 -15.80 15.53
N LYS A 866 35.87 -15.90 14.42
CA LYS A 866 35.33 -16.07 13.07
C LYS A 866 34.88 -17.50 12.81
N ASN A 867 33.65 -17.67 12.36
CA ASN A 867 33.03 -18.92 11.95
C ASN A 867 32.65 -18.88 10.47
N HIS A 868 32.52 -20.06 9.87
CA HIS A 868 32.16 -20.22 8.46
C HIS A 868 31.13 -21.33 8.32
N VAL A 869 30.06 -21.07 7.56
CA VAL A 869 29.12 -22.07 7.08
C VAL A 869 29.35 -22.19 5.57
N LYS A 870 29.85 -23.34 5.14
CA LYS A 870 30.11 -23.64 3.72
C LYS A 870 29.01 -24.58 3.21
N LEU A 871 28.43 -24.23 2.07
CA LEU A 871 27.47 -25.03 1.33
C LEU A 871 28.15 -25.43 0.01
N VAL A 872 28.08 -26.71 -0.34
CA VAL A 872 28.59 -27.25 -1.60
C VAL A 872 27.42 -27.90 -2.34
N ALA A 873 27.13 -27.41 -3.55
CA ALA A 873 26.24 -28.08 -4.50
C ALA A 873 27.10 -28.91 -5.46
N SER A 874 26.82 -30.20 -5.62
CA SER A 874 27.56 -31.07 -6.54
C SER A 874 26.70 -32.27 -6.98
N PRO A 875 26.20 -32.31 -8.23
CA PRO A 875 26.29 -31.27 -9.27
C PRO A 875 25.47 -30.00 -8.96
N MET A 876 25.53 -29.00 -9.84
CA MET A 876 24.54 -27.92 -9.90
C MET A 876 23.14 -28.52 -10.15
N SER A 877 22.09 -27.87 -9.64
CA SER A 877 20.70 -28.13 -10.04
C SER A 877 19.95 -26.83 -10.31
N VAL A 878 18.91 -26.85 -11.15
CA VAL A 878 18.01 -25.70 -11.34
C VAL A 878 17.37 -25.25 -10.03
N HIS A 879 17.27 -26.13 -9.02
CA HIS A 879 16.77 -25.83 -7.68
C HIS A 879 17.82 -25.22 -6.73
N SER A 880 19.09 -25.16 -7.15
CA SER A 880 20.20 -24.63 -6.32
C SER A 880 20.22 -23.09 -6.26
N GLU A 881 19.11 -22.49 -5.82
CA GLU A 881 19.02 -21.04 -5.57
C GLU A 881 19.85 -20.67 -4.33
N VAL A 882 20.94 -19.92 -4.52
CA VAL A 882 21.71 -19.37 -3.41
C VAL A 882 20.93 -18.23 -2.74
N GLU A 883 20.72 -18.34 -1.44
CA GLU A 883 19.93 -17.40 -0.62
C GLU A 883 20.68 -16.91 0.62
N ALA A 884 20.11 -15.95 1.35
CA ALA A 884 20.58 -15.64 2.69
C ALA A 884 20.41 -16.86 3.62
N ILE A 885 21.33 -17.05 4.59
CA ILE A 885 21.20 -18.07 5.63
C ILE A 885 20.98 -17.43 7.00
N TYR A 886 20.42 -18.18 7.95
CA TYR A 886 20.05 -17.64 9.25
C TYR A 886 20.77 -18.36 10.38
N ILE A 887 21.30 -17.62 11.35
CA ILE A 887 21.83 -18.19 12.59
C ILE A 887 20.85 -17.91 13.73
N LEU A 888 20.37 -18.97 14.39
CA LEU A 888 19.42 -18.89 15.50
C LEU A 888 20.11 -19.19 16.82
N GLY A 889 19.69 -18.54 17.90
CA GLY A 889 20.14 -18.85 19.25
C GLY A 889 19.81 -17.80 20.29
N ASP A 890 20.37 -17.97 21.49
CA ASP A 890 20.24 -16.99 22.57
C ASP A 890 21.48 -16.08 22.62
N PHE A 891 21.40 -14.99 21.86
CA PHE A 891 22.45 -13.98 21.76
C PHE A 891 21.84 -12.60 21.49
N ASN A 892 22.64 -11.55 21.66
CA ASN A 892 22.39 -10.21 21.12
C ASN A 892 23.38 -9.91 19.99
N LEU A 893 23.02 -8.98 19.11
CA LEU A 893 23.87 -8.56 17.99
C LEU A 893 24.53 -7.21 18.27
N LYS A 894 25.83 -7.14 17.98
CA LYS A 894 26.60 -5.88 17.97
C LYS A 894 27.06 -5.59 16.53
N PRO A 895 26.93 -4.35 16.04
CA PRO A 895 27.35 -4.01 14.70
C PRO A 895 28.88 -4.06 14.58
N LEU A 896 29.36 -4.48 13.41
CA LEU A 896 30.75 -4.45 12.98
C LEU A 896 30.91 -3.51 11.77
N GLU A 897 32.16 -3.24 11.37
CA GLU A 897 32.45 -2.56 10.10
C GLU A 897 31.94 -3.35 8.88
N LYS A 898 31.81 -4.69 9.02
CA LYS A 898 31.15 -5.57 8.06
C LYS A 898 30.18 -6.48 8.80
N GLY A 899 28.89 -6.22 8.65
CA GLY A 899 27.80 -6.99 9.24
C GLY A 899 27.76 -6.94 10.76
N TRP A 900 27.55 -8.10 11.38
CA TRP A 900 27.21 -8.23 12.79
C TRP A 900 28.05 -9.30 13.50
N LYS A 901 28.17 -9.18 14.82
CA LYS A 901 28.67 -10.25 15.68
C LYS A 901 27.67 -10.66 16.75
N LEU A 902 27.67 -11.94 17.08
CA LEU A 902 26.96 -12.50 18.22
C LEU A 902 27.67 -12.10 19.50
N SER A 903 26.90 -11.64 20.48
CA SER A 903 27.35 -11.26 21.82
C SER A 903 26.42 -11.83 22.87
N LYS A 904 26.87 -11.87 24.13
CA LYS A 904 26.12 -12.48 25.22
C LYS A 904 24.69 -11.93 25.32
N ALA A 905 23.75 -12.85 25.47
CA ALA A 905 22.34 -12.53 25.65
C ALA A 905 22.12 -11.61 26.87
N GLN A 906 21.29 -10.59 26.71
CA GLN A 906 20.89 -9.65 27.74
C GLN A 906 19.38 -9.73 27.96
N ARG A 907 18.96 -9.45 29.21
CA ARG A 907 17.54 -9.35 29.56
C ARG A 907 16.91 -8.17 28.81
N LEU A 908 15.73 -8.41 28.22
CA LEU A 908 14.95 -7.35 27.58
C LEU A 908 14.33 -6.41 28.62
N ASN A 909 14.26 -5.14 28.24
CA ASN A 909 13.55 -4.05 28.90
C ASN A 909 12.51 -3.47 27.94
N LEU A 910 11.67 -2.56 28.43
CA LEU A 910 10.83 -1.73 27.56
C LEU A 910 11.70 -0.93 26.58
N GLY A 911 11.17 -0.68 25.37
CA GLY A 911 11.85 0.01 24.29
C GLY A 911 12.06 -0.83 23.03
N SER A 912 12.83 -0.29 22.08
CA SER A 912 13.13 -0.94 20.80
C SER A 912 13.87 -2.26 20.98
N TRP A 913 13.39 -3.34 20.37
CA TRP A 913 14.08 -4.64 20.30
C TRP A 913 15.41 -4.51 19.55
N ARG A 914 15.42 -3.78 18.44
CA ARG A 914 16.63 -3.48 17.66
C ARG A 914 17.67 -2.76 18.52
N GLY A 915 17.26 -1.71 19.23
CA GLY A 915 18.12 -0.93 20.13
C GLY A 915 18.71 -1.75 21.27
N GLN A 916 18.08 -2.88 21.60
CA GLN A 916 18.52 -3.83 22.62
C GLN A 916 19.33 -4.99 22.03
N GLY A 917 19.70 -4.99 20.75
CA GLY A 917 20.53 -6.02 20.12
C GLY A 917 19.75 -7.15 19.42
N LEU A 918 18.50 -6.89 19.02
CA LEU A 918 17.66 -7.83 18.27
C LEU A 918 17.19 -7.22 16.94
N PRO A 919 18.11 -6.74 16.08
CA PRO A 919 17.75 -6.01 14.87
C PRO A 919 16.92 -6.85 13.88
N PHE A 920 17.21 -8.15 13.72
CA PHE A 920 16.52 -9.04 12.80
C PHE A 920 15.31 -9.78 13.42
N TYR A 921 15.00 -9.56 14.70
CA TYR A 921 13.92 -10.29 15.37
C TYR A 921 12.55 -9.79 14.91
N SER A 922 11.75 -10.72 14.38
CA SER A 922 10.43 -10.46 13.78
C SER A 922 9.26 -11.14 14.51
N ASP A 923 9.54 -12.00 15.49
CA ASP A 923 8.56 -12.86 16.17
C ASP A 923 7.91 -12.13 17.37
N ARG A 924 7.49 -12.87 18.39
CA ARG A 924 6.68 -12.37 19.52
C ARG A 924 7.50 -12.10 20.77
N VAL A 925 7.08 -11.08 21.53
CA VAL A 925 7.60 -10.76 22.87
C VAL A 925 6.43 -10.59 23.84
N ASN A 926 6.49 -11.30 24.95
CA ASN A 926 5.51 -11.27 26.03
C ASN A 926 5.89 -10.20 27.07
N TYR A 927 4.91 -9.41 27.49
CA TYR A 927 4.99 -8.44 28.59
C TYR A 927 3.91 -8.80 29.61
N SER A 928 4.29 -9.35 30.76
CA SER A 928 3.37 -9.86 31.78
C SER A 928 3.37 -9.02 33.05
N LYS A 929 2.17 -8.80 33.62
CA LYS A 929 1.93 -8.23 34.95
C LYS A 929 0.76 -8.93 35.63
N SER A 930 0.79 -8.98 36.95
CA SER A 930 -0.29 -9.50 37.78
C SER A 930 -1.07 -8.36 38.44
N TYR A 931 -2.38 -8.52 38.57
CA TYR A 931 -3.28 -7.52 39.15
C TYR A 931 -4.24 -8.18 40.15
N ALA A 932 -4.47 -7.52 41.29
CA ALA A 932 -5.52 -7.91 42.22
C ALA A 932 -6.85 -7.26 41.82
N ILE A 933 -7.81 -8.06 41.38
CA ILE A 933 -9.09 -7.61 40.86
C ILE A 933 -10.22 -7.95 41.82
N LYS A 934 -11.07 -6.96 42.08
CA LYS A 934 -12.38 -7.16 42.71
C LYS A 934 -13.45 -6.89 41.67
N LYS A 935 -14.02 -7.95 41.09
CA LYS A 935 -15.14 -7.84 40.18
C LYS A 935 -16.31 -7.12 40.85
N SER A 936 -16.84 -6.16 40.11
CA SER A 936 -17.99 -5.31 40.42
C SER A 936 -18.68 -5.00 39.08
N ASP A 937 -19.67 -4.10 39.06
CA ASP A 937 -20.34 -3.65 37.83
C ASP A 937 -19.47 -2.70 36.97
N LYS A 938 -18.16 -2.67 37.22
CA LYS A 938 -17.18 -1.81 36.54
C LYS A 938 -16.55 -2.51 35.34
N ARG A 939 -16.12 -1.70 34.39
CA ARG A 939 -15.45 -2.13 33.16
C ARG A 939 -13.93 -2.13 33.32
N PHE A 940 -13.26 -3.13 32.77
CA PHE A 940 -11.81 -3.28 32.80
C PHE A 940 -11.22 -3.30 31.38
N VAL A 941 -10.21 -2.47 31.12
CA VAL A 941 -9.64 -2.28 29.78
C VAL A 941 -8.11 -2.34 29.85
N VAL A 942 -7.50 -3.17 29.01
CA VAL A 942 -6.05 -3.13 28.76
C VAL A 942 -5.77 -2.08 27.70
N LYS A 943 -4.86 -1.14 28.00
CA LYS A 943 -4.45 -0.07 27.08
C LYS A 943 -2.95 -0.07 26.85
N LEU A 944 -2.54 0.03 25.58
CA LEU A 944 -1.14 0.24 25.18
C LEU A 944 -0.89 1.73 24.96
N THR A 945 0.14 2.30 25.58
CA THR A 945 0.40 3.75 25.52
C THR A 945 1.39 4.14 24.42
N ASP A 946 2.54 3.45 24.36
CA ASP A 946 3.55 3.59 23.30
C ASP A 946 4.13 2.21 22.94
N TRP A 947 3.79 1.74 21.74
CA TRP A 947 4.18 0.43 21.24
C TRP A 947 4.31 0.45 19.72
N ARG A 948 5.10 -0.48 19.17
CA ARG A 948 5.21 -0.72 17.72
C ARG A 948 5.27 -2.22 17.43
N GLY A 949 4.43 -2.66 16.50
CA GLY A 949 4.31 -4.04 16.03
C GLY A 949 3.16 -4.14 15.04
N SER A 950 2.91 -5.32 14.50
CA SER A 950 1.73 -5.55 13.63
C SER A 950 0.45 -5.68 14.46
N VAL A 951 0.53 -6.44 15.56
CA VAL A 951 -0.60 -6.75 16.44
C VAL A 951 -0.08 -7.11 17.83
N ALA A 952 -0.86 -6.76 18.85
CA ALA A 952 -0.68 -7.22 20.22
C ALA A 952 -1.85 -8.12 20.65
N GLU A 953 -1.57 -9.36 21.03
CA GLU A 953 -2.56 -10.26 21.63
C GLU A 953 -2.57 -10.08 23.14
N VAL A 954 -3.75 -10.03 23.76
CA VAL A 954 -3.89 -9.96 25.22
C VAL A 954 -4.34 -11.32 25.74
N LEU A 955 -3.56 -11.89 26.66
CA LEU A 955 -3.90 -13.09 27.40
C LEU A 955 -4.27 -12.74 28.83
N ILE A 956 -5.36 -13.32 29.33
CA ILE A 956 -5.78 -13.23 30.73
C ILE A 956 -5.78 -14.65 31.29
N ASN A 957 -4.92 -14.93 32.27
CA ASN A 957 -4.75 -16.26 32.85
C ASN A 957 -4.59 -17.35 31.75
N ASP A 958 -3.61 -17.16 30.86
CA ASP A 958 -3.29 -18.00 29.69
C ASP A 958 -4.35 -18.13 28.58
N LYS A 959 -5.46 -17.40 28.66
CA LYS A 959 -6.52 -17.41 27.64
C LYS A 959 -6.54 -16.12 26.85
N SER A 960 -6.61 -16.24 25.52
CA SER A 960 -6.74 -15.07 24.63
C SER A 960 -8.04 -14.33 24.93
N ALA A 961 -7.93 -13.04 25.27
CA ALA A 961 -9.05 -12.12 25.44
C ALA A 961 -9.36 -11.33 24.15
N GLY A 962 -8.40 -11.28 23.22
CA GLY A 962 -8.54 -10.55 21.96
C GLY A 962 -7.23 -9.91 21.51
N ILE A 963 -7.34 -9.00 20.54
CA ILE A 963 -6.20 -8.29 19.95
C ILE A 963 -6.35 -6.77 20.09
N ILE A 964 -5.21 -6.11 20.14
CA ILE A 964 -5.03 -4.66 20.03
C ILE A 964 -4.13 -4.43 18.81
N ALA A 965 -4.62 -3.71 17.81
CA ALA A 965 -3.90 -3.54 16.54
C ALA A 965 -3.99 -2.13 15.94
N TRP A 966 -4.93 -1.30 16.36
CA TRP A 966 -5.10 0.07 15.86
C TRP A 966 -5.64 0.99 16.97
N PRO A 967 -5.52 2.32 16.82
CA PRO A 967 -6.00 3.28 17.81
C PRO A 967 -7.49 3.09 18.18
N PRO A 968 -7.87 3.33 19.45
CA PRO A 968 -7.08 3.94 20.54
C PRO A 968 -6.14 2.96 21.29
N TYR A 969 -5.89 1.77 20.73
CA TYR A 969 -5.07 0.72 21.33
C TYR A 969 -5.60 0.19 22.67
N GLU A 970 -6.89 -0.14 22.69
CA GLU A 970 -7.61 -0.61 23.88
C GLU A 970 -8.33 -1.93 23.60
N LEU A 971 -8.37 -2.81 24.61
CA LEU A 971 -9.18 -4.02 24.62
C LEU A 971 -9.95 -4.14 25.93
N ASP A 972 -11.26 -4.35 25.82
CA ASP A 972 -12.10 -4.69 26.96
C ASP A 972 -11.86 -6.13 27.40
N VAL A 973 -11.51 -6.33 28.66
CA VAL A 973 -11.19 -7.64 29.25
C VAL A 973 -12.09 -7.96 30.46
N THR A 974 -13.18 -7.21 30.63
CA THR A 974 -14.07 -7.30 31.80
C THR A 974 -14.57 -8.72 32.05
N ASP A 975 -14.99 -9.41 31.00
CA ASP A 975 -15.54 -10.76 31.10
C ASP A 975 -14.45 -11.83 31.30
N ASN A 976 -13.19 -11.52 30.97
CA ASN A 976 -12.07 -12.44 31.05
C ASN A 976 -11.42 -12.49 32.45
N LEU A 977 -11.56 -11.43 33.25
CA LEU A 977 -10.96 -11.35 34.59
C LEU A 977 -11.75 -12.15 35.65
N ALA A 978 -11.05 -12.68 36.65
CA ALA A 978 -11.61 -13.32 37.83
C ALA A 978 -11.45 -12.45 39.09
N ASN A 979 -12.18 -12.76 40.17
CA ASN A 979 -11.89 -12.18 41.49
C ASN A 979 -10.54 -12.70 42.00
N GLY A 980 -9.73 -11.83 42.60
CA GLY A 980 -8.40 -12.16 43.11
C GLY A 980 -7.28 -11.79 42.13
N GLU A 981 -6.17 -12.52 42.19
CA GLU A 981 -5.01 -12.30 41.33
C GLU A 981 -5.28 -12.77 39.91
N ASN A 982 -4.93 -11.94 38.93
CA ASN A 982 -5.01 -12.26 37.50
C ASN A 982 -3.69 -11.90 36.84
N GLU A 983 -3.18 -12.79 35.99
CA GLU A 983 -2.08 -12.50 35.09
C GLU A 983 -2.62 -11.90 33.78
N VAL A 984 -2.07 -10.75 33.40
CA VAL A 984 -2.32 -10.07 32.13
C VAL A 984 -1.03 -10.08 31.32
N VAL A 985 -1.05 -10.74 30.17
CA VAL A 985 0.09 -10.81 29.25
C VAL A 985 -0.27 -10.07 27.95
N VAL A 986 0.50 -9.06 27.59
CA VAL A 986 0.47 -8.43 26.27
C VAL A 986 1.55 -9.09 25.42
N VAL A 987 1.17 -9.68 24.29
CA VAL A 987 2.10 -10.32 23.36
C VAL A 987 2.21 -9.51 22.08
N VAL A 988 3.27 -8.71 21.97
CA VAL A 988 3.55 -7.88 20.79
C VAL A 988 4.22 -8.72 19.72
N THR A 989 3.71 -8.64 18.48
CA THR A 989 4.23 -9.38 17.32
C THR A 989 4.82 -8.41 16.30
N GLY A 990 6.05 -8.69 15.83
CA GLY A 990 6.69 -7.91 14.77
C GLY A 990 6.15 -8.25 13.37
N THR A 991 6.94 -7.91 12.36
CA THR A 991 6.73 -8.31 10.96
C THR A 991 8.02 -8.86 10.37
N LEU A 992 7.93 -9.46 9.18
CA LEU A 992 9.09 -10.05 8.52
C LEU A 992 10.03 -9.03 7.87
N LYS A 993 9.72 -7.72 7.88
CA LYS A 993 10.58 -6.69 7.27
C LYS A 993 12.02 -6.74 7.78
N ASN A 994 12.21 -6.89 9.09
CA ASN A 994 13.55 -6.93 9.68
C ASN A 994 14.28 -8.23 9.41
N LEU A 995 13.58 -9.30 9.04
CA LEU A 995 14.16 -10.61 8.79
C LEU A 995 14.48 -10.81 7.30
N LEU A 996 13.53 -10.47 6.42
CA LEU A 996 13.55 -10.75 4.99
C LEU A 996 13.86 -9.53 4.13
N GLY A 997 13.76 -8.31 4.66
CA GLY A 997 14.12 -7.08 3.95
C GLY A 997 12.99 -6.50 3.08
N PRO A 998 13.33 -5.63 2.10
CA PRO A 998 14.68 -5.31 1.63
C PRO A 998 15.52 -4.56 2.68
N HIS A 999 16.83 -4.83 2.78
CA HIS A 999 17.71 -4.24 3.81
C HIS A 999 18.64 -3.11 3.32
N HIS A 1000 18.91 -3.03 2.01
CA HIS A 1000 20.08 -2.31 1.47
C HIS A 1000 19.77 -1.11 0.56
N ILE A 1001 18.51 -0.83 0.27
CA ILE A 1001 18.10 0.26 -0.64
C ILE A 1001 17.58 1.50 0.09
N GLY A 1002 17.81 1.58 1.40
CA GLY A 1002 17.28 2.63 2.27
C GLY A 1002 15.82 2.40 2.69
N PRO A 1003 15.21 3.37 3.38
CA PRO A 1003 13.87 3.24 3.96
C PRO A 1003 12.79 3.36 2.88
N VAL A 1004 12.60 2.28 2.12
CA VAL A 1004 11.41 2.10 1.28
C VAL A 1004 10.34 1.46 2.17
N ARG A 1005 9.23 2.16 2.36
CA ARG A 1005 8.12 1.75 3.23
C ARG A 1005 6.81 1.76 2.48
N GLY A 1006 6.00 0.74 2.72
CA GLY A 1006 4.67 0.56 2.13
C GLY A 1006 4.70 0.18 0.65
N THR A 1007 5.88 -0.12 0.10
CA THR A 1007 6.05 -0.58 -1.28
C THR A 1007 7.29 -1.49 -1.41
N ALA A 1008 7.12 -2.69 -1.95
CA ALA A 1008 8.21 -3.60 -2.26
C ALA A 1008 7.81 -4.59 -3.38
N TRP A 1009 8.74 -4.85 -4.30
CA TRP A 1009 8.58 -5.79 -5.41
C TRP A 1009 9.93 -6.47 -5.70
N PRO A 1010 10.03 -7.46 -6.61
CA PRO A 1010 11.27 -8.23 -6.80
C PRO A 1010 12.54 -7.38 -6.95
N ALA A 1011 12.48 -6.30 -7.74
CA ALA A 1011 13.60 -5.41 -7.98
C ALA A 1011 14.12 -4.71 -6.70
N SER A 1012 13.26 -4.51 -5.69
CA SER A 1012 13.62 -3.90 -4.41
C SER A 1012 14.66 -4.72 -3.63
N PHE A 1013 14.81 -6.02 -3.94
CA PHE A 1013 15.74 -6.93 -3.28
C PHE A 1013 17.01 -7.21 -4.08
N GLU A 1014 17.04 -6.82 -5.37
CA GLU A 1014 18.19 -7.05 -6.26
C GLU A 1014 19.35 -6.09 -5.98
N SER A 1015 19.01 -4.89 -5.50
CA SER A 1015 19.97 -3.81 -5.25
C SER A 1015 20.52 -3.89 -3.83
N ALA A 1016 21.84 -3.95 -3.72
CA ALA A 1016 22.57 -3.95 -2.46
C ALA A 1016 23.97 -3.34 -2.63
N HIS A 1017 24.62 -3.01 -1.50
CA HIS A 1017 26.01 -2.57 -1.48
C HIS A 1017 26.93 -3.58 -2.18
N GLU A 1018 27.98 -3.10 -2.85
CA GLU A 1018 28.93 -3.95 -3.57
C GLU A 1018 29.61 -4.98 -2.66
N ASN A 1019 29.94 -4.58 -1.44
CA ASN A 1019 30.53 -5.39 -0.37
C ASN A 1019 29.63 -5.33 0.87
N MET A 1020 29.76 -6.27 1.82
CA MET A 1020 28.96 -6.27 3.05
C MET A 1020 29.12 -4.93 3.80
N PRO A 1021 28.01 -4.22 4.04
CA PRO A 1021 28.04 -2.93 4.73
C PRO A 1021 28.24 -3.11 6.24
N ALA A 1022 28.44 -2.01 6.96
CA ALA A 1022 28.47 -2.06 8.42
C ALA A 1022 27.10 -2.48 8.97
N GLY A 1023 27.06 -3.21 10.09
CA GLY A 1023 25.78 -3.73 10.61
C GLY A 1023 24.72 -2.65 10.83
N ASN A 1024 25.12 -1.47 11.28
CA ASN A 1024 24.23 -0.33 11.52
C ASN A 1024 23.74 0.40 10.26
N GLU A 1025 24.17 -0.01 9.06
CA GLU A 1025 23.73 0.53 7.77
C GLU A 1025 22.52 -0.22 7.18
N TYR A 1026 22.16 -1.38 7.74
CA TYR A 1026 20.95 -2.12 7.35
C TYR A 1026 19.68 -1.35 7.75
N ASP A 1027 18.68 -1.36 6.85
CA ASP A 1027 17.38 -0.74 7.06
C ASP A 1027 16.42 -1.62 7.89
N PHE A 1028 16.07 -1.15 9.08
CA PHE A 1028 15.21 -1.84 10.04
C PHE A 1028 14.09 -0.94 10.59
N ILE A 1029 13.07 -1.59 11.14
CA ILE A 1029 11.98 -0.98 11.92
C ILE A 1029 12.19 -1.27 13.41
N ASP A 1030 11.91 -0.28 14.26
CA ASP A 1030 11.88 -0.48 15.71
C ASP A 1030 10.53 -1.07 16.14
N TYR A 1031 10.57 -2.30 16.67
CA TYR A 1031 9.43 -2.97 17.31
C TYR A 1031 9.61 -3.01 18.83
N GLY A 1032 8.50 -3.10 19.56
CA GLY A 1032 8.48 -3.30 21.01
C GLY A 1032 7.42 -2.49 21.73
N LEU A 1033 7.34 -2.72 23.04
CA LEU A 1033 6.55 -1.90 23.96
C LEU A 1033 7.49 -0.86 24.58
N PHE A 1034 7.33 0.40 24.21
CA PHE A 1034 8.23 1.50 24.61
C PHE A 1034 7.86 2.07 25.98
N GLU A 1035 6.57 2.09 26.27
CA GLU A 1035 6.01 2.41 27.59
C GLU A 1035 5.14 1.27 28.09
N ASP A 1036 5.11 1.06 29.41
CA ASP A 1036 4.36 -0.04 30.01
C ASP A 1036 2.86 0.07 29.70
N PHE A 1037 2.20 -1.07 29.48
CA PHE A 1037 0.75 -1.11 29.30
C PHE A 1037 0.03 -0.83 30.62
N VAL A 1038 -1.24 -0.43 30.59
CA VAL A 1038 -2.01 -0.19 31.81
C VAL A 1038 -3.30 -0.98 31.82
N LEU A 1039 -3.75 -1.38 33.02
CA LEU A 1039 -5.09 -1.88 33.25
C LEU A 1039 -5.95 -0.75 33.83
N LEU A 1040 -6.99 -0.38 33.11
CA LEU A 1040 -7.91 0.67 33.47
C LEU A 1040 -9.18 0.06 34.08
N GLU A 1041 -9.69 0.69 35.13
CA GLU A 1041 -11.01 0.46 35.72
C GLU A 1041 -11.89 1.68 35.40
N SER A 1042 -13.12 1.49 34.92
CA SER A 1042 -14.07 2.58 34.71
C SER A 1042 -15.43 2.28 35.33
N ASP A 1043 -16.04 3.32 35.91
CA ASP A 1043 -17.44 3.34 36.35
C ASP A 1043 -18.41 3.74 35.22
N GLY A 1044 -17.90 4.01 34.01
CA GLY A 1044 -18.67 4.34 32.83
C GLY A 1044 -19.39 3.13 32.21
N PRO A 1045 -20.46 3.35 31.44
CA PRO A 1045 -21.25 2.27 30.86
C PRO A 1045 -20.48 1.47 29.81
N VAL A 1046 -21.00 0.28 29.50
CA VAL A 1046 -20.41 -0.74 28.60
C VAL A 1046 -20.20 -0.26 27.14
N GLN A 1047 -20.71 0.91 26.76
CA GLN A 1047 -20.51 1.47 25.42
C GLN A 1047 -19.11 2.07 25.22
N LYS A 1048 -18.66 2.04 23.98
CA LYS A 1048 -17.32 2.40 23.53
C LYS A 1048 -17.14 3.93 23.49
N VAL A 1049 -16.99 4.56 24.65
CA VAL A 1049 -16.49 5.94 24.72
C VAL A 1049 -14.99 5.86 24.45
N TYR A 1050 -14.53 6.36 23.30
CA TYR A 1050 -13.11 6.43 23.02
C TYR A 1050 -12.48 7.55 23.86
N TRP A 1051 -11.59 7.19 24.77
CA TRP A 1051 -10.96 8.17 25.65
C TRP A 1051 -9.90 8.95 24.88
N ARG A 1052 -10.20 10.22 24.61
CA ARG A 1052 -9.17 11.19 24.23
C ARG A 1052 -8.30 11.43 25.45
N ILE A 1053 -7.14 10.77 25.51
CA ILE A 1053 -6.09 11.26 26.40
C ILE A 1053 -5.58 12.54 25.74
N GLU A 1054 -6.18 13.66 26.12
CA GLU A 1054 -5.76 14.99 25.70
C GLU A 1054 -4.27 15.18 26.01
N GLN A 1055 -3.55 15.95 25.20
CA GLN A 1055 -2.15 16.25 25.44
C GLN A 1055 -2.02 17.58 26.20
N ALA A 1056 -1.12 17.64 27.17
CA ALA A 1056 -0.77 18.90 27.80
C ALA A 1056 -0.19 19.87 26.75
N ALA A 1057 -0.60 21.12 26.80
CA ALA A 1057 -0.10 22.17 25.92
C ALA A 1057 1.40 22.39 26.18
N SER A 1058 2.17 22.47 25.09
CA SER A 1058 3.61 22.74 25.11
C SER A 1058 3.92 24.01 25.92
N PRO A 1059 4.87 23.96 26.88
CA PRO A 1059 5.25 25.13 27.63
C PRO A 1059 5.81 26.23 26.72
N VAL A 1060 5.53 27.48 27.09
CA VAL A 1060 6.02 28.67 26.41
C VAL A 1060 7.02 29.38 27.32
N PHE A 1061 8.14 29.80 26.75
CA PHE A 1061 9.12 30.64 27.43
C PHE A 1061 8.63 32.09 27.45
N GLY A 1062 8.70 32.76 28.60
CA GLY A 1062 8.39 34.19 28.71
C GLY A 1062 9.43 35.08 28.02
N THR A 1063 9.24 36.39 28.08
CA THR A 1063 10.22 37.35 27.54
C THR A 1063 11.51 37.29 28.35
N MET A 1064 12.62 36.93 27.70
CA MET A 1064 13.96 36.92 28.29
C MET A 1064 15.02 37.03 27.18
N ASP A 1065 16.18 37.60 27.52
CA ASP A 1065 17.33 37.64 26.62
C ASP A 1065 17.82 36.22 26.33
N THR A 1066 17.94 35.87 25.05
CA THR A 1066 18.57 34.61 24.62
C THR A 1066 20.09 34.69 24.65
N VAL A 1067 20.64 35.90 24.68
CA VAL A 1067 22.07 36.20 24.74
C VAL A 1067 22.30 37.31 25.75
N SER A 1068 23.19 37.09 26.70
CA SER A 1068 23.58 38.07 27.70
C SER A 1068 25.10 38.11 27.83
N ILE A 1069 25.67 39.31 27.85
CA ILE A 1069 27.11 39.53 27.98
C ILE A 1069 27.46 39.63 29.45
N ASN A 1070 28.22 38.66 29.97
CA ASN A 1070 28.69 38.57 31.36
C ASN A 1070 27.58 38.73 32.43
N SER A 1071 26.31 38.57 32.07
CA SER A 1071 25.17 38.84 32.95
C SER A 1071 24.24 37.62 33.03
N PRO A 1072 23.74 37.25 34.23
CA PRO A 1072 22.79 36.15 34.39
C PRO A 1072 21.43 36.42 33.71
N VAL A 1073 20.80 35.37 33.18
CA VAL A 1073 19.47 35.46 32.52
C VAL A 1073 18.39 34.88 33.42
N ARG A 1074 17.28 35.61 33.59
CA ARG A 1074 16.10 35.11 34.30
C ARG A 1074 15.16 34.39 33.34
N VAL A 1075 14.89 33.12 33.60
CA VAL A 1075 14.04 32.24 32.79
C VAL A 1075 12.66 32.11 33.42
N SER A 1076 11.62 32.48 32.67
CA SER A 1076 10.22 32.24 33.02
C SER A 1076 9.56 31.31 32.00
N ILE A 1077 8.69 30.42 32.47
CA ILE A 1077 8.01 29.41 31.65
C ILE A 1077 6.53 29.37 32.08
N SER A 1078 5.62 29.18 31.13
CA SER A 1078 4.20 28.95 31.38
C SER A 1078 3.68 27.81 30.50
N SER A 1079 2.52 27.24 30.82
CA SER A 1079 1.78 26.32 29.94
C SER A 1079 0.33 26.79 29.87
N ALA A 1080 -0.30 26.60 28.70
CA ALA A 1080 -1.73 26.86 28.54
C ALA A 1080 -2.60 25.78 29.22
N THR A 1081 -2.02 24.64 29.63
CA THR A 1081 -2.72 23.64 30.44
C THR A 1081 -2.76 24.10 31.90
N PRO A 1082 -3.94 24.37 32.47
CA PRO A 1082 -4.06 24.78 33.86
C PRO A 1082 -3.48 23.74 34.80
N GLU A 1083 -2.71 24.21 35.81
CA GLU A 1083 -2.12 23.36 36.86
C GLU A 1083 -1.25 22.20 36.34
N ALA A 1084 -0.64 22.34 35.15
CA ALA A 1084 0.33 21.37 34.69
C ALA A 1084 1.67 21.50 35.43
N ASP A 1085 2.25 20.36 35.79
CA ASP A 1085 3.62 20.23 36.25
C ASP A 1085 4.57 20.50 35.08
N ILE A 1086 5.14 21.70 35.01
CA ILE A 1086 6.18 22.00 34.04
C ILE A 1086 7.50 21.44 34.59
N ARG A 1087 8.16 20.59 33.82
CA ARG A 1087 9.45 19.97 34.16
C ARG A 1087 10.52 20.47 33.21
N TYR A 1088 11.74 20.63 33.71
CA TYR A 1088 12.84 21.13 32.90
C TYR A 1088 14.18 20.44 33.18
N THR A 1089 15.07 20.51 32.20
CA THR A 1089 16.45 20.02 32.26
C THR A 1089 17.39 21.09 31.68
N LEU A 1090 18.65 21.08 32.14
CA LEU A 1090 19.70 22.02 31.72
C LEU A 1090 20.92 21.30 31.13
N ASP A 1091 20.93 19.97 31.17
CA ASP A 1091 22.03 19.10 30.73
C ASP A 1091 21.84 18.57 29.30
N GLY A 1092 20.78 19.00 28.62
CA GLY A 1092 20.43 18.60 27.26
C GLY A 1092 19.58 17.32 27.16
N SER A 1093 19.28 16.62 28.26
CA SER A 1093 18.35 15.48 28.28
C SER A 1093 16.89 15.93 28.11
N ALA A 1094 16.00 15.08 27.63
CA ALA A 1094 14.57 15.41 27.56
C ALA A 1094 13.93 15.37 28.96
N PRO A 1095 13.11 16.37 29.36
CA PRO A 1095 12.45 16.33 30.66
C PRO A 1095 11.46 15.17 30.78
N ASN A 1096 11.41 14.54 31.95
CA ASN A 1096 10.46 13.49 32.31
C ASN A 1096 9.82 13.79 33.69
N LYS A 1097 8.92 12.92 34.17
CA LYS A 1097 8.21 13.12 35.46
C LYS A 1097 9.14 13.25 36.69
N THR A 1098 10.36 12.72 36.61
CA THR A 1098 11.37 12.82 37.69
C THR A 1098 12.30 14.03 37.52
N SER A 1099 12.25 14.74 36.39
CA SER A 1099 13.02 15.96 36.16
C SER A 1099 12.58 17.08 37.11
N LYS A 1100 13.42 18.12 37.20
CA LYS A 1100 13.19 19.22 38.12
C LYS A 1100 11.91 19.96 37.77
N ILE A 1101 11.03 20.14 38.76
CA ILE A 1101 9.78 20.88 38.61
C ILE A 1101 10.05 22.38 38.58
N TYR A 1102 9.39 23.08 37.66
CA TYR A 1102 9.38 24.52 37.56
C TYR A 1102 8.34 25.08 38.52
N THR A 1103 8.80 25.65 39.64
CA THR A 1103 7.94 26.26 40.68
C THR A 1103 7.87 27.79 40.57
N GLY A 1104 8.56 28.37 39.60
CA GLY A 1104 8.68 29.82 39.39
C GLY A 1104 9.97 30.20 38.65
N PRO A 1105 10.12 31.47 38.23
CA PRO A 1105 11.26 31.90 37.45
C PRO A 1105 12.61 31.63 38.14
N PHE A 1106 13.60 31.14 37.39
CA PHE A 1106 14.94 30.86 37.90
C PHE A 1106 16.02 31.59 37.11
N THR A 1107 17.22 31.73 37.67
CA THR A 1107 18.34 32.45 37.03
C THR A 1107 19.40 31.48 36.51
N LEU A 1108 19.72 31.58 35.23
CA LEU A 1108 20.90 30.97 34.64
C LEU A 1108 22.11 31.88 34.83
N LYS A 1109 23.23 31.32 35.29
CA LYS A 1109 24.53 32.01 35.42
C LYS A 1109 25.56 31.59 34.37
N GLN A 1110 25.25 30.54 33.61
CA GLN A 1110 26.06 30.00 32.53
C GLN A 1110 25.15 29.59 31.37
N SER A 1111 25.70 29.53 30.16
CA SER A 1111 24.98 29.09 28.97
C SER A 1111 24.38 27.68 29.16
N ALA A 1112 23.13 27.49 28.76
CA ALA A 1112 22.46 26.19 28.83
C ALA A 1112 21.35 26.08 27.78
N ALA A 1113 21.09 24.86 27.32
CA ALA A 1113 19.88 24.51 26.60
C ALA A 1113 18.81 24.18 27.63
N VAL A 1114 17.82 25.07 27.78
CA VAL A 1114 16.69 24.82 28.67
C VAL A 1114 15.66 24.03 27.89
N LYS A 1115 15.46 22.77 28.27
CA LYS A 1115 14.38 21.94 27.73
C LYS A 1115 13.26 21.86 28.73
N VAL A 1116 12.02 21.99 28.26
CA VAL A 1116 10.83 22.05 29.10
C VAL A 1116 9.72 21.16 28.53
N CYS A 1117 8.96 20.50 29.41
CA CYS A 1117 7.81 19.68 29.06
C CYS A 1117 6.74 19.83 30.16
N ALA A 1118 5.48 19.93 29.78
CA ALA A 1118 4.35 19.97 30.72
C ALA A 1118 3.79 18.56 30.94
N PHE A 1119 3.48 18.25 32.19
CA PHE A 1119 2.83 17.02 32.63
C PHE A 1119 1.57 17.37 33.39
N LYS A 1120 0.45 16.71 33.10
CA LYS A 1120 -0.78 16.81 33.89
C LYS A 1120 -1.36 15.42 34.00
N ASP A 1121 -1.74 15.03 35.20
CA ASP A 1121 -2.38 13.72 35.39
C ASP A 1121 -3.68 13.67 34.58
N GLY A 1122 -3.89 12.57 33.86
CA GLY A 1122 -4.98 12.42 32.88
C GLY A 1122 -4.67 12.92 31.47
N LEU A 1123 -3.56 13.64 31.24
CA LEU A 1123 -3.11 14.09 29.92
C LEU A 1123 -1.81 13.39 29.47
N LYS A 1124 -1.61 13.27 28.15
CA LYS A 1124 -0.29 12.95 27.60
C LYS A 1124 0.68 14.11 27.88
N PRO A 1125 1.99 13.85 28.13
CA PRO A 1125 2.98 14.91 28.24
C PRO A 1125 3.04 15.77 26.99
N SER A 1126 3.33 17.06 27.14
CA SER A 1126 3.52 17.94 25.99
C SER A 1126 4.74 17.54 25.16
N SER A 1127 4.81 18.02 23.92
CA SER A 1127 6.08 18.03 23.20
C SER A 1127 7.16 18.78 23.99
N VAL A 1128 8.42 18.37 23.86
CA VAL A 1128 9.55 19.06 24.50
C VAL A 1128 9.83 20.35 23.75
N VAL A 1129 9.83 21.46 24.46
CA VAL A 1129 10.23 22.78 23.93
C VAL A 1129 11.65 23.08 24.41
N GLU A 1130 12.51 23.53 23.51
CA GLU A 1130 13.91 23.83 23.78
C GLU A 1130 14.19 25.31 23.51
N ARG A 1131 14.91 25.96 24.43
CA ARG A 1131 15.45 27.30 24.22
C ARG A 1131 16.90 27.35 24.65
N ASN A 1132 17.78 27.74 23.73
CA ASN A 1132 19.19 27.99 24.03
C ASN A 1132 19.36 29.39 24.61
N ILE A 1133 20.07 29.47 25.73
CA ILE A 1133 20.38 30.73 26.41
C ILE A 1133 21.89 30.82 26.56
N TYR A 1134 22.47 31.92 26.09
CA TYR A 1134 23.89 32.16 26.02
C TYR A 1134 24.30 33.25 27.00
N ILE A 1135 25.11 32.89 27.99
CA ILE A 1135 25.78 33.84 28.89
C ILE A 1135 27.25 33.79 28.53
N VAL A 1136 27.67 34.78 27.76
CA VAL A 1136 28.92 34.77 27.00
C VAL A 1136 29.76 36.00 27.30
N SER A 1137 31.07 35.92 27.07
CA SER A 1137 31.93 37.10 27.15
C SER A 1137 31.93 37.88 25.83
N GLU A 1138 32.37 39.14 25.83
CA GLU A 1138 32.44 39.99 24.64
C GLU A 1138 33.25 39.39 23.47
N LYS A 1139 34.11 38.43 23.75
CA LYS A 1139 34.99 37.75 22.78
C LYS A 1139 34.40 36.47 22.20
N THR A 1140 33.26 36.03 22.70
CA THR A 1140 32.68 34.72 22.39
C THR A 1140 31.74 34.81 21.19
N GLY A 1141 31.97 33.99 20.17
CA GLY A 1141 31.06 33.86 19.02
C GLY A 1141 31.75 33.57 17.70
N LEU A 1142 31.03 33.77 16.60
CA LEU A 1142 31.40 33.57 15.20
C LEU A 1142 30.88 34.75 14.38
N VAL A 1143 31.46 34.96 13.20
CA VAL A 1143 30.89 35.83 12.16
C VAL A 1143 30.15 34.96 11.16
N PHE A 1144 29.02 35.44 10.64
CA PHE A 1144 28.31 34.78 9.54
C PHE A 1144 28.24 35.65 8.29
N ARG A 1145 28.21 35.01 7.13
CA ARG A 1145 27.82 35.55 5.82
C ARG A 1145 26.60 34.77 5.33
N TYR A 1146 25.51 35.46 4.99
CA TYR A 1146 24.25 34.86 4.57
C TYR A 1146 23.90 35.22 3.12
N PHE A 1147 23.36 34.25 2.39
CA PHE A 1147 23.09 34.29 0.96
C PHE A 1147 21.72 33.64 0.66
N GLU A 1148 21.07 34.04 -0.42
CA GLU A 1148 19.82 33.44 -0.90
C GLU A 1148 19.97 33.00 -2.35
N GLY A 1149 19.40 31.85 -2.68
CA GLY A 1149 19.56 31.21 -3.98
C GLY A 1149 18.99 29.79 -3.94
N ASN A 1150 18.78 29.21 -5.12
CA ASN A 1150 18.32 27.82 -5.24
C ASN A 1150 19.55 26.97 -5.55
N TRP A 1151 19.92 26.09 -4.62
CA TRP A 1151 21.11 25.27 -4.73
C TRP A 1151 20.77 23.81 -4.45
N GLU A 1152 21.46 22.91 -5.13
CA GLU A 1152 21.42 21.47 -4.86
C GLU A 1152 22.74 20.97 -4.23
N LYS A 1153 23.73 21.87 -4.11
CA LYS A 1153 25.06 21.70 -3.50
C LYS A 1153 25.55 23.04 -2.95
N LEU A 1154 26.54 23.03 -2.05
CA LEU A 1154 27.12 24.24 -1.47
C LEU A 1154 27.60 25.20 -2.56
N PRO A 1155 27.23 26.49 -2.50
CA PRO A 1155 27.68 27.47 -3.47
C PRO A 1155 29.17 27.80 -3.30
N GLU A 1156 29.77 28.34 -4.36
CA GLU A 1156 31.08 28.98 -4.28
C GLU A 1156 30.97 30.33 -3.56
N PHE A 1157 31.01 30.30 -2.23
CA PHE A 1157 30.77 31.43 -1.34
C PHE A 1157 31.62 32.67 -1.65
N GLU A 1158 32.86 32.49 -2.14
CA GLU A 1158 33.75 33.61 -2.49
C GLU A 1158 33.37 34.33 -3.79
N SER A 1159 32.59 33.71 -4.65
CA SER A 1159 32.05 34.36 -5.86
C SER A 1159 30.74 35.11 -5.62
N LEU A 1160 30.19 35.05 -4.39
CA LEU A 1160 28.91 35.61 -4.03
C LEU A 1160 29.05 36.82 -3.10
N SER A 1161 28.17 37.81 -3.29
CA SER A 1161 28.02 38.92 -2.35
C SER A 1161 27.04 38.55 -1.23
N PRO A 1162 27.42 38.59 0.06
CA PRO A 1162 26.51 38.25 1.14
C PRO A 1162 25.41 39.31 1.27
N LEU A 1163 24.16 38.86 1.36
CA LEU A 1163 23.00 39.72 1.62
C LEU A 1163 23.02 40.27 3.04
N LYS A 1164 23.49 39.47 3.99
CA LYS A 1164 23.64 39.86 5.40
C LYS A 1164 24.94 39.31 5.96
N LYS A 1165 25.52 40.05 6.89
CA LYS A 1165 26.66 39.61 7.70
C LYS A 1165 26.51 40.11 9.12
N GLY A 1166 27.02 39.37 10.08
CA GLY A 1166 26.91 39.76 11.48
C GLY A 1166 27.61 38.80 12.42
N ARG A 1167 27.46 39.04 13.72
CA ARG A 1167 27.96 38.18 14.79
C ARG A 1167 26.87 37.21 15.25
N ILE A 1168 27.24 35.98 15.54
CA ILE A 1168 26.39 34.91 16.08
C ILE A 1168 27.19 34.13 17.14
N TYR A 1169 26.53 33.36 18.00
CA TYR A 1169 27.20 32.68 19.12
C TYR A 1169 27.32 31.17 18.95
N ASP A 1170 26.57 30.61 18.01
CA ASP A 1170 26.48 29.18 17.71
C ASP A 1170 26.28 28.95 16.20
N PHE A 1171 26.08 27.70 15.80
CA PHE A 1171 25.75 27.31 14.43
C PHE A 1171 24.22 27.14 14.22
N ASN A 1172 23.38 27.70 15.09
CA ASN A 1172 21.94 27.48 15.02
C ASN A 1172 21.29 28.36 13.94
N LEU A 1173 20.70 27.71 12.95
CA LEU A 1173 20.04 28.39 11.83
C LEU A 1173 18.85 29.26 12.28
N ALA A 1174 18.19 28.95 13.40
CA ALA A 1174 17.08 29.75 13.91
C ALA A 1174 17.52 31.13 14.44
N SER A 1175 18.81 31.30 14.75
CA SER A 1175 19.38 32.56 15.21
C SER A 1175 19.72 33.52 14.05
N LEU A 1176 19.56 33.10 12.80
CA LEU A 1176 19.87 33.90 11.61
C LEU A 1176 18.65 34.66 11.10
N PRO A 1177 18.81 35.91 10.64
CA PRO A 1177 17.76 36.64 9.93
C PRO A 1177 17.61 36.09 8.49
N ARG A 1178 16.92 34.97 8.33
CA ARG A 1178 16.82 34.19 7.09
C ARG A 1178 15.38 34.04 6.57
N ARG A 1179 15.23 33.67 5.29
CA ARG A 1179 13.96 33.24 4.72
C ARG A 1179 13.64 31.77 5.08
N ALA A 1180 12.43 31.36 4.73
CA ALA A 1180 11.89 30.05 5.11
C ALA A 1180 12.59 28.86 4.43
N SER A 1181 13.20 29.02 3.24
CA SER A 1181 13.97 27.98 2.56
C SER A 1181 14.90 28.57 1.47
N ASN A 1182 15.72 27.75 0.80
CA ASN A 1182 16.57 28.16 -0.33
C ASN A 1182 17.60 29.22 0.07
N PHE A 1183 18.43 28.95 1.06
CA PHE A 1183 19.44 29.91 1.53
C PHE A 1183 20.77 29.20 1.81
N ALA A 1184 21.85 29.97 1.87
CA ALA A 1184 23.16 29.46 2.25
C ALA A 1184 23.79 30.37 3.31
N VAL A 1185 24.59 29.79 4.18
CA VAL A 1185 25.31 30.50 5.23
C VAL A 1185 26.71 29.95 5.39
N GLU A 1186 27.65 30.85 5.60
CA GLU A 1186 29.00 30.53 6.05
C GLU A 1186 29.23 31.15 7.42
N PHE A 1187 29.68 30.33 8.36
CA PHE A 1187 30.14 30.73 9.68
C PHE A 1187 31.66 30.68 9.74
N SER A 1188 32.30 31.68 10.32
CA SER A 1188 33.76 31.75 10.50
C SER A 1188 34.15 32.33 11.86
N GLY A 1189 35.26 31.84 12.41
CA GLY A 1189 35.83 32.31 13.68
C GLY A 1189 36.95 31.38 14.15
N PHE A 1190 37.16 31.30 15.47
CA PHE A 1190 38.15 30.42 16.07
C PHE A 1190 37.52 29.46 17.08
N LEU A 1191 38.00 28.23 17.09
CA LEU A 1191 37.70 27.19 18.07
C LEU A 1191 38.86 27.07 19.08
N LYS A 1192 38.56 27.24 20.36
CA LYS A 1192 39.52 27.03 21.46
C LYS A 1192 39.60 25.54 21.83
N ILE A 1193 40.81 24.99 21.71
CA ILE A 1193 41.17 23.63 22.13
C ILE A 1193 42.02 23.71 23.40
N GLU A 1194 41.59 23.04 24.46
CA GLU A 1194 42.27 23.09 25.77
C GLU A 1194 43.30 21.97 25.97
N LYS A 1195 43.11 20.82 25.32
CA LYS A 1195 44.01 19.67 25.42
C LYS A 1195 44.38 19.19 24.03
N ALA A 1196 45.68 19.12 23.74
CA ALA A 1196 46.16 18.61 22.45
C ALA A 1196 45.79 17.13 22.26
N GLY A 1197 45.52 16.72 21.02
CA GLY A 1197 45.27 15.34 20.62
C GLY A 1197 44.37 15.21 19.39
N GLU A 1198 43.87 13.99 19.14
CA GLU A 1198 42.95 13.72 18.03
C GLU A 1198 41.54 14.19 18.39
N TYR A 1199 41.00 15.10 17.58
CA TYR A 1199 39.61 15.54 17.64
C TYR A 1199 38.83 14.95 16.48
N ARG A 1200 37.60 14.54 16.76
CA ARG A 1200 36.62 14.17 15.75
C ARG A 1200 35.52 15.22 15.70
N PHE A 1201 35.26 15.76 14.52
CA PHE A 1201 34.17 16.70 14.24
C PHE A 1201 33.04 16.00 13.51
N TYR A 1202 31.83 16.53 13.68
CA TYR A 1202 30.62 16.02 13.05
C TYR A 1202 29.80 17.21 12.55
N THR A 1203 29.21 17.07 11.37
CA THR A 1203 28.11 17.92 10.92
C THR A 1203 26.89 17.04 10.69
N ASN A 1204 25.76 17.39 11.32
CA ASN A 1204 24.47 16.76 11.09
C ASN A 1204 23.58 17.81 10.43
N SER A 1205 23.28 17.64 9.15
CA SER A 1205 22.52 18.63 8.38
C SER A 1205 21.42 18.00 7.54
N ASN A 1206 20.33 18.75 7.36
CA ASN A 1206 19.39 18.55 6.26
C ASN A 1206 19.83 19.47 5.12
N ASP A 1207 20.12 18.88 3.97
CA ASP A 1207 20.94 19.39 2.87
C ASP A 1207 22.41 19.67 3.26
N GLY A 1208 23.13 20.36 2.38
CA GLY A 1208 24.59 20.33 2.36
C GLY A 1208 25.27 21.13 3.47
N SER A 1209 26.30 20.57 4.08
CA SER A 1209 27.23 21.29 4.97
C SER A 1209 28.69 20.86 4.80
N ARG A 1210 29.62 21.75 5.13
CA ARG A 1210 31.07 21.47 5.10
C ARG A 1210 31.77 22.18 6.25
N LEU A 1211 32.66 21.48 6.96
CA LEU A 1211 33.41 22.00 8.10
C LEU A 1211 34.91 21.99 7.82
N PHE A 1212 35.56 23.11 8.10
CA PHE A 1212 36.99 23.32 8.02
C PHE A 1212 37.58 23.61 9.39
N ILE A 1213 38.80 23.11 9.62
CA ILE A 1213 39.68 23.59 10.69
C ILE A 1213 40.99 24.05 10.04
N GLY A 1214 41.33 25.32 10.20
CA GLY A 1214 42.30 25.99 9.32
C GLY A 1214 41.82 25.96 7.87
N GLU A 1215 42.68 25.58 6.94
CA GLU A 1215 42.36 25.43 5.51
C GLU A 1215 41.87 24.01 5.15
N LYS A 1216 41.92 23.06 6.09
CA LYS A 1216 41.61 21.66 5.83
C LYS A 1216 40.12 21.38 5.99
N ILE A 1217 39.49 20.79 4.97
CA ILE A 1217 38.17 20.18 5.07
C ILE A 1217 38.27 18.97 6.02
N VAL A 1218 37.53 19.04 7.13
CA VAL A 1218 37.46 17.98 8.13
C VAL A 1218 36.17 17.19 8.01
N VAL A 1219 35.05 17.81 7.63
CA VAL A 1219 33.79 17.13 7.34
C VAL A 1219 33.22 17.68 6.04
N ASP A 1220 32.81 16.80 5.14
CA ASP A 1220 32.09 17.14 3.91
C ASP A 1220 30.78 16.36 3.90
N ASN A 1221 29.67 17.09 3.97
CA ASN A 1221 28.30 16.59 4.02
C ASN A 1221 27.44 17.36 3.00
N ASP A 1222 27.97 17.57 1.81
CA ASP A 1222 27.35 18.36 0.74
C ASP A 1222 26.31 17.56 -0.07
N GLY A 1223 25.35 18.25 -0.68
CA GLY A 1223 24.25 17.70 -1.49
C GLY A 1223 22.87 17.76 -0.84
N LEU A 1224 21.82 17.45 -1.62
CA LEU A 1224 20.45 17.34 -1.12
C LEU A 1224 20.24 16.03 -0.37
N HIS A 1225 19.81 16.10 0.88
CA HIS A 1225 19.51 14.93 1.70
C HIS A 1225 18.74 15.33 2.96
N GLY A 1226 17.89 14.44 3.49
CA GLY A 1226 17.32 14.62 4.82
C GLY A 1226 18.38 14.73 5.92
N ASN A 1227 17.95 14.89 7.17
CA ASN A 1227 18.87 15.09 8.30
C ASN A 1227 19.88 13.94 8.45
N PHE A 1228 21.13 14.17 8.04
CA PHE A 1228 22.17 13.15 7.91
C PHE A 1228 23.48 13.65 8.53
N GLU A 1229 24.21 12.78 9.24
CA GLU A 1229 25.46 13.13 9.92
C GLU A 1229 26.69 12.57 9.21
N ARG A 1230 27.68 13.43 8.97
CA ARG A 1230 29.04 13.04 8.58
C ARG A 1230 30.03 13.44 9.67
N GLN A 1231 31.18 12.78 9.67
CA GLN A 1231 32.25 13.02 10.64
C GLN A 1231 33.62 12.98 9.97
N GLY A 1232 34.61 13.59 10.62
CA GLY A 1232 36.02 13.45 10.25
C GLY A 1232 36.95 13.83 11.38
N ARG A 1233 38.24 13.54 11.22
CA ARG A 1233 39.22 13.59 12.31
C ARG A 1233 40.39 14.51 11.96
N ILE A 1234 40.93 15.18 12.97
CA ILE A 1234 42.12 16.03 12.86
C ILE A 1234 42.87 16.09 14.19
N ASN A 1235 44.20 16.07 14.15
CA ASN A 1235 45.03 16.30 15.34
C ASN A 1235 45.19 17.80 15.57
N LEU A 1236 44.85 18.28 16.77
CA LEU A 1236 44.93 19.69 17.13
C LEU A 1236 45.87 19.89 18.33
N LYS A 1237 46.63 20.99 18.30
CA LYS A 1237 47.39 21.47 19.47
C LYS A 1237 46.45 22.21 20.43
N SER A 1238 46.85 22.40 21.68
CA SER A 1238 46.15 23.35 22.58
C SER A 1238 46.29 24.77 22.02
N GLY A 1239 45.21 25.55 22.00
CA GLY A 1239 45.18 26.91 21.45
C GLY A 1239 43.92 27.20 20.63
N LEU A 1240 43.91 28.36 19.95
CA LEU A 1240 42.86 28.75 19.02
C LEU A 1240 43.15 28.17 17.63
N HIS A 1241 42.14 27.62 16.99
CA HIS A 1241 42.20 27.09 15.63
C HIS A 1241 41.11 27.75 14.78
N PRO A 1242 41.40 28.28 13.58
CA PRO A 1242 40.35 28.79 12.70
C PRO A 1242 39.32 27.69 12.44
N ILE A 1243 38.03 28.02 12.55
CA ILE A 1243 36.92 27.15 12.20
C ILE A 1243 36.03 27.85 11.19
N LYS A 1244 35.64 27.12 10.15
CA LYS A 1244 34.69 27.59 9.15
C LYS A 1244 33.65 26.50 8.88
N VAL A 1245 32.38 26.86 8.86
CA VAL A 1245 31.28 25.93 8.55
C VAL A 1245 30.40 26.55 7.48
N GLN A 1246 30.21 25.85 6.38
CA GLN A 1246 29.35 26.23 5.27
C GLN A 1246 28.09 25.36 5.29
N TYR A 1247 26.95 25.92 4.92
CA TYR A 1247 25.65 25.24 4.86
C TYR A 1247 24.78 25.81 3.73
N PHE A 1248 23.97 24.98 3.08
CA PHE A 1248 22.84 25.43 2.26
C PHE A 1248 21.57 24.61 2.56
N ASP A 1249 20.41 25.22 2.32
CA ASP A 1249 19.08 24.61 2.32
C ASP A 1249 18.49 24.70 0.91
N GLY A 1250 17.96 23.59 0.38
CA GLY A 1250 17.30 23.48 -0.93
C GLY A 1250 15.78 23.29 -0.85
N GLY A 1251 15.20 23.25 0.36
CA GLY A 1251 13.76 23.14 0.60
C GLY A 1251 13.37 22.06 1.63
N GLY A 1252 12.19 22.19 2.24
CA GLY A 1252 11.71 21.21 3.24
C GLY A 1252 12.10 21.57 4.69
N SER A 1253 12.53 20.59 5.49
CA SER A 1253 12.90 20.81 6.89
C SER A 1253 14.38 21.18 7.04
N GLN A 1254 14.73 22.05 7.98
CA GLN A 1254 16.12 22.52 8.15
C GLN A 1254 16.77 21.95 9.40
N ALA A 1255 18.03 21.58 9.26
CA ALA A 1255 18.85 21.21 10.38
C ALA A 1255 20.33 21.47 10.07
N LEU A 1256 21.04 22.00 11.07
CA LEU A 1256 22.49 22.02 11.12
C LEU A 1256 22.90 21.88 12.59
N ARG A 1257 23.69 20.85 12.90
CA ARG A 1257 24.37 20.70 14.19
C ARG A 1257 25.83 20.41 13.96
N VAL A 1258 26.68 21.13 14.69
CA VAL A 1258 28.13 20.96 14.63
C VAL A 1258 28.62 20.43 15.97
N LEU A 1259 29.21 19.23 15.95
CA LEU A 1259 29.63 18.52 17.15
C LEU A 1259 31.12 18.21 17.11
N TYR A 1260 31.68 17.93 18.28
CA TYR A 1260 33.04 17.43 18.41
C TYR A 1260 33.20 16.41 19.55
N LYS A 1261 34.27 15.62 19.48
CA LYS A 1261 34.74 14.69 20.51
C LYS A 1261 36.26 14.77 20.54
N GLY A 1262 36.88 14.74 21.72
CA GLY A 1262 38.33 14.81 21.85
C GLY A 1262 38.83 14.34 23.22
N PRO A 1263 40.13 14.51 23.53
CA PRO A 1263 40.71 14.10 24.80
C PRO A 1263 39.98 14.73 26.00
N GLY A 1264 39.30 13.90 26.81
CA GLY A 1264 38.52 14.36 27.98
C GLY A 1264 37.16 15.01 27.65
N ILE A 1265 36.74 14.99 26.39
CA ILE A 1265 35.49 15.61 25.91
C ILE A 1265 34.61 14.51 25.31
N ALA A 1266 33.50 14.18 25.97
CA ALA A 1266 32.47 13.33 25.38
C ALA A 1266 31.84 14.02 24.16
N ARG A 1267 31.32 13.24 23.21
CA ARG A 1267 30.68 13.77 22.00
C ARG A 1267 29.58 14.76 22.40
N GLN A 1268 29.72 16.00 21.97
CA GLN A 1268 28.79 17.07 22.29
C GLN A 1268 28.78 18.12 21.18
N VAL A 1269 27.73 18.94 21.12
CA VAL A 1269 27.73 20.16 20.29
C VAL A 1269 28.88 21.05 20.73
N ILE A 1270 29.55 21.73 19.80
CA ILE A 1270 30.63 22.65 20.15
C ILE A 1270 30.08 23.72 21.10
N PRO A 1271 30.55 23.79 22.36
CA PRO A 1271 30.04 24.76 23.32
C PRO A 1271 30.39 26.18 22.88
N VAL A 1272 29.45 27.12 23.07
CA VAL A 1272 29.65 28.51 22.65
C VAL A 1272 30.88 29.15 23.30
N ASP A 1273 31.22 28.80 24.55
CA ASP A 1273 32.40 29.30 25.25
C ASP A 1273 33.73 28.83 24.64
N LYS A 1274 33.69 27.90 23.67
CA LYS A 1274 34.84 27.50 22.86
C LYS A 1274 34.96 28.26 21.54
N LEU A 1275 34.00 29.09 21.17
CA LEU A 1275 34.01 29.88 19.93
C LEU A 1275 34.50 31.30 20.21
N ARG A 1276 35.36 31.84 19.35
CA ARG A 1276 35.85 33.24 19.41
C ARG A 1276 35.66 33.91 18.07
N PHE A 1277 35.30 35.20 18.10
CA PHE A 1277 35.22 36.01 16.87
C PHE A 1277 36.56 36.03 16.14
N SER A 1278 36.52 36.28 14.84
CA SER A 1278 37.68 36.37 13.95
C SER A 1278 38.62 37.56 14.22
N ASP A 1279 38.29 38.41 15.18
CA ASP A 1279 38.86 39.74 15.38
C ASP A 1279 39.96 39.75 16.48
N GLU A 1280 40.46 38.58 16.89
CA GLU A 1280 41.60 38.38 17.80
C GLU A 1280 42.92 38.13 17.07
#